data_AF-A0A6M0RG69-F1
#
_entry.id   AF-A0A6M0RG69-F1
#
_cell.length_a   1.000
_cell.length_b   1.000
_cell.length_c   1.000
_cell.angle_alpha   90.00
_cell.angle_beta   90.00
_cell.angle_gamma   90.00
#
_symmetry.space_group_name_H-M   'P 1'
#
loop_
_entity.id
_entity.type
_entity.pdbx_description
1 polymer ?
#
loop_
_entity_poly.entity_id
_entity_poly.type
_entity_poly.pdbx_seq_one_letter_code
_entity_poly.pdbx_strand_id
1 'polypeptide(L)'
;MTQDELLKLIDQAAEEGWTELDLAGADLTELPPEIGKLSQLETLILAKEVKDDSFGKYFGNSLTKLPAEIGLLKNLKSLIIFGNWRYAHRSFFPSDKPGNQLTQLPLEISQLKVLQNLDLRSNQLTQLPPEIGQLTSLQNLDLRSNQLTQLPPEIIQLTNLQNLDLRSNQLTQLPPEIGQLTSLTQLDLSSNQLTQLPPEIGQLTNLQNLNLSSNQLTQLPPEIIQLTSLTQLYLSSNQLTQLPPEIIQLTSLTQLYLSSNQLTQLPPEIVQLTSLTQLYLSSNQLTQLPPQIVQLTSLTQLDLSANQFTQLPPQIVQLTSLTQLYLSENQLTQLPPQIVQLTSLTQLYLSENQLTQLPPEIVQLTSLTQLDLRENQLTQLPPEIVQLTSLTQLYLSANQLTQLPPEIVQLTSLTQLDLSANQLTQLPPEIVQLTSLTQLDLSENQLTQLPPEIVQLTSLTQLYLSANQLTQLPPEIVQLTSLTRLYLRSNQLTQLPPQIVQLTSLTQLDLRSNQLTQLPPQIVQLKSLQYLNLQGNPIPIPPEILKSSGNIQAILDYYFQVLDPNETEPLYESKFIIVGEGGAGKTTLAKKLIHPNYEIDSKEESTEGIDVIRWEFEQTNKTPFRTNIWDFGGQEIYHATHQFFLTKRSLYALVVDARQENTDFYYWLNIVSLLSDNSPVFIIKNEKQDRQCDVNERALRGEFTNLEKVFATNLADNRGLDAIKESIQKRITQLDHVGTPLPKVWVRVRSALENYATNCNYITIDNYRDLCRTSQLTDRNRQNSLSNYLHDLGVILHFHEDPILKHYVILKPEWGTAAVYDALDTQEIHENFGRFTREQLNTIWEKDEYSEMRDELLQLMMRFKLCYEIPGCANHYIAPQLLSPEQPDYPWDETSNLILRYRYDFMPKGILTRLIVELHEYIENQTLVWKTGVVFTNGTAHAEVTEHYPKSEIRIRVSGTNQKRWLSAITHELEKIHRSYEQLKYKTLIPCNCEICKDSQTPHDYPYQRLQKFLSDGQYQIQCQESYKMVDVRKLLDDILYRNIEDLLASKEDGVFSQRYTSASNNLQGLPLQPNDLIRQSTPTQMYQPEKEVFISYAWGGDSEDITNKVDEALKATSINLIRDKRDLGFKGRIKDFMQQIGKGKAVIVIISDKYLKSENCMFELVEIAASGNFDNRIFPIVLDDAQIYKPIKRIRYIQHWEKEKRELDEAMNTVGNEHLQGFRESIDLYTRIRTTIAELTETLKDMNTLTPEIHTESGFTDLINAIEKRLES
;
A
#
# COMPACT_ATOMS: atom_id res chain seq x y z
N MET A 1 7.26 -16.62 37.07
CA MET A 1 6.98 -17.20 38.41
C MET A 1 5.97 -18.31 38.22
N THR A 2 6.16 -19.49 38.82
CA THR A 2 5.18 -20.58 38.75
C THR A 2 4.02 -20.35 39.74
N GLN A 3 2.87 -21.01 39.55
CA GLN A 3 1.74 -20.91 40.47
C GLN A 3 2.11 -21.40 41.87
N ASP A 4 2.90 -22.47 41.99
CA ASP A 4 3.38 -22.96 43.29
C ASP A 4 4.35 -21.98 43.97
N GLU A 5 5.21 -21.31 43.19
CA GLU A 5 6.07 -20.23 43.70
C GLU A 5 5.23 -19.05 44.17
N LEU A 6 4.21 -18.67 43.41
CA LEU A 6 3.29 -17.59 43.77
C LEU A 6 2.47 -17.94 45.02
N LEU A 7 1.95 -19.16 45.13
CA LEU A 7 1.21 -19.63 46.31
C LEU A 7 2.11 -19.66 47.55
N LYS A 8 3.35 -20.14 47.42
CA LYS A 8 4.33 -20.07 48.51
C LYS A 8 4.70 -18.64 48.88
N LEU A 9 4.85 -17.77 47.89
CA LEU A 9 5.12 -16.34 48.11
C LEU A 9 3.94 -15.67 48.82
N ILE A 10 2.70 -16.00 48.43
CA ILE A 10 1.48 -15.51 49.08
C ILE A 10 1.40 -16.03 50.51
N ASP A 11 1.65 -17.31 50.75
CA ASP A 11 1.62 -17.87 52.10
C ASP A 11 2.72 -17.24 52.98
N GLN A 12 3.93 -17.05 52.44
CA GLN A 12 5.01 -16.34 53.12
C GLN A 12 4.65 -14.88 53.41
N ALA A 13 4.14 -14.15 52.42
CA ALA A 13 3.72 -12.76 52.57
C ALA A 13 2.55 -12.61 53.57
N ALA A 14 1.67 -13.62 53.67
CA ALA A 14 0.61 -13.68 54.67
C ALA A 14 1.16 -13.92 56.08
N GLU A 15 2.12 -14.85 56.26
CA GLU A 15 2.77 -15.13 57.54
C GLU A 15 3.61 -13.94 58.04
N GLU A 16 4.32 -13.27 57.13
CA GLU A 16 5.20 -12.15 57.43
C GLU A 16 4.48 -10.79 57.46
N GLY A 17 3.23 -10.72 56.99
CA GLY A 17 2.41 -9.50 57.02
C GLY A 17 2.88 -8.41 56.06
N TRP A 18 3.22 -8.76 54.82
CA TRP A 18 3.71 -7.79 53.82
C TRP A 18 2.67 -6.72 53.48
N THR A 19 3.14 -5.47 53.30
CA THR A 19 2.31 -4.31 52.94
C THR A 19 2.43 -3.94 51.46
N GLU A 20 3.43 -4.44 50.75
CA GLU A 20 3.60 -4.23 49.31
C GLU A 20 3.99 -5.55 48.65
N LEU A 21 3.41 -5.79 47.48
CA LEU A 21 3.72 -6.96 46.68
C LEU A 21 3.81 -6.54 45.21
N ASP A 22 5.03 -6.61 44.67
CA ASP A 22 5.33 -6.36 43.26
C ASP A 22 5.43 -7.68 42.51
N LEU A 23 4.43 -7.93 41.67
CA LEU A 23 4.36 -9.08 40.77
C LEU A 23 4.52 -8.63 39.31
N ALA A 24 4.94 -7.40 39.04
CA ALA A 24 5.10 -6.92 37.66
C ALA A 24 6.17 -7.74 36.91
N GLY A 25 5.87 -8.15 35.69
CA GLY A 25 6.79 -8.96 34.88
C GLY A 25 7.03 -10.37 35.42
N ALA A 26 6.22 -10.83 36.38
CA ALA A 26 6.29 -12.19 36.93
C ALA A 26 5.70 -13.26 36.01
N ASP A 27 5.21 -12.86 34.82
CA ASP A 27 4.58 -13.73 33.81
C ASP A 27 3.31 -14.41 34.33
N LEU A 28 2.50 -13.67 35.11
CA LEU A 28 1.24 -14.17 35.63
C LEU A 28 0.16 -14.14 34.56
N THR A 29 -0.45 -15.29 34.28
CA THR A 29 -1.63 -15.43 33.41
C THR A 29 -2.93 -15.38 34.23
N GLU A 30 -2.85 -15.73 35.51
CA GLU A 30 -3.94 -15.63 36.47
C GLU A 30 -3.42 -15.17 37.83
N LEU A 31 -4.29 -14.49 38.59
CA LEU A 31 -4.06 -14.15 39.98
C LEU A 31 -4.91 -15.10 40.85
N PRO A 32 -4.30 -15.95 41.70
CA PRO A 32 -5.02 -16.97 42.43
C PRO A 32 -5.92 -16.39 43.52
N PRO A 33 -7.06 -17.02 43.86
CA PRO A 33 -7.94 -16.63 44.97
C PRO A 33 -7.21 -16.42 46.30
N GLU A 34 -6.15 -17.18 46.53
CA GLU A 34 -5.30 -17.11 47.72
C GLU A 34 -4.67 -15.73 47.92
N ILE A 35 -4.62 -14.86 46.91
CA ILE A 35 -4.21 -13.46 47.09
C ILE A 35 -5.02 -12.78 48.20
N GLY A 36 -6.29 -13.18 48.40
CA GLY A 36 -7.15 -12.69 49.47
C GLY A 36 -6.66 -12.99 50.89
N LYS A 37 -5.67 -13.88 51.08
CA LYS A 37 -5.02 -14.12 52.38
C LYS A 37 -4.18 -12.92 52.84
N LEU A 38 -3.73 -12.07 51.92
CA LEU A 38 -2.82 -10.93 52.19
C LEU A 38 -3.55 -9.73 52.80
N SER A 39 -4.22 -9.92 53.94
CA SER A 39 -5.05 -8.90 54.58
C SER A 39 -4.33 -7.60 54.98
N GLN A 40 -2.99 -7.63 55.10
CA GLN A 40 -2.17 -6.45 55.44
C GLN A 40 -1.68 -5.67 54.21
N LEU A 41 -1.96 -6.14 52.99
CA LEU A 41 -1.42 -5.55 51.77
C LEU A 41 -2.01 -4.15 51.50
N GLU A 42 -1.14 -3.18 51.28
CA GLU A 42 -1.48 -1.80 50.93
C GLU A 42 -1.21 -1.48 49.45
N THR A 43 -0.23 -2.12 48.80
CA THR A 43 0.08 -1.90 47.39
C THR A 43 0.26 -3.22 46.65
N LEU A 44 -0.43 -3.37 45.52
CA LEU A 44 -0.31 -4.51 44.62
C LEU A 44 0.04 -4.01 43.22
N ILE A 45 1.22 -4.40 42.74
CA ILE A 45 1.73 -4.02 41.43
C ILE A 45 1.70 -5.25 40.53
N LEU A 46 0.81 -5.24 39.54
CA LEU A 46 0.69 -6.29 38.52
C LEU A 46 1.22 -5.82 37.16
N ALA A 47 1.61 -4.55 37.04
CA ALA A 47 2.35 -4.01 35.92
C ALA A 47 3.16 -2.77 36.36
N LYS A 48 4.34 -2.54 35.77
CA LYS A 48 5.24 -1.45 36.15
C LYS A 48 5.97 -0.85 34.95
N GLU A 49 6.23 0.45 35.01
CA GLU A 49 7.05 1.19 34.04
C GLU A 49 8.40 1.53 34.68
N VAL A 50 9.51 1.20 34.00
CA VAL A 50 10.88 1.53 34.43
C VAL A 50 11.42 2.61 33.50
N LYS A 51 11.66 3.80 34.06
CA LYS A 51 12.30 4.92 33.34
C LYS A 51 13.81 4.67 33.28
N ASP A 52 14.33 4.44 32.08
CA ASP A 52 15.76 4.47 31.76
C ASP A 52 16.00 5.60 30.74
N ASP A 53 17.21 6.20 30.71
CA ASP A 53 17.53 7.51 30.10
C ASP A 53 17.37 7.60 28.57
N SER A 54 16.71 6.63 27.92
CA SER A 54 16.40 6.71 26.48
C SER A 54 15.02 6.20 26.06
N PHE A 55 14.40 5.20 26.67
CA PHE A 55 13.00 4.79 26.41
C PHE A 55 12.47 3.99 27.61
N GLY A 56 11.27 4.30 28.11
CA GLY A 56 10.67 3.56 29.24
C GLY A 56 10.46 2.09 28.91
N LYS A 57 10.95 1.18 29.76
CA LYS A 57 10.67 -0.27 29.66
C LYS A 57 9.43 -0.61 30.48
N TYR A 58 8.43 -1.24 29.87
CA TYR A 58 7.22 -1.70 30.55
C TYR A 58 7.35 -3.19 30.94
N PHE A 59 6.97 -3.53 32.16
CA PHE A 59 6.92 -4.88 32.70
C PHE A 59 5.47 -5.19 33.09
N GLY A 60 4.75 -5.93 32.25
CA GLY A 60 3.38 -6.36 32.50
C GLY A 60 3.27 -7.82 32.93
N ASN A 61 2.09 -8.19 33.43
CA ASN A 61 1.59 -9.57 33.46
C ASN A 61 0.60 -9.76 32.31
N SER A 62 -0.03 -10.92 32.20
CA SER A 62 -0.97 -11.26 31.13
C SER A 62 -2.35 -11.63 31.70
N LEU A 63 -2.80 -10.87 32.71
CA LEU A 63 -4.05 -11.14 33.41
C LEU A 63 -5.27 -10.78 32.54
N THR A 64 -6.19 -11.73 32.35
CA THR A 64 -7.47 -11.50 31.63
C THR A 64 -8.65 -11.21 32.57
N LYS A 65 -8.51 -11.54 33.86
CA LYS A 65 -9.50 -11.30 34.92
C LYS A 65 -8.85 -11.13 36.29
N LEU A 66 -9.59 -10.56 37.23
CA LEU A 66 -9.23 -10.54 38.66
C LEU A 66 -10.13 -11.51 39.45
N PRO A 67 -9.60 -12.22 40.46
CA PRO A 67 -10.40 -13.05 41.36
C PRO A 67 -11.32 -12.19 42.24
N ALA A 68 -12.48 -12.71 42.63
CA ALA A 68 -13.40 -12.04 43.54
C ALA A 68 -12.75 -11.75 44.90
N GLU A 69 -11.81 -12.61 45.30
CA GLU A 69 -11.03 -12.53 46.54
C GLU A 69 -10.12 -11.30 46.59
N ILE A 70 -9.92 -10.58 45.48
CA ILE A 70 -9.26 -9.26 45.51
C ILE A 70 -9.99 -8.32 46.49
N GLY A 71 -11.32 -8.44 46.61
CA GLY A 71 -12.13 -7.66 47.54
C GLY A 71 -11.82 -7.93 49.02
N LEU A 72 -11.10 -9.01 49.35
CA LEU A 72 -10.67 -9.32 50.73
C LEU A 72 -9.47 -8.47 51.18
N LEU A 73 -8.76 -7.80 50.26
CA LEU A 73 -7.60 -6.94 50.54
C LEU A 73 -8.03 -5.58 51.11
N LYS A 74 -8.66 -5.57 52.30
CA LYS A 74 -9.31 -4.35 52.87
C LYS A 74 -8.38 -3.16 53.11
N ASN A 75 -7.07 -3.38 53.16
CA ASN A 75 -6.06 -2.35 53.39
C ASN A 75 -5.43 -1.80 52.09
N LEU A 76 -5.83 -2.30 50.91
CA LEU A 76 -5.22 -1.94 49.64
C LEU A 76 -5.51 -0.50 49.24
N LYS A 77 -4.45 0.31 49.12
CA LYS A 77 -4.44 1.72 48.72
C LYS A 77 -4.06 1.92 47.26
N SER A 78 -3.23 1.05 46.68
CA SER A 78 -2.81 1.17 45.28
C SER A 78 -2.88 -0.17 44.55
N LEU A 79 -3.54 -0.17 43.40
CA LEU A 79 -3.67 -1.32 42.52
C LEU A 79 -3.28 -0.91 41.09
N ILE A 80 -2.18 -1.47 40.59
CA ILE A 80 -1.62 -1.13 39.27
C ILE A 80 -1.69 -2.36 38.38
N ILE A 81 -2.60 -2.35 37.41
CA ILE A 81 -2.88 -3.49 36.53
C ILE A 81 -3.05 -3.00 35.09
N PHE A 82 -2.13 -2.15 34.65
CA PHE A 82 -2.19 -1.70 33.27
C PHE A 82 -1.83 -2.81 32.28
N GLY A 83 -2.46 -2.73 31.12
CA GLY A 83 -2.28 -3.65 30.01
C GLY A 83 -1.15 -3.26 29.06
N ASN A 84 -1.28 -3.61 27.80
CA ASN A 84 -0.18 -3.45 26.84
C ASN A 84 -0.07 -2.01 26.32
N TRP A 85 0.92 -1.26 26.80
CA TRP A 85 1.24 0.06 26.25
C TRP A 85 2.08 -0.09 24.97
N ARG A 86 1.46 -0.02 23.80
CA ARG A 86 2.19 0.12 22.53
C ARG A 86 2.43 1.61 22.26
N TYR A 87 3.70 2.05 22.26
CA TYR A 87 4.06 3.32 21.61
C TYR A 87 3.77 3.20 20.11
N ALA A 88 2.83 4.01 19.62
CA ALA A 88 2.79 4.37 18.21
C ALA A 88 4.07 5.13 17.88
N HIS A 89 4.83 4.68 16.87
CA HIS A 89 6.10 5.24 16.39
C HIS A 89 7.34 5.04 17.29
N ARG A 90 8.01 3.87 17.15
CA ARG A 90 9.49 3.66 17.09
C ARG A 90 9.82 2.17 17.28
N SER A 91 10.29 1.52 16.23
CA SER A 91 10.72 0.11 16.19
C SER A 91 12.20 -0.03 16.56
N PHE A 92 12.61 0.31 17.79
CA PHE A 92 14.02 0.18 18.18
C PHE A 92 14.34 -0.46 19.54
N PHE A 93 13.35 -0.93 20.32
CA PHE A 93 13.64 -1.67 21.56
C PHE A 93 12.65 -2.82 21.77
N PRO A 94 13.07 -4.10 21.70
CA PRO A 94 12.26 -5.24 22.10
C PRO A 94 12.24 -5.30 23.63
N SER A 95 11.14 -4.87 24.25
CA SER A 95 10.80 -5.29 25.62
C SER A 95 9.76 -6.42 25.53
N ASP A 96 10.24 -7.64 25.78
CA ASP A 96 9.69 -8.95 25.38
C ASP A 96 8.49 -9.50 26.21
N LYS A 97 7.47 -8.72 26.62
CA LYS A 97 6.33 -9.29 27.41
C LYS A 97 4.96 -8.65 27.12
N PRO A 98 3.87 -9.44 26.90
CA PRO A 98 2.51 -8.91 26.78
C PRO A 98 1.95 -8.44 28.13
N GLY A 99 1.37 -7.24 28.15
CA GLY A 99 0.63 -6.67 29.29
C GLY A 99 -0.78 -7.24 29.49
N ASN A 100 -1.42 -6.88 30.62
CA ASN A 100 -2.74 -7.35 31.04
C ASN A 100 -3.84 -7.05 30.00
N GLN A 101 -4.92 -7.84 30.01
CA GLN A 101 -6.01 -7.82 29.04
C GLN A 101 -7.39 -7.93 29.72
N LEU A 102 -7.60 -7.18 30.80
CA LEU A 102 -8.86 -7.24 31.55
C LEU A 102 -10.05 -6.79 30.70
N THR A 103 -11.08 -7.63 30.59
CA THR A 103 -12.34 -7.31 29.88
C THR A 103 -13.43 -6.75 30.80
N GLN A 104 -13.33 -7.06 32.10
CA GLN A 104 -14.26 -6.59 33.14
C GLN A 104 -13.57 -6.55 34.51
N LEU A 105 -14.16 -5.79 35.45
CA LEU A 105 -13.77 -5.77 36.86
C LEU A 105 -14.75 -6.61 37.69
N PRO A 106 -14.29 -7.37 38.70
CA PRO A 106 -15.18 -8.06 39.63
C PRO A 106 -15.94 -7.04 40.50
N LEU A 107 -17.21 -7.32 40.80
CA LEU A 107 -18.04 -6.45 41.65
C LEU A 107 -17.46 -6.29 43.07
N GLU A 108 -16.69 -7.29 43.52
CA GLU A 108 -15.98 -7.29 44.80
C GLU A 108 -14.88 -6.24 44.88
N ILE A 109 -14.44 -5.65 43.75
CA ILE A 109 -13.49 -4.52 43.77
C ILE A 109 -14.02 -3.38 44.64
N SER A 110 -15.33 -3.18 44.67
CA SER A 110 -16.02 -2.19 45.49
C SER A 110 -15.79 -2.33 46.99
N GLN A 111 -15.30 -3.49 47.44
CA GLN A 111 -14.98 -3.73 48.84
C GLN A 111 -13.64 -3.11 49.28
N LEU A 112 -12.83 -2.63 48.35
CA LEU A 112 -11.54 -1.96 48.58
C LEU A 112 -11.73 -0.49 49.01
N LYS A 113 -12.37 -0.26 50.16
CA LYS A 113 -12.84 1.08 50.59
C LYS A 113 -11.73 2.11 50.81
N VAL A 114 -10.47 1.69 50.97
CA VAL A 114 -9.31 2.57 51.18
C VAL A 114 -8.46 2.75 49.92
N LEU A 115 -8.89 2.22 48.77
CA LEU A 115 -8.15 2.34 47.51
C LEU A 115 -8.08 3.80 47.06
N GLN A 116 -6.86 4.29 46.81
CA GLN A 116 -6.54 5.66 46.40
C GLN A 116 -6.07 5.73 44.95
N ASN A 117 -5.39 4.70 44.45
CA ASN A 117 -4.86 4.64 43.09
C ASN A 117 -5.31 3.36 42.38
N LEU A 118 -5.94 3.51 41.23
CA LEU A 118 -6.36 2.41 40.37
C LEU A 118 -5.92 2.68 38.93
N ASP A 119 -4.91 1.94 38.48
CA ASP A 119 -4.40 2.02 37.11
C ASP A 119 -4.83 0.78 36.31
N LEU A 120 -5.71 1.00 35.34
CA LEU A 120 -6.33 0.01 34.47
C LEU A 120 -6.14 0.35 32.99
N ARG A 121 -5.20 1.25 32.64
CA ARG A 121 -4.96 1.64 31.25
C ARG A 121 -4.59 0.45 30.36
N SER A 122 -4.83 0.57 29.05
CA SER A 122 -4.40 -0.38 28.03
C SER A 122 -4.95 -1.81 28.20
N ASN A 123 -6.09 -1.96 28.88
CA ASN A 123 -6.84 -3.21 28.99
C ASN A 123 -7.95 -3.26 27.91
N GLN A 124 -8.92 -4.16 28.05
CA GLN A 124 -10.03 -4.38 27.12
C GLN A 124 -11.40 -4.11 27.77
N LEU A 125 -11.46 -3.20 28.74
CA LEU A 125 -12.69 -2.91 29.48
C LEU A 125 -13.73 -2.26 28.57
N THR A 126 -14.90 -2.88 28.43
CA THR A 126 -16.03 -2.33 27.65
C THR A 126 -17.00 -1.50 28.49
N GLN A 127 -17.02 -1.76 29.80
CA GLN A 127 -17.85 -1.05 30.79
C GLN A 127 -17.19 -1.09 32.18
N LEU A 128 -17.63 -0.19 33.06
CA LEU A 128 -17.31 -0.23 34.49
C LEU A 128 -18.54 -0.70 35.27
N PRO A 129 -18.37 -1.54 36.31
CA PRO A 129 -19.47 -1.90 37.20
C PRO A 129 -19.95 -0.67 38.00
N PRO A 130 -21.25 -0.47 38.23
CA PRO A 130 -21.78 0.61 39.08
C PRO A 130 -21.12 0.67 40.46
N GLU A 131 -20.72 -0.48 40.99
CA GLU A 131 -20.07 -0.61 42.29
C GLU A 131 -18.69 0.08 42.35
N ILE A 132 -18.10 0.48 41.21
CA ILE A 132 -16.89 1.31 41.18
C ILE A 132 -17.06 2.60 41.99
N GLY A 133 -18.26 3.19 42.00
CA GLY A 133 -18.58 4.40 42.76
C GLY A 133 -18.34 4.25 44.27
N GLN A 134 -18.38 3.02 44.79
CA GLN A 134 -18.18 2.80 46.20
C GLN A 134 -16.71 2.86 46.66
N LEU A 135 -15.76 3.08 45.74
CA LEU A 135 -14.34 3.33 46.02
C LEU A 135 -14.11 4.79 46.45
N THR A 136 -14.79 5.24 47.51
CA THR A 136 -14.88 6.67 47.86
C THR A 136 -13.54 7.31 48.27
N SER A 137 -12.50 6.53 48.52
CA SER A 137 -11.13 7.02 48.81
C SER A 137 -10.28 7.26 47.55
N LEU A 138 -10.79 6.94 46.35
CA LEU A 138 -10.02 6.97 45.11
C LEU A 138 -9.63 8.40 44.74
N GLN A 139 -8.34 8.60 44.43
CA GLN A 139 -7.73 9.86 44.03
C GLN A 139 -7.27 9.83 42.58
N ASN A 140 -6.79 8.68 42.08
CA ASN A 140 -6.33 8.52 40.71
C ASN A 140 -7.00 7.30 40.06
N LEU A 141 -7.58 7.53 38.88
CA LEU A 141 -8.20 6.50 38.06
C LEU A 141 -7.70 6.62 36.61
N ASP A 142 -6.86 5.68 36.18
CA ASP A 142 -6.37 5.62 34.79
C ASP A 142 -7.09 4.49 34.05
N LEU A 143 -7.86 4.86 33.03
CA LEU A 143 -8.71 3.99 32.22
C LEU A 143 -8.44 4.16 30.72
N ARG A 144 -7.35 4.84 30.33
CA ARG A 144 -7.10 5.09 28.91
C ARG A 144 -6.88 3.81 28.11
N SER A 145 -7.06 3.89 26.79
CA SER A 145 -6.84 2.77 25.87
C SER A 145 -7.62 1.52 26.27
N ASN A 146 -8.90 1.72 26.62
CA ASN A 146 -9.88 0.66 26.83
C ASN A 146 -10.98 0.78 25.75
N GLN A 147 -12.11 0.11 25.94
CA GLN A 147 -13.25 0.07 25.00
C GLN A 147 -14.52 0.65 25.64
N LEU A 148 -14.39 1.57 26.59
CA LEU A 148 -15.53 2.12 27.34
C LEU A 148 -16.43 2.95 26.42
N THR A 149 -17.73 2.60 26.39
CA THR A 149 -18.74 3.34 25.60
C THR A 149 -19.50 4.37 26.44
N GLN A 150 -19.52 4.19 27.77
CA GLN A 150 -20.18 5.07 28.73
C GLN A 150 -19.53 4.95 30.12
N LEU A 151 -19.78 5.93 30.98
CA LEU A 151 -19.45 5.89 32.41
C LEU A 151 -20.72 5.63 33.23
N PRO A 152 -20.66 4.83 34.32
CA PRO A 152 -21.80 4.64 35.20
C PRO A 152 -22.10 5.93 35.99
N PRO A 153 -23.38 6.29 36.22
CA PRO A 153 -23.75 7.47 37.02
C PRO A 153 -23.16 7.45 38.44
N GLU A 154 -22.94 6.27 39.00
CA GLU A 154 -22.36 6.08 40.33
C GLU A 154 -20.93 6.61 40.45
N ILE A 155 -20.27 6.96 39.33
CA ILE A 155 -18.94 7.60 39.34
C ILE A 155 -18.93 8.87 40.21
N ILE A 156 -20.07 9.55 40.42
CA ILE A 156 -20.22 10.71 41.33
C ILE A 156 -19.74 10.45 42.75
N GLN A 157 -19.78 9.20 43.20
CA GLN A 157 -19.45 8.85 44.57
C GLN A 157 -17.93 8.92 44.83
N LEU A 158 -17.11 9.01 43.77
CA LEU A 158 -15.65 9.18 43.82
C LEU A 158 -15.22 10.62 44.14
N THR A 159 -15.81 11.21 45.18
CA THR A 159 -15.66 12.64 45.52
C THR A 159 -14.23 13.11 45.84
N ASN A 160 -13.30 12.17 46.11
CA ASN A 160 -11.88 12.47 46.36
C ASN A 160 -11.01 12.36 45.09
N LEU A 161 -11.59 12.07 43.91
CA LEU A 161 -10.85 11.85 42.67
C LEU A 161 -10.20 13.15 42.19
N GLN A 162 -8.89 13.11 41.97
CA GLN A 162 -8.03 14.23 41.53
C GLN A 162 -7.57 14.08 40.08
N ASN A 163 -7.37 12.84 39.60
CA ASN A 163 -6.97 12.54 38.23
C ASN A 163 -7.86 11.45 37.62
N LEU A 164 -8.41 11.73 36.45
CA LEU A 164 -9.19 10.80 35.65
C LEU A 164 -8.69 10.80 34.20
N ASP A 165 -8.08 9.71 33.77
CA ASP A 165 -7.64 9.51 32.37
C ASP A 165 -8.57 8.50 31.68
N LEU A 166 -9.31 8.97 30.68
CA LEU A 166 -10.28 8.23 29.86
C LEU A 166 -9.90 8.27 28.37
N ARG A 167 -8.67 8.67 28.04
CA ARG A 167 -8.21 8.80 26.67
C ARG A 167 -8.36 7.50 25.86
N SER A 168 -8.61 7.59 24.55
CA SER A 168 -8.65 6.43 23.65
C SER A 168 -9.66 5.38 24.12
N ASN A 169 -10.90 5.81 24.31
CA ASN A 169 -12.07 4.98 24.57
C ASN A 169 -13.13 5.24 23.47
N GLN A 170 -14.37 4.81 23.68
CA GLN A 170 -15.49 4.95 22.74
C GLN A 170 -16.63 5.79 23.33
N LEU A 171 -16.32 6.74 24.23
CA LEU A 171 -17.33 7.54 24.91
C LEU A 171 -18.02 8.48 23.94
N THR A 172 -19.36 8.42 23.88
CA THR A 172 -20.19 9.31 23.04
C THR A 172 -20.76 10.51 23.80
N GLN A 173 -20.88 10.38 25.12
CA GLN A 173 -21.37 11.41 26.03
C GLN A 173 -20.75 11.24 27.43
N LEU A 174 -20.81 12.31 28.23
CA LEU A 174 -20.51 12.27 29.66
C LEU A 174 -21.79 12.40 30.47
N PRO A 175 -21.92 11.68 31.60
CA PRO A 175 -23.06 11.87 32.49
C PRO A 175 -22.95 13.26 33.17
N PRO A 176 -24.05 14.03 33.30
CA PRO A 176 -24.07 15.34 33.99
C PRO A 176 -23.44 15.30 35.39
N GLU A 177 -23.64 14.18 36.06
CA GLU A 177 -22.99 13.72 37.28
C GLU A 177 -21.49 14.01 37.38
N ILE A 178 -20.74 14.03 36.27
CA ILE A 178 -19.29 14.27 36.26
C ILE A 178 -18.90 15.57 36.99
N GLY A 179 -19.75 16.60 36.97
CA GLY A 179 -19.52 17.87 37.65
C GLY A 179 -19.40 17.78 39.18
N GLN A 180 -19.87 16.68 39.78
CA GLN A 180 -19.80 16.46 41.23
C GLN A 180 -18.40 16.03 41.71
N LEU A 181 -17.51 15.65 40.79
CA LEU A 181 -16.12 15.27 41.08
C LEU A 181 -15.23 16.50 41.35
N THR A 182 -15.66 17.35 42.28
CA THR A 182 -15.10 18.69 42.54
C THR A 182 -13.62 18.70 42.97
N SER A 183 -13.06 17.56 43.35
CA SER A 183 -11.63 17.40 43.66
C SER A 183 -10.74 17.23 42.42
N LEU A 184 -11.31 17.06 41.21
CA LEU A 184 -10.54 16.82 39.99
C LEU A 184 -9.64 18.01 39.63
N THR A 185 -8.40 17.68 39.33
CA THR A 185 -7.35 18.60 38.86
C THR A 185 -6.90 18.29 37.44
N GLN A 186 -7.04 17.03 37.00
CA GLN A 186 -6.70 16.56 35.65
C GLN A 186 -7.81 15.67 35.11
N LEU A 187 -8.23 15.94 33.87
CA LEU A 187 -9.22 15.16 33.15
C LEU A 187 -8.80 15.01 31.69
N ASP A 188 -8.48 13.79 31.27
CA ASP A 188 -8.19 13.48 29.86
C ASP A 188 -9.33 12.65 29.26
N LEU A 189 -9.96 13.20 28.23
CA LEU A 189 -11.06 12.64 27.47
C LEU A 189 -10.73 12.53 25.98
N SER A 190 -9.45 12.66 25.61
CA SER A 190 -9.03 12.71 24.22
C SER A 190 -9.25 11.39 23.48
N SER A 191 -9.36 11.45 22.15
CA SER A 191 -9.59 10.27 21.31
C SER A 191 -10.83 9.47 21.74
N ASN A 192 -11.96 10.16 21.87
CA ASN A 192 -13.28 9.59 22.12
C ASN A 192 -14.24 10.03 21.01
N GLN A 193 -15.55 9.86 21.20
CA GLN A 193 -16.61 10.20 20.25
C GLN A 193 -17.58 11.25 20.83
N LEU A 194 -17.10 12.11 21.72
CA LEU A 194 -17.94 13.10 22.40
C LEU A 194 -18.44 14.16 21.42
N THR A 195 -19.77 14.35 21.36
CA THR A 195 -20.40 15.37 20.51
C THR A 195 -20.70 16.68 21.25
N GLN A 196 -20.83 16.60 22.59
CA GLN A 196 -21.08 17.73 23.48
C GLN A 196 -20.54 17.43 24.88
N LEU A 197 -20.41 18.47 25.71
CA LEU A 197 -20.13 18.37 27.14
C LEU A 197 -21.36 18.79 27.96
N PRO A 198 -21.63 18.14 29.11
CA PRO A 198 -22.66 18.59 30.03
C PRO A 198 -22.29 19.96 30.63
N PRO A 199 -23.26 20.88 30.84
CA PRO A 199 -23.03 22.16 31.54
C PRO A 199 -22.33 21.99 32.88
N GLU A 200 -22.62 20.89 33.58
CA GLU A 200 -22.05 20.55 34.88
C GLU A 200 -20.53 20.39 34.87
N ILE A 201 -19.89 20.24 33.70
CA ILE A 201 -18.42 20.24 33.60
C ILE A 201 -17.80 21.50 34.24
N GLY A 202 -18.49 22.65 34.21
CA GLY A 202 -18.05 23.89 34.84
C GLY A 202 -17.92 23.83 36.36
N GLN A 203 -18.55 22.85 37.01
CA GLN A 203 -18.49 22.66 38.46
C GLN A 203 -17.13 22.13 38.94
N LEU A 204 -16.29 21.62 38.04
CA LEU A 204 -14.94 21.12 38.32
C LEU A 204 -13.93 22.26 38.55
N THR A 205 -14.23 23.17 39.47
CA THR A 205 -13.50 24.44 39.68
C THR A 205 -12.02 24.31 40.05
N ASN A 206 -11.57 23.14 40.50
CA ASN A 206 -10.16 22.83 40.79
C ASN A 206 -9.38 22.29 39.57
N LEU A 207 -10.03 22.10 38.42
CA LEU A 207 -9.42 21.51 37.23
C LEU A 207 -8.34 22.42 36.65
N GLN A 208 -7.15 21.86 36.44
CA GLN A 208 -5.96 22.55 35.92
C GLN A 208 -5.60 22.12 34.50
N ASN A 209 -5.89 20.87 34.14
CA ASN A 209 -5.69 20.32 32.80
C ASN A 209 -6.94 19.61 32.31
N LEU A 210 -7.44 20.03 31.14
CA LEU A 210 -8.56 19.41 30.44
C LEU A 210 -8.15 19.09 29.01
N ASN A 211 -8.14 17.81 28.67
CA ASN A 211 -7.88 17.35 27.32
C ASN A 211 -9.12 16.74 26.69
N LEU A 212 -9.57 17.35 25.60
CA LEU A 212 -10.78 17.00 24.84
C LEU A 212 -10.45 16.77 23.35
N SER A 213 -9.17 16.63 23.01
CA SER A 213 -8.72 16.52 21.63
C SER A 213 -9.23 15.25 20.94
N SER A 214 -9.39 15.27 19.62
CA SER A 214 -9.86 14.11 18.85
C SER A 214 -11.22 13.60 19.33
N ASN A 215 -12.20 14.50 19.34
CA ASN A 215 -13.61 14.23 19.61
C ASN A 215 -14.46 14.83 18.47
N GLN A 216 -15.78 14.94 18.67
CA GLN A 216 -16.74 15.47 17.70
C GLN A 216 -17.45 16.72 18.24
N LEU A 217 -16.80 17.50 19.11
CA LEU A 217 -17.41 18.66 19.75
C LEU A 217 -17.67 19.78 18.74
N THR A 218 -18.92 20.26 18.68
CA THR A 218 -19.32 21.39 17.82
C THR A 218 -19.31 22.74 18.54
N GLN A 219 -19.42 22.72 19.87
CA GLN A 219 -19.38 23.89 20.75
C GLN A 219 -18.93 23.49 22.16
N LEU A 220 -18.53 24.49 22.96
CA LEU A 220 -18.29 24.35 24.39
C LEU A 220 -19.49 24.88 25.19
N PRO A 221 -19.86 24.26 26.32
CA PRO A 221 -20.91 24.80 27.18
C PRO A 221 -20.45 26.15 27.79
N PRO A 222 -21.34 27.15 27.92
CA PRO A 222 -21.01 28.44 28.54
C PRO A 222 -20.38 28.30 29.93
N GLU A 223 -20.75 27.26 30.68
CA GLU A 223 -20.26 26.98 32.02
C GLU A 223 -18.78 26.59 32.07
N ILE A 224 -18.13 26.27 30.94
CA ILE A 224 -16.70 25.95 30.90
C ILE A 224 -15.83 27.08 31.48
N ILE A 225 -16.33 28.31 31.47
CA ILE A 225 -15.69 29.51 32.01
C ILE A 225 -15.51 29.48 33.53
N GLN A 226 -16.25 28.60 34.22
CA GLN A 226 -16.17 28.43 35.67
C GLN A 226 -14.90 27.67 36.10
N LEU A 227 -14.19 27.04 35.15
CA LEU A 227 -12.92 26.34 35.37
C LEU A 227 -11.74 27.31 35.57
N THR A 228 -11.86 28.23 36.51
CA THR A 228 -10.91 29.35 36.71
C THR A 228 -9.47 28.93 37.08
N SER A 229 -9.27 27.69 37.53
CA SER A 229 -7.97 27.09 37.82
C SER A 229 -7.27 26.50 36.58
N LEU A 230 -7.93 26.50 35.41
CA LEU A 230 -7.45 25.81 34.22
C LEU A 230 -6.20 26.49 33.63
N THR A 231 -5.14 25.71 33.48
CA THR A 231 -3.84 26.16 32.94
C THR A 231 -3.56 25.62 31.55
N GLN A 232 -4.15 24.48 31.20
CA GLN A 232 -4.00 23.81 29.90
C GLN A 232 -5.36 23.33 29.40
N LEU A 233 -5.69 23.70 28.17
CA LEU A 233 -6.93 23.29 27.50
C LEU A 233 -6.61 22.77 26.09
N TYR A 234 -6.88 21.49 25.87
CA TYR A 234 -6.66 20.84 24.59
C TYR A 234 -7.98 20.50 23.92
N LEU A 235 -8.20 21.08 22.73
CA LEU A 235 -9.44 20.99 21.96
C LEU A 235 -9.18 20.64 20.49
N SER A 236 -7.97 20.16 20.17
CA SER A 236 -7.58 19.93 18.77
C SER A 236 -8.38 18.78 18.16
N SER A 237 -8.56 18.77 16.83
CA SER A 237 -9.30 17.73 16.11
C SER A 237 -10.73 17.55 16.63
N ASN A 238 -11.51 18.64 16.56
CA ASN A 238 -12.93 18.68 16.87
C ASN A 238 -13.68 19.40 15.72
N GLN A 239 -14.94 19.79 15.94
CA GLN A 239 -15.79 20.47 14.95
C GLN A 239 -16.21 21.87 15.42
N LEU A 240 -15.38 22.53 16.25
CA LEU A 240 -15.70 23.84 16.83
C LEU A 240 -15.75 24.91 15.75
N THR A 241 -16.84 25.65 15.68
CA THR A 241 -17.02 26.78 14.74
C THR A 241 -16.68 28.14 15.36
N GLN A 242 -16.75 28.22 16.69
CA GLN A 242 -16.44 29.43 17.47
C GLN A 242 -16.02 29.06 18.89
N LEU A 243 -15.35 29.99 19.57
CA LEU A 243 -15.13 29.95 21.01
C LEU A 243 -16.15 30.87 21.71
N PRO A 244 -16.63 30.51 22.91
CA PRO A 244 -17.45 31.42 23.69
C PRO A 244 -16.63 32.67 24.07
N PRO A 245 -17.16 33.91 23.89
CA PRO A 245 -16.47 35.14 24.29
C PRO A 245 -16.04 35.15 25.75
N GLU A 246 -16.81 34.48 26.61
CA GLU A 246 -16.56 34.35 28.04
C GLU A 246 -15.35 33.46 28.39
N ILE A 247 -14.71 32.80 27.41
CA ILE A 247 -13.47 32.02 27.60
C ILE A 247 -12.36 32.83 28.29
N ILE A 248 -12.45 34.16 28.23
CA ILE A 248 -11.60 35.11 28.95
C ILE A 248 -11.53 34.95 30.46
N GLN A 249 -12.50 34.30 31.07
CA GLN A 249 -12.50 34.09 32.53
C GLN A 249 -11.45 33.05 32.95
N LEU A 250 -10.93 32.25 32.01
CA LEU A 250 -9.86 31.27 32.22
C LEU A 250 -8.47 31.95 32.32
N THR A 251 -8.34 32.98 33.16
CA THR A 251 -7.16 33.86 33.25
C THR A 251 -5.84 33.15 33.62
N SER A 252 -5.93 31.94 34.18
CA SER A 252 -4.80 31.07 34.52
C SER A 252 -4.26 30.29 33.30
N LEU A 253 -4.91 30.37 32.14
CA LEU A 253 -4.59 29.55 30.98
C LEU A 253 -3.23 29.94 30.37
N THR A 254 -2.33 28.97 30.27
CA THR A 254 -0.97 29.12 29.73
C THR A 254 -0.81 28.46 28.36
N GLN A 255 -1.62 27.43 28.07
CA GLN A 255 -1.61 26.71 26.80
C GLN A 255 -3.02 26.45 26.30
N LEU A 256 -3.27 26.77 25.02
CA LEU A 256 -4.55 26.56 24.35
C LEU A 256 -4.31 25.92 22.98
N TYR A 257 -4.82 24.70 22.81
CA TYR A 257 -4.67 23.93 21.57
C TYR A 257 -6.02 23.78 20.87
N LEU A 258 -6.17 24.38 19.69
CA LEU A 258 -7.40 24.47 18.92
C LEU A 258 -7.23 24.03 17.46
N SER A 259 -6.12 23.35 17.14
CA SER A 259 -5.82 22.91 15.78
C SER A 259 -6.88 21.95 15.24
N SER A 260 -7.06 21.88 13.92
CA SER A 260 -8.00 20.97 13.26
C SER A 260 -9.44 21.15 13.76
N ASN A 261 -9.97 22.36 13.62
CA ASN A 261 -11.35 22.74 13.94
C ASN A 261 -11.96 23.52 12.74
N GLN A 262 -13.11 24.16 12.95
CA GLN A 262 -13.82 24.95 11.93
C GLN A 262 -13.92 26.44 12.32
N LEU A 263 -12.95 26.95 13.10
CA LEU A 263 -12.97 28.32 13.61
C LEU A 263 -12.80 29.32 12.46
N THR A 264 -13.74 30.26 12.34
CA THR A 264 -13.69 31.33 11.34
C THR A 264 -13.11 32.64 11.90
N GLN A 265 -13.18 32.82 13.22
CA GLN A 265 -12.63 33.97 13.94
C GLN A 265 -12.31 33.60 15.39
N LEU A 266 -11.45 34.40 16.02
CA LEU A 266 -11.25 34.38 17.48
C LEU A 266 -12.04 35.53 18.12
N PRO A 267 -12.62 35.33 19.32
CA PRO A 267 -13.23 36.42 20.05
C PRO A 267 -12.16 37.48 20.39
N PRO A 268 -12.40 38.79 20.14
CA PRO A 268 -11.46 39.85 20.48
C PRO A 268 -11.04 39.85 21.95
N GLU A 269 -11.88 39.32 22.82
CA GLU A 269 -11.66 39.24 24.26
C GLU A 269 -10.57 38.22 24.62
N ILE A 270 -10.18 37.28 23.74
CA ILE A 270 -9.13 36.26 23.99
C ILE A 270 -7.81 36.83 24.57
N VAL A 271 -7.60 38.12 24.33
CA VAL A 271 -6.49 38.96 24.79
C VAL A 271 -6.38 39.11 26.30
N GLN A 272 -7.47 38.83 27.02
CA GLN A 272 -7.50 38.81 28.48
C GLN A 272 -6.78 37.59 29.08
N LEU A 273 -6.49 36.56 28.27
CA LEU A 273 -5.70 35.40 28.65
C LEU A 273 -4.19 35.73 28.70
N THR A 274 -3.83 36.74 29.48
CA THR A 274 -2.48 37.34 29.51
C THR A 274 -1.35 36.38 29.95
N SER A 275 -1.72 35.26 30.59
CA SER A 275 -0.81 34.18 30.97
C SER A 275 -0.47 33.24 29.82
N LEU A 276 -1.10 33.37 28.65
CA LEU A 276 -0.97 32.45 27.53
C LEU A 276 0.44 32.52 26.91
N THR A 277 1.11 31.37 26.87
CA THR A 277 2.47 31.20 26.31
C THR A 277 2.47 30.41 25.01
N GLN A 278 1.46 29.58 24.78
CA GLN A 278 1.30 28.76 23.57
C GLN A 278 -0.14 28.81 23.07
N LEU A 279 -0.29 29.10 21.78
CA LEU A 279 -1.58 29.13 21.10
C LEU A 279 -1.46 28.41 19.75
N TYR A 280 -2.15 27.28 19.62
CA TYR A 280 -2.17 26.48 18.39
C TYR A 280 -3.54 26.54 17.73
N LEU A 281 -3.59 26.99 16.49
CA LEU A 281 -4.81 27.27 15.72
C LEU A 281 -4.73 26.72 14.30
N SER A 282 -3.79 25.82 14.02
CA SER A 282 -3.59 25.26 12.69
C SER A 282 -4.83 24.54 12.16
N SER A 283 -4.98 24.43 10.84
CA SER A 283 -6.08 23.70 10.19
C SER A 283 -7.46 24.19 10.65
N ASN A 284 -7.69 25.49 10.49
CA ASN A 284 -8.96 26.17 10.77
C ASN A 284 -9.39 27.00 9.54
N GLN A 285 -10.37 27.89 9.69
CA GLN A 285 -10.90 28.76 8.64
C GLN A 285 -10.65 30.25 8.94
N LEU A 286 -9.58 30.56 9.70
CA LEU A 286 -9.26 31.92 10.11
C LEU A 286 -8.74 32.75 8.93
N THR A 287 -9.27 33.96 8.77
CA THR A 287 -8.82 34.92 7.75
C THR A 287 -8.00 36.07 8.33
N GLN A 288 -8.14 36.32 9.64
CA GLN A 288 -7.46 37.37 10.37
C GLN A 288 -7.41 37.05 11.86
N LEU A 289 -6.48 37.70 12.58
CA LEU A 289 -6.47 37.75 14.03
C LEU A 289 -7.12 39.04 14.52
N PRO A 290 -7.77 39.06 15.70
CA PRO A 290 -8.22 40.31 16.30
C PRO A 290 -7.00 41.22 16.54
N PRO A 291 -7.04 42.52 16.19
CA PRO A 291 -5.89 43.42 16.37
C PRO A 291 -5.35 43.48 17.80
N GLN A 292 -6.20 43.21 18.78
CA GLN A 292 -5.87 43.19 20.19
C GLN A 292 -5.02 41.97 20.60
N ILE A 293 -4.84 40.95 19.73
CA ILE A 293 -4.05 39.73 20.00
C ILE A 293 -2.65 40.04 20.55
N VAL A 294 -2.12 41.21 20.20
CA VAL A 294 -0.85 41.79 20.65
C VAL A 294 -0.70 41.96 22.15
N GLN A 295 -1.80 41.94 22.91
CA GLN A 295 -1.75 42.03 24.37
C GLN A 295 -1.31 40.71 25.03
N LEU A 296 -1.28 39.60 24.28
CA LEU A 296 -0.74 38.31 24.71
C LEU A 296 0.79 38.32 24.75
N THR A 297 1.38 39.26 25.50
CA THR A 297 2.83 39.54 25.51
C THR A 297 3.69 38.38 26.04
N SER A 298 3.08 37.42 26.74
CA SER A 298 3.72 36.19 27.21
C SER A 298 3.84 35.10 26.14
N LEU A 299 3.25 35.31 24.95
CA LEU A 299 3.17 34.29 23.90
C LEU A 299 4.55 34.01 23.31
N THR A 300 4.97 32.75 23.39
CA THR A 300 6.27 32.26 22.89
C THR A 300 6.14 31.40 21.64
N GLN A 301 4.98 30.77 21.44
CA GLN A 301 4.68 29.94 20.28
C GLN A 301 3.27 30.25 19.77
N LEU A 302 3.17 30.48 18.47
CA LEU A 302 1.92 30.75 17.77
C LEU A 302 1.89 29.95 16.47
N ASP A 303 0.91 29.05 16.34
CA ASP A 303 0.68 28.29 15.12
C ASP A 303 -0.64 28.68 14.47
N LEU A 304 -0.56 29.17 13.25
CA LEU A 304 -1.66 29.64 12.41
C LEU A 304 -1.65 28.92 11.05
N SER A 305 -0.93 27.80 10.94
CA SER A 305 -0.76 27.09 9.67
C SER A 305 -2.10 26.54 9.14
N ALA A 306 -2.22 26.25 7.85
CA ALA A 306 -3.43 25.67 7.25
C ALA A 306 -4.69 26.50 7.58
N ASN A 307 -4.65 27.79 7.25
CA ASN A 307 -5.77 28.74 7.44
C ASN A 307 -5.97 29.56 6.14
N GLN A 308 -6.67 30.69 6.22
CA GLN A 308 -7.03 31.53 5.08
C GLN A 308 -6.44 32.94 5.20
N PHE A 309 -5.29 33.10 5.86
CA PHE A 309 -4.65 34.40 6.02
C PHE A 309 -4.09 34.91 4.69
N THR A 310 -4.55 36.09 4.27
CA THR A 310 -3.99 36.80 3.09
C THR A 310 -2.89 37.80 3.46
N GLN A 311 -2.90 38.23 4.72
CA GLN A 311 -1.93 39.14 5.33
C GLN A 311 -1.88 38.92 6.83
N LEU A 312 -0.75 39.27 7.45
CA LEU A 312 -0.63 39.38 8.90
C LEU A 312 -0.94 40.80 9.37
N PRO A 313 -1.62 40.97 10.52
CA PRO A 313 -1.78 42.28 11.11
C PRO A 313 -0.41 42.86 11.47
N PRO A 314 -0.06 44.10 11.07
CA PRO A 314 1.23 44.69 11.38
C PRO A 314 1.55 44.76 12.87
N GLN A 315 0.53 44.68 13.73
CA GLN A 315 0.70 44.72 15.17
C GLN A 315 1.20 43.38 15.75
N ILE A 316 1.17 42.25 15.01
CA ILE A 316 1.67 40.94 15.47
C ILE A 316 3.11 40.99 16.02
N VAL A 317 3.85 41.99 15.54
CA VAL A 317 5.23 42.33 15.88
C VAL A 317 5.44 42.76 17.33
N GLN A 318 4.35 43.09 18.04
CA GLN A 318 4.35 43.42 19.47
C GLN A 318 4.42 42.17 20.36
N LEU A 319 4.25 40.97 19.80
CA LEU A 319 4.43 39.69 20.50
C LEU A 319 5.93 39.35 20.62
N THR A 320 6.70 40.23 21.26
CA THR A 320 8.17 40.20 21.28
C THR A 320 8.78 38.97 21.94
N SER A 321 7.98 38.21 22.70
CA SER A 321 8.38 36.94 23.32
C SER A 321 8.30 35.74 22.37
N LEU A 322 7.76 35.91 21.14
CA LEU A 322 7.63 34.82 20.17
C LEU A 322 9.01 34.28 19.76
N THR A 323 9.15 32.97 19.93
CA THR A 323 10.32 32.19 19.53
C THR A 323 10.03 31.29 18.33
N GLN A 324 8.77 30.90 18.14
CA GLN A 324 8.31 30.08 17.02
C GLN A 324 7.01 30.65 16.46
N LEU A 325 6.97 30.82 15.14
CA LEU A 325 5.80 31.31 14.42
C LEU A 325 5.57 30.42 13.19
N TYR A 326 4.43 29.74 13.17
CA TYR A 326 4.03 28.84 12.10
C TYR A 326 2.88 29.46 11.30
N LEU A 327 3.09 29.61 10.00
CA LEU A 327 2.23 30.32 9.06
C LEU A 327 2.09 29.57 7.73
N SER A 328 2.51 28.31 7.70
CA SER A 328 2.46 27.48 6.50
C SER A 328 1.03 27.28 6.00
N GLU A 329 0.85 26.90 4.73
CA GLU A 329 -0.47 26.59 4.15
C GLU A 329 -1.48 27.74 4.34
N ASN A 330 -1.12 28.93 3.87
CA ASN A 330 -1.96 30.13 3.92
C ASN A 330 -1.98 30.83 2.56
N GLN A 331 -2.49 32.06 2.50
CA GLN A 331 -2.60 32.85 1.27
C GLN A 331 -1.76 34.14 1.37
N LEU A 332 -0.68 34.13 2.16
CA LEU A 332 0.14 35.31 2.41
C LEU A 332 0.86 35.71 1.13
N THR A 333 0.65 36.96 0.69
CA THR A 333 1.33 37.53 -0.49
C THR A 333 2.62 38.28 -0.14
N GLN A 334 2.73 38.73 1.11
CA GLN A 334 3.87 39.45 1.66
C GLN A 334 3.95 39.31 3.17
N LEU A 335 5.14 39.50 3.73
CA LEU A 335 5.34 39.71 5.17
C LEU A 335 5.40 41.21 5.48
N PRO A 336 4.83 41.68 6.60
CA PRO A 336 5.01 43.06 7.03
C PRO A 336 6.49 43.32 7.36
N PRO A 337 7.13 44.40 6.89
CA PRO A 337 8.52 44.72 7.23
C PRO A 337 8.78 44.82 8.74
N GLN A 338 7.75 45.14 9.52
CA GLN A 338 7.82 45.22 10.97
C GLN A 338 8.01 43.85 11.65
N ILE A 339 7.88 42.72 10.93
CA ILE A 339 8.09 41.35 11.47
C ILE A 339 9.43 41.20 12.19
N VAL A 340 10.39 42.05 11.81
CA VAL A 340 11.73 42.20 12.39
C VAL A 340 11.77 42.53 13.88
N GLN A 341 10.68 43.06 14.44
CA GLN A 341 10.60 43.35 15.87
C GLN A 341 10.42 42.08 16.72
N LEU A 342 10.12 40.93 16.09
CA LEU A 342 10.10 39.63 16.74
C LEU A 342 11.54 39.09 16.94
N THR A 343 12.39 39.85 17.63
CA THR A 343 13.83 39.58 17.74
C THR A 343 14.19 38.26 18.44
N SER A 344 13.24 37.70 19.19
CA SER A 344 13.36 36.41 19.88
C SER A 344 13.07 35.21 18.96
N LEU A 345 12.66 35.45 17.71
CA LEU A 345 12.22 34.40 16.79
C LEU A 345 13.40 33.51 16.36
N THR A 346 13.26 32.22 16.60
CA THR A 346 14.25 31.19 16.27
C THR A 346 13.81 30.29 15.12
N GLN A 347 12.49 30.18 14.91
CA GLN A 347 11.89 29.37 13.85
C GLN A 347 10.73 30.13 13.20
N LEU A 348 10.74 30.19 11.87
CA LEU A 348 9.70 30.83 11.07
C LEU A 348 9.34 29.91 9.90
N TYR A 349 8.10 29.42 9.91
CA TYR A 349 7.58 28.52 8.88
C TYR A 349 6.52 29.24 8.04
N LEU A 350 6.76 29.32 6.74
CA LEU A 350 5.99 30.08 5.75
C LEU A 350 5.75 29.27 4.47
N SER A 351 5.88 27.94 4.54
CA SER A 351 5.69 27.09 3.36
C SER A 351 4.27 27.20 2.80
N GLU A 352 4.07 26.90 1.51
CA GLU A 352 2.74 26.85 0.88
C GLU A 352 1.96 28.17 1.07
N ASN A 353 2.57 29.26 0.58
CA ASN A 353 2.00 30.60 0.59
C ASN A 353 2.14 31.24 -0.81
N GLN A 354 1.88 32.54 -0.92
CA GLN A 354 1.95 33.29 -2.18
C GLN A 354 3.03 34.39 -2.14
N LEU A 355 4.08 34.20 -1.33
CA LEU A 355 5.13 35.20 -1.16
C LEU A 355 5.93 35.37 -2.44
N THR A 356 6.00 36.59 -2.94
CA THR A 356 6.80 36.93 -4.15
C THR A 356 8.20 37.45 -3.81
N GLN A 357 8.37 37.96 -2.59
CA GLN A 357 9.63 38.46 -2.05
C GLN A 357 9.64 38.42 -0.51
N LEU A 358 10.84 38.45 0.07
CA LEU A 358 11.03 38.70 1.51
C LEU A 358 11.34 40.19 1.73
N PRO A 359 10.86 40.81 2.83
CA PRO A 359 11.29 42.16 3.19
C PRO A 359 12.79 42.14 3.52
N PRO A 360 13.61 43.07 2.97
CA PRO A 360 15.05 43.13 3.27
C PRO A 360 15.36 43.26 4.75
N GLU A 361 14.44 43.80 5.54
CA GLU A 361 14.62 43.96 6.98
C GLU A 361 14.59 42.62 7.74
N ILE A 362 14.10 41.52 7.15
CA ILE A 362 14.01 40.17 7.78
C ILE A 362 15.32 39.72 8.45
N VAL A 363 16.43 40.27 7.97
CA VAL A 363 17.82 40.10 8.39
C VAL A 363 18.10 40.50 9.84
N GLN A 364 17.20 41.31 10.43
CA GLN A 364 17.25 41.69 11.84
C GLN A 364 16.81 40.55 12.78
N LEU A 365 16.19 39.49 12.26
CA LEU A 365 15.84 38.28 13.00
C LEU A 365 17.09 37.41 13.26
N THR A 366 18.10 37.97 13.89
CA THR A 366 19.44 37.36 14.05
C THR A 366 19.46 36.07 14.88
N SER A 367 18.40 35.82 15.66
CA SER A 367 18.19 34.58 16.42
C SER A 367 17.65 33.42 15.57
N LEU A 368 17.29 33.68 14.30
CA LEU A 368 16.63 32.69 13.45
C LEU A 368 17.59 31.55 13.08
N THR A 369 17.18 30.33 13.42
CA THR A 369 17.93 29.09 13.16
C THR A 369 17.31 28.25 12.06
N GLN A 370 16.00 28.40 11.83
CA GLN A 370 15.28 27.71 10.77
C GLN A 370 14.32 28.67 10.07
N LEU A 371 14.38 28.67 8.74
CA LEU A 371 13.50 29.44 7.87
C LEU A 371 12.97 28.53 6.76
N ASP A 372 11.66 28.33 6.75
CA ASP A 372 10.99 27.51 5.75
C ASP A 372 10.11 28.39 4.85
N LEU A 373 10.43 28.39 3.56
CA LEU A 373 9.81 29.20 2.51
C LEU A 373 9.43 28.35 1.30
N ARG A 374 9.30 27.03 1.47
CA ARG A 374 8.94 26.10 0.39
C ARG A 374 7.60 26.48 -0.24
N GLU A 375 7.37 26.13 -1.50
CA GLU A 375 6.08 26.32 -2.18
C GLU A 375 5.56 27.77 -2.08
N ASN A 376 6.36 28.70 -2.59
CA ASN A 376 6.02 30.12 -2.69
C ASN A 376 6.31 30.62 -4.12
N GLN A 377 6.29 31.94 -4.33
CA GLN A 377 6.51 32.58 -5.62
C GLN A 377 7.78 33.45 -5.63
N LEU A 378 8.78 33.11 -4.79
CA LEU A 378 9.99 33.90 -4.64
C LEU A 378 10.82 33.85 -5.93
N THR A 379 11.13 35.02 -6.48
CA THR A 379 11.98 35.15 -7.68
C THR A 379 13.44 35.39 -7.36
N GLN A 380 13.72 35.92 -6.17
CA GLN A 380 15.06 36.19 -5.64
C GLN A 380 15.05 36.22 -4.10
N LEU A 381 16.23 36.05 -3.49
CA LEU A 381 16.46 36.34 -2.08
C LEU A 381 17.09 37.72 -1.93
N PRO A 382 16.77 38.50 -0.89
CA PRO A 382 17.48 39.74 -0.60
C PRO A 382 18.95 39.42 -0.26
N PRO A 383 19.95 40.13 -0.84
CA PRO A 383 21.37 39.92 -0.53
C PRO A 383 21.68 40.05 0.97
N GLU A 384 20.89 40.83 1.70
CA GLU A 384 21.05 41.03 3.13
C GLU A 384 20.70 39.78 3.96
N ILE A 385 20.05 38.74 3.40
CA ILE A 385 19.69 37.48 4.09
C ILE A 385 20.86 36.83 4.84
N VAL A 386 22.07 37.16 4.40
CA VAL A 386 23.38 36.76 4.89
C VAL A 386 23.67 37.17 6.34
N GLN A 387 22.95 38.15 6.87
CA GLN A 387 23.09 38.57 8.27
C GLN A 387 22.39 37.59 9.24
N LEU A 388 21.58 36.65 8.74
CA LEU A 388 20.97 35.58 9.53
C LEU A 388 22.00 34.50 9.89
N THR A 389 23.10 34.89 10.53
CA THR A 389 24.28 34.04 10.78
C THR A 389 24.02 32.83 11.69
N SER A 390 22.91 32.84 12.44
CA SER A 390 22.45 31.70 13.25
C SER A 390 21.70 30.64 12.44
N LEU A 391 21.42 30.88 11.15
CA LEU A 391 20.60 30.00 10.33
C LEU A 391 21.32 28.68 10.06
N THR A 392 20.66 27.59 10.44
CA THR A 392 21.16 26.21 10.28
C THR A 392 20.40 25.44 9.20
N GLN A 393 19.15 25.82 8.94
CA GLN A 393 18.28 25.20 7.94
C GLN A 393 17.56 26.28 7.15
N LEU A 394 17.66 26.20 5.83
CA LEU A 394 16.98 27.09 4.90
C LEU A 394 16.30 26.25 3.82
N TYR A 395 14.98 26.29 3.79
CA TYR A 395 14.17 25.55 2.81
C TYR A 395 13.50 26.51 1.85
N LEU A 396 13.78 26.34 0.55
CA LEU A 396 13.37 27.24 -0.54
C LEU A 396 12.84 26.47 -1.75
N SER A 397 12.46 25.21 -1.56
CA SER A 397 11.98 24.39 -2.67
C SER A 397 10.70 24.93 -3.30
N ALA A 398 10.42 24.57 -4.54
CA ALA A 398 9.20 24.94 -5.26
C ALA A 398 8.94 26.46 -5.26
N ASN A 399 9.94 27.21 -5.73
CA ASN A 399 9.88 28.66 -5.91
C ASN A 399 10.26 29.03 -7.36
N GLN A 400 10.50 30.32 -7.63
CA GLN A 400 10.86 30.84 -8.95
C GLN A 400 12.28 31.42 -8.97
N LEU A 401 13.17 30.94 -8.11
CA LEU A 401 14.54 31.47 -7.99
C LEU A 401 15.33 31.17 -9.25
N THR A 402 15.89 32.21 -9.87
CA THR A 402 16.75 32.08 -11.07
C THR A 402 18.24 32.07 -10.73
N GLN A 403 18.61 32.62 -9.56
CA GLN A 403 19.97 32.69 -9.04
C GLN A 403 19.96 32.80 -7.51
N LEU A 404 21.11 32.47 -6.89
CA LEU A 404 21.38 32.77 -5.49
C LEU A 404 22.26 34.02 -5.38
N PRO A 405 22.08 34.87 -4.36
CA PRO A 405 23.02 35.95 -4.09
C PRO A 405 24.39 35.35 -3.70
N PRO A 406 25.52 35.78 -4.30
CA PRO A 406 26.86 35.28 -3.95
C PRO A 406 27.19 35.42 -2.46
N GLU A 407 26.59 36.39 -1.78
CA GLU A 407 26.80 36.64 -0.36
C GLU A 407 26.20 35.55 0.55
N ILE A 408 25.32 34.65 0.03
CA ILE A 408 24.68 33.54 0.80
C ILE A 408 25.69 32.69 1.58
N VAL A 409 26.93 32.73 1.13
CA VAL A 409 28.13 32.05 1.65
C VAL A 409 28.52 32.47 3.06
N GLN A 410 28.03 33.63 3.54
CA GLN A 410 28.24 34.08 4.91
C GLN A 410 27.36 33.35 5.93
N LEU A 411 26.37 32.56 5.48
CA LEU A 411 25.55 31.69 6.34
C LEU A 411 26.32 30.45 6.78
N THR A 412 27.47 30.63 7.42
CA THR A 412 28.43 29.54 7.70
C THR A 412 27.91 28.47 8.67
N SER A 413 26.82 28.75 9.38
CA SER A 413 26.13 27.81 10.28
C SER A 413 25.17 26.87 9.53
N LEU A 414 24.95 27.08 8.23
CA LEU A 414 23.98 26.33 7.44
C LEU A 414 24.43 24.87 7.29
N THR A 415 23.57 23.96 7.74
CA THR A 415 23.77 22.51 7.67
C THR A 415 22.88 21.85 6.63
N GLN A 416 21.74 22.46 6.31
CA GLN A 416 20.79 22.01 5.29
C GLN A 416 20.32 23.18 4.44
N LEU A 417 20.41 22.99 3.12
CA LEU A 417 19.93 23.93 2.11
C LEU A 417 19.12 23.16 1.06
N ASP A 418 17.84 23.49 0.96
CA ASP A 418 16.96 22.93 -0.06
C ASP A 418 16.56 24.03 -1.05
N LEU A 419 16.94 23.83 -2.30
CA LEU A 419 16.69 24.72 -3.44
C LEU A 419 16.01 23.97 -4.59
N SER A 420 15.42 22.80 -4.30
CA SER A 420 14.78 21.98 -5.32
C SER A 420 13.59 22.68 -5.99
N ALA A 421 13.20 22.26 -7.19
CA ALA A 421 12.05 22.81 -7.93
C ALA A 421 12.11 24.35 -8.08
N ASN A 422 13.21 24.85 -8.63
CA ASN A 422 13.44 26.27 -8.92
C ASN A 422 13.89 26.44 -10.39
N GLN A 423 14.37 27.65 -10.75
CA GLN A 423 14.82 27.98 -12.10
C GLN A 423 16.33 28.28 -12.15
N LEU A 424 17.11 27.69 -11.23
CA LEU A 424 18.55 27.94 -11.14
C LEU A 424 19.27 27.36 -12.37
N THR A 425 20.06 28.21 -13.04
CA THR A 425 20.87 27.81 -14.21
C THR A 425 22.33 27.51 -13.84
N GLN A 426 22.78 28.05 -12.71
CA GLN A 426 24.13 27.88 -12.16
C GLN A 426 24.14 28.10 -10.64
N LEU A 427 25.20 27.62 -9.99
CA LEU A 427 25.52 27.95 -8.60
C LEU A 427 26.67 28.95 -8.54
N PRO A 428 26.66 29.90 -7.58
CA PRO A 428 27.82 30.74 -7.34
C PRO A 428 29.00 29.87 -6.84
N PRO A 429 30.21 29.99 -7.43
CA PRO A 429 31.38 29.24 -6.97
C PRO A 429 31.70 29.45 -5.49
N GLU A 430 31.30 30.58 -4.91
CA GLU A 430 31.51 30.91 -3.51
C GLU A 430 30.68 30.03 -2.56
N ILE A 431 29.66 29.29 -3.03
CA ILE A 431 28.80 28.38 -2.23
C ILE A 431 29.60 27.40 -1.36
N VAL A 432 30.83 27.15 -1.77
CA VAL A 432 31.84 26.28 -1.17
C VAL A 432 32.30 26.72 0.22
N GLN A 433 32.06 27.98 0.60
CA GLN A 433 32.34 28.48 1.94
C GLN A 433 31.31 28.02 2.98
N LEU A 434 30.19 27.41 2.57
CA LEU A 434 29.20 26.80 3.46
C LEU A 434 29.71 25.46 4.01
N THR A 435 30.86 25.45 4.69
CA THR A 435 31.59 24.24 5.08
C THR A 435 30.85 23.35 6.08
N SER A 436 29.82 23.88 6.75
CA SER A 436 28.95 23.14 7.66
C SER A 436 27.85 22.35 6.95
N LEU A 437 27.68 22.53 5.63
CA LEU A 437 26.60 21.94 4.86
C LEU A 437 26.74 20.41 4.79
N THR A 438 25.71 19.72 5.28
CA THR A 438 25.62 18.25 5.29
C THR A 438 24.64 17.71 4.26
N GLN A 439 23.67 18.53 3.87
CA GLN A 439 22.66 18.23 2.85
C GLN A 439 22.44 19.43 1.94
N LEU A 440 22.51 19.18 0.64
CA LEU A 440 22.22 20.15 -0.42
C LEU A 440 21.28 19.52 -1.43
N ASP A 441 20.09 20.10 -1.58
CA ASP A 441 19.14 19.71 -2.61
C ASP A 441 19.02 20.80 -3.69
N LEU A 442 19.26 20.38 -4.93
CA LEU A 442 19.27 21.18 -6.14
C LEU A 442 18.45 20.52 -7.25
N SER A 443 17.61 19.55 -6.89
CA SER A 443 16.80 18.80 -7.84
C SER A 443 15.81 19.71 -8.57
N GLU A 444 15.34 19.32 -9.75
CA GLU A 444 14.32 20.05 -10.52
C GLU A 444 14.69 21.52 -10.76
N ASN A 445 15.88 21.73 -11.32
CA ASN A 445 16.40 23.03 -11.72
C ASN A 445 16.87 22.99 -13.19
N GLN A 446 17.57 24.02 -13.64
CA GLN A 446 18.09 24.15 -15.01
C GLN A 446 19.63 24.12 -15.03
N LEU A 447 20.27 23.47 -14.05
CA LEU A 447 21.73 23.43 -13.93
C LEU A 447 22.35 22.66 -15.09
N THR A 448 23.29 23.30 -15.78
CA THR A 448 24.04 22.68 -16.90
C THR A 448 25.38 22.10 -16.47
N GLN A 449 25.93 22.60 -15.36
CA GLN A 449 27.20 22.18 -14.77
C GLN A 449 27.23 22.48 -13.27
N LEU A 450 28.15 21.83 -12.55
CA LEU A 450 28.50 22.15 -11.17
C LEU A 450 29.86 22.87 -11.13
N PRO A 451 30.07 23.85 -10.24
CA PRO A 451 31.38 24.43 -10.03
C PRO A 451 32.35 23.37 -9.48
N PRO A 452 33.56 23.20 -10.03
CA PRO A 452 34.56 22.25 -9.51
C PRO A 452 34.89 22.48 -8.03
N GLU A 453 34.75 23.71 -7.55
CA GLU A 453 35.01 24.09 -6.16
C GLU A 453 34.02 23.47 -5.17
N ILE A 454 32.87 22.92 -5.63
CA ILE A 454 31.85 22.24 -4.78
C ILE A 454 32.44 21.19 -3.83
N VAL A 455 33.61 20.67 -4.19
CA VAL A 455 34.42 19.71 -3.44
C VAL A 455 34.90 20.18 -2.08
N GLN A 456 34.94 21.50 -1.84
CA GLN A 456 35.33 22.04 -0.55
C GLN A 456 34.21 21.92 0.50
N LEU A 457 32.99 21.51 0.10
CA LEU A 457 31.90 21.14 1.01
C LEU A 457 32.16 19.78 1.65
N THR A 458 33.27 19.63 2.38
CA THR A 458 33.76 18.32 2.89
C THR A 458 32.83 17.64 3.89
N SER A 459 31.90 18.40 4.49
CA SER A 459 30.88 17.89 5.41
C SER A 459 29.65 17.33 4.68
N LEU A 460 29.57 17.49 3.35
CA LEU A 460 28.40 17.10 2.57
C LEU A 460 28.24 15.58 2.55
N THR A 461 27.11 15.11 3.05
CA THR A 461 26.74 13.69 3.11
C THR A 461 25.67 13.31 2.09
N GLN A 462 24.86 14.29 1.67
CA GLN A 462 23.75 14.10 0.75
C GLN A 462 23.74 15.22 -0.29
N LEU A 463 23.76 14.84 -1.57
CA LEU A 463 23.70 15.76 -2.70
C LEU A 463 22.63 15.28 -3.69
N TYR A 464 21.60 16.09 -3.85
CA TYR A 464 20.48 15.82 -4.75
C TYR A 464 20.52 16.77 -5.95
N LEU A 465 20.56 16.20 -7.15
CA LEU A 465 20.78 16.89 -8.43
C LEU A 465 19.84 16.37 -9.52
N SER A 466 18.77 15.68 -9.14
CA SER A 466 17.85 15.05 -10.08
C SER A 466 17.15 16.10 -10.95
N ALA A 467 16.68 15.73 -12.15
CA ALA A 467 15.91 16.60 -13.04
C ALA A 467 16.60 17.95 -13.32
N ASN A 468 17.84 17.89 -13.82
CA ASN A 468 18.62 19.05 -14.27
C ASN A 468 19.11 18.83 -15.72
N GLN A 469 20.01 19.69 -16.20
CA GLN A 469 20.58 19.62 -17.55
C GLN A 469 22.09 19.28 -17.52
N LEU A 470 22.56 18.58 -16.48
CA LEU A 470 23.98 18.26 -16.31
C LEU A 470 24.46 17.31 -17.40
N THR A 471 25.51 17.69 -18.11
CA THR A 471 26.14 16.86 -19.16
C THR A 471 27.32 16.03 -18.65
N GLN A 472 27.94 16.47 -17.55
CA GLN A 472 29.06 15.81 -16.88
C GLN A 472 29.11 16.21 -15.40
N LEU A 473 29.80 15.40 -14.59
CA LEU A 473 30.22 15.76 -13.24
C LEU A 473 31.67 16.26 -13.25
N PRO A 474 32.05 17.26 -12.44
CA PRO A 474 33.46 17.63 -12.27
C PRO A 474 34.22 16.43 -11.69
N PRO A 475 35.38 16.04 -12.27
CA PRO A 475 36.19 14.92 -11.77
C PRO A 475 36.59 15.08 -10.29
N GLU A 476 36.67 16.30 -9.80
CA GLU A 476 37.02 16.64 -8.43
C GLU A 476 35.92 16.24 -7.43
N ILE A 477 34.66 15.99 -7.86
CA ILE A 477 33.52 15.61 -6.99
C ILE A 477 33.83 14.47 -6.02
N VAL A 478 34.81 13.66 -6.40
CA VAL A 478 35.36 12.50 -5.68
C VAL A 478 36.05 12.87 -4.36
N GLN A 479 36.37 14.14 -4.16
CA GLN A 479 36.91 14.68 -2.91
C GLN A 479 35.84 14.86 -1.82
N LEU A 480 34.54 14.73 -2.17
CA LEU A 480 33.45 14.71 -1.20
C LEU A 480 33.39 13.34 -0.50
N THR A 481 34.43 12.98 0.25
CA THR A 481 34.60 11.63 0.82
C THR A 481 33.55 11.25 1.87
N SER A 482 32.83 12.24 2.41
CA SER A 482 31.71 12.06 3.35
C SER A 482 30.38 11.76 2.63
N LEU A 483 30.33 11.84 1.31
CA LEU A 483 29.11 11.69 0.54
C LEU A 483 28.61 10.24 0.60
N THR A 484 27.39 10.08 1.08
CA THR A 484 26.68 8.80 1.20
C THR A 484 25.58 8.66 0.15
N ARG A 485 24.97 9.77 -0.27
CA ARG A 485 23.89 9.79 -1.26
C ARG A 485 24.18 10.79 -2.38
N LEU A 486 24.12 10.32 -3.61
CA LEU A 486 24.27 11.13 -4.82
C LEU A 486 23.17 10.79 -5.83
N TYR A 487 22.21 11.70 -6.00
CA TYR A 487 21.06 11.49 -6.90
C TYR A 487 21.16 12.38 -8.12
N LEU A 488 21.20 11.76 -9.30
CA LEU A 488 21.47 12.41 -10.60
C LEU A 488 20.45 12.01 -11.67
N ARG A 489 19.28 11.50 -11.25
CA ARG A 489 18.21 11.07 -12.15
C ARG A 489 17.83 12.18 -13.14
N SER A 490 17.40 11.84 -14.35
CA SER A 490 16.86 12.78 -15.34
C SER A 490 17.82 13.94 -15.64
N ASN A 491 19.03 13.62 -16.04
CA ASN A 491 20.05 14.57 -16.51
C ASN A 491 20.51 14.19 -17.93
N GLN A 492 21.58 14.81 -18.42
CA GLN A 492 22.17 14.57 -19.74
C GLN A 492 23.57 13.95 -19.65
N LEU A 493 23.87 13.23 -18.56
CA LEU A 493 25.20 12.68 -18.30
C LEU A 493 25.55 11.64 -19.36
N THR A 494 26.70 11.82 -20.03
CA THR A 494 27.19 10.87 -21.06
C THR A 494 28.20 9.86 -20.50
N GLN A 495 28.86 10.20 -19.41
CA GLN A 495 29.84 9.36 -18.72
C GLN A 495 29.95 9.71 -17.23
N LEU A 496 30.49 8.76 -16.45
CA LEU A 496 30.92 9.00 -15.07
C LEU A 496 32.46 9.09 -15.00
N PRO A 497 33.03 9.96 -14.17
CA PRO A 497 34.47 9.99 -13.96
C PRO A 497 34.95 8.67 -13.33
N PRO A 498 36.02 8.02 -13.83
CA PRO A 498 36.56 6.78 -13.24
C PRO A 498 36.95 6.92 -11.77
N GLN A 499 37.28 8.14 -11.35
CA GLN A 499 37.63 8.48 -9.98
C GLN A 499 36.43 8.39 -9.01
N ILE A 500 35.19 8.22 -9.48
CA ILE A 500 33.99 8.09 -8.64
C ILE A 500 34.12 6.99 -7.58
N VAL A 501 34.98 6.01 -7.83
CA VAL A 501 35.39 4.95 -6.89
C VAL A 501 35.96 5.46 -5.56
N GLN A 502 36.49 6.69 -5.52
CA GLN A 502 37.06 7.28 -4.31
C GLN A 502 35.97 7.74 -3.32
N LEU A 503 34.70 7.80 -3.74
CA LEU A 503 33.56 8.03 -2.85
C LEU A 503 33.25 6.77 -2.04
N THR A 504 34.17 6.35 -1.19
CA THR A 504 34.10 5.06 -0.46
C THR A 504 32.94 4.97 0.53
N SER A 505 32.38 6.12 0.91
CA SER A 505 31.22 6.22 1.80
C SER A 505 29.88 6.17 1.05
N LEU A 506 29.90 6.17 -0.30
CA LEU A 506 28.70 6.23 -1.11
C LEU A 506 27.88 4.94 -0.97
N THR A 507 26.67 5.06 -0.44
CA THR A 507 25.72 3.96 -0.28
C THR A 507 24.62 4.01 -1.33
N GLN A 508 24.29 5.19 -1.88
CA GLN A 508 23.22 5.32 -2.86
C GLN A 508 23.63 6.21 -4.04
N LEU A 509 23.45 5.67 -5.25
CA LEU A 509 23.73 6.34 -6.53
C LEU A 509 22.56 6.15 -7.50
N ASP A 510 21.80 7.21 -7.74
CA ASP A 510 20.73 7.21 -8.76
C ASP A 510 21.20 7.90 -10.04
N LEU A 511 21.21 7.18 -11.16
CA LEU A 511 21.63 7.66 -12.48
C LEU A 511 20.53 7.45 -13.53
N ARG A 512 19.28 7.17 -13.11
CA ARG A 512 18.17 6.90 -14.03
C ARG A 512 17.97 8.03 -15.04
N SER A 513 17.55 7.71 -16.26
CA SER A 513 17.22 8.67 -17.32
C SER A 513 18.36 9.65 -17.63
N ASN A 514 19.51 9.12 -17.98
CA ASN A 514 20.69 9.87 -18.46
C ASN A 514 21.09 9.38 -19.87
N GLN A 515 22.24 9.82 -20.37
CA GLN A 515 22.79 9.45 -21.68
C GLN A 515 24.04 8.56 -21.57
N LEU A 516 24.17 7.80 -20.48
CA LEU A 516 25.35 6.95 -20.22
C LEU A 516 25.39 5.80 -21.22
N THR A 517 26.49 5.66 -21.96
CA THR A 517 26.73 4.49 -22.83
C THR A 517 27.62 3.43 -22.19
N GLN A 518 28.39 3.83 -21.17
CA GLN A 518 29.35 2.97 -20.49
C GLN A 518 29.51 3.34 -19.01
N LEU A 519 29.91 2.35 -18.20
CA LEU A 519 30.30 2.54 -16.80
C LEU A 519 31.81 2.41 -16.65
N PRO A 520 32.46 3.18 -15.75
CA PRO A 520 33.87 2.98 -15.46
C PRO A 520 34.09 1.60 -14.81
N PRO A 521 35.08 0.79 -15.25
CA PRO A 521 35.37 -0.52 -14.67
C PRO A 521 35.59 -0.51 -13.16
N GLN A 522 36.07 0.62 -12.62
CA GLN A 522 36.34 0.83 -11.20
C GLN A 522 35.07 0.89 -10.35
N ILE A 523 33.87 1.03 -10.93
CA ILE A 523 32.61 1.12 -10.17
C ILE A 523 32.38 -0.10 -9.27
N VAL A 524 32.92 -1.27 -9.63
CA VAL A 524 32.89 -2.51 -8.82
C VAL A 524 33.59 -2.39 -7.46
N GLN A 525 34.43 -1.37 -7.28
CA GLN A 525 35.18 -1.16 -6.05
C GLN A 525 34.39 -0.33 -5.01
N LEU A 526 33.21 0.22 -5.37
CA LEU A 526 32.30 0.90 -4.44
C LEU A 526 31.59 -0.12 -3.53
N LYS A 527 32.33 -0.71 -2.59
CA LYS A 527 31.85 -1.79 -1.72
C LYS A 527 30.72 -1.39 -0.77
N SER A 528 30.59 -0.10 -0.47
CA SER A 528 29.55 0.45 0.38
C SER A 528 28.24 0.72 -0.37
N LEU A 529 28.25 0.61 -1.70
CA LEU A 529 27.09 0.90 -2.54
C LEU A 529 26.02 -0.16 -2.33
N GLN A 530 24.85 0.30 -1.89
CA GLN A 530 23.66 -0.49 -1.59
C GLN A 530 22.55 -0.26 -2.62
N TYR A 531 22.53 0.93 -3.23
CA TYR A 531 21.59 1.29 -4.29
C TYR A 531 22.31 1.82 -5.54
N LEU A 532 22.02 1.22 -6.70
CA LEU A 532 22.44 1.69 -8.03
C LEU A 532 21.26 1.58 -9.02
N ASN A 533 20.86 2.69 -9.63
CA ASN A 533 19.84 2.69 -10.68
C ASN A 533 20.37 3.29 -11.98
N LEU A 534 20.28 2.53 -13.08
CA LEU A 534 20.79 2.89 -14.41
C LEU A 534 19.68 2.91 -15.47
N GLN A 535 18.41 2.73 -15.10
CA GLN A 535 17.29 2.66 -16.04
C GLN A 535 17.24 3.90 -16.95
N GLY A 536 16.78 3.76 -18.19
CA GLY A 536 16.66 4.88 -19.12
C GLY A 536 18.00 5.46 -19.60
N ASN A 537 19.09 4.68 -19.54
CA ASN A 537 20.37 5.00 -20.17
C ASN A 537 20.66 4.08 -21.37
N PRO A 538 21.39 4.54 -22.42
CA PRO A 538 21.83 3.73 -23.54
C PRO A 538 23.00 2.78 -23.21
N ILE A 539 22.95 2.10 -22.07
CA ILE A 539 23.93 1.07 -21.65
C ILE A 539 23.46 -0.30 -22.18
N PRO A 540 24.35 -1.20 -22.64
CA PRO A 540 24.02 -2.56 -23.08
C PRO A 540 23.62 -3.49 -21.91
N ILE A 541 22.63 -3.08 -21.11
CA ILE A 541 22.02 -3.88 -20.05
C ILE A 541 20.51 -3.92 -20.33
N PRO A 542 19.93 -5.12 -20.54
CA PRO A 542 18.50 -5.27 -20.70
C PRO A 542 17.72 -4.70 -19.49
N PRO A 543 16.59 -4.01 -19.71
CA PRO A 543 15.77 -3.43 -18.63
C PRO A 543 15.37 -4.44 -17.54
N GLU A 544 15.23 -5.71 -17.89
CA GLU A 544 14.86 -6.83 -17.02
C GLU A 544 15.92 -7.07 -15.92
N ILE A 545 17.18 -6.76 -16.22
CA ILE A 545 18.31 -6.82 -15.27
C ILE A 545 18.38 -5.53 -14.45
N LEU A 546 18.04 -4.39 -15.05
CA LEU A 546 17.95 -3.11 -14.35
C LEU A 546 16.75 -3.00 -13.41
N LYS A 547 15.72 -3.85 -13.58
CA LYS A 547 14.51 -3.93 -12.75
C LYS A 547 14.61 -4.92 -11.60
N SER A 548 15.57 -5.86 -11.60
CA SER A 548 15.78 -6.77 -10.47
C SER A 548 16.36 -5.98 -9.28
N SER A 549 15.47 -5.44 -8.46
CA SER A 549 15.75 -4.54 -7.35
C SER A 549 16.58 -5.22 -6.26
N GLY A 550 17.85 -4.82 -6.13
CA GLY A 550 18.64 -5.01 -4.91
C GLY A 550 20.02 -5.64 -5.06
N ASN A 551 20.36 -6.28 -6.19
CA ASN A 551 21.68 -6.89 -6.38
C ASN A 551 22.54 -6.11 -7.37
N ILE A 552 23.22 -5.06 -6.87
CA ILE A 552 24.17 -4.25 -7.64
C ILE A 552 25.22 -5.13 -8.31
N GLN A 553 25.72 -6.13 -7.59
CA GLN A 553 26.75 -7.02 -8.11
C GLN A 553 26.25 -7.79 -9.33
N ALA A 554 24.99 -8.25 -9.34
CA ALA A 554 24.41 -8.93 -10.51
C ALA A 554 24.31 -8.01 -11.74
N ILE A 555 23.95 -6.74 -11.54
CA ILE A 555 23.89 -5.73 -12.62
C ILE A 555 25.29 -5.51 -13.19
N LEU A 556 26.28 -5.26 -12.32
CA LEU A 556 27.67 -5.02 -12.72
C LEU A 556 28.28 -6.26 -13.37
N ASP A 557 28.06 -7.43 -12.80
CA ASP A 557 28.58 -8.69 -13.34
C ASP A 557 28.03 -8.97 -14.74
N TYR A 558 26.72 -8.77 -14.96
CA TYR A 558 26.15 -8.92 -16.30
C TYR A 558 26.79 -7.94 -17.27
N TYR A 559 26.86 -6.66 -16.89
CA TYR A 559 27.44 -5.61 -17.74
C TYR A 559 28.87 -5.94 -18.15
N PHE A 560 29.74 -6.28 -17.19
CA PHE A 560 31.14 -6.61 -17.47
C PHE A 560 31.30 -7.95 -18.20
N GLN A 561 30.40 -8.93 -17.97
CA GLN A 561 30.40 -10.19 -18.72
C GLN A 561 30.03 -9.97 -20.18
N VAL A 562 29.10 -9.06 -20.49
CA VAL A 562 28.70 -8.74 -21.87
C VAL A 562 29.80 -7.98 -22.62
N LEU A 563 30.68 -7.26 -21.91
CA LEU A 563 31.83 -6.60 -22.51
C LEU A 563 32.97 -7.55 -22.88
N ASP A 564 33.03 -8.78 -22.35
CA ASP A 564 34.04 -9.78 -22.72
C ASP A 564 33.58 -10.59 -23.95
N PRO A 565 34.26 -10.46 -25.11
CA PRO A 565 33.91 -11.21 -26.32
C PRO A 565 34.06 -12.74 -26.16
N ASN A 566 34.82 -13.21 -25.16
CA ASN A 566 35.02 -14.65 -24.93
C ASN A 566 33.89 -15.28 -24.11
N GLU A 567 33.10 -14.49 -23.39
CA GLU A 567 32.02 -14.93 -22.51
C GLU A 567 30.63 -14.70 -23.11
N THR A 568 30.57 -14.13 -24.31
CA THR A 568 29.33 -13.80 -25.00
C THR A 568 29.09 -14.63 -26.26
N GLU A 569 27.81 -14.78 -26.60
CA GLU A 569 27.34 -15.43 -27.82
C GLU A 569 26.11 -14.66 -28.33
N PRO A 570 26.08 -14.29 -29.63
CA PRO A 570 24.93 -13.60 -30.19
C PRO A 570 23.73 -14.54 -30.32
N LEU A 571 22.55 -14.07 -29.92
CA LEU A 571 21.29 -14.79 -30.13
C LEU A 571 20.56 -14.22 -31.35
N TYR A 572 20.37 -15.07 -32.36
CA TYR A 572 19.69 -14.72 -33.62
C TYR A 572 18.25 -15.26 -33.63
N GLU A 573 17.45 -14.79 -32.66
CA GLU A 573 16.05 -15.17 -32.47
C GLU A 573 15.16 -13.91 -32.41
N SER A 574 13.97 -13.97 -33.04
CA SER A 574 12.99 -12.87 -33.01
C SER A 574 11.54 -13.34 -32.86
N LYS A 575 10.65 -12.40 -32.52
CA LYS A 575 9.19 -12.58 -32.51
C LYS A 575 8.54 -11.83 -33.67
N PHE A 576 7.74 -12.53 -34.48
CA PHE A 576 6.96 -11.95 -35.57
C PHE A 576 5.47 -12.14 -35.29
N ILE A 577 4.70 -11.08 -35.22
CA ILE A 577 3.31 -11.10 -34.78
C ILE A 577 2.41 -10.69 -35.94
N ILE A 578 1.44 -11.53 -36.29
CA ILE A 578 0.46 -11.28 -37.35
C ILE A 578 -0.89 -10.97 -36.71
N VAL A 579 -1.42 -9.78 -36.99
CA VAL A 579 -2.71 -9.28 -36.48
C VAL A 579 -3.61 -8.84 -37.63
N GLY A 580 -4.91 -8.70 -37.37
CA GLY A 580 -5.90 -8.29 -38.36
C GLY A 580 -7.23 -9.02 -38.21
N GLU A 581 -8.21 -8.64 -39.02
CA GLU A 581 -9.59 -9.15 -38.93
C GLU A 581 -9.71 -10.66 -39.20
N GLY A 582 -10.79 -11.24 -38.67
CA GLY A 582 -11.15 -12.64 -38.90
C GLY A 582 -11.30 -12.94 -40.38
N GLY A 583 -10.56 -13.94 -40.88
CA GLY A 583 -10.60 -14.32 -42.29
C GLY A 583 -9.75 -13.45 -43.23
N ALA A 584 -8.96 -12.48 -42.73
CA ALA A 584 -8.11 -11.62 -43.57
C ALA A 584 -6.99 -12.37 -44.35
N GLY A 585 -6.67 -13.60 -43.95
CA GLY A 585 -5.63 -14.44 -44.56
C GLY A 585 -4.32 -14.52 -43.77
N LYS A 586 -4.38 -14.30 -42.45
CA LYS A 586 -3.21 -14.32 -41.55
C LYS A 586 -2.53 -15.68 -41.48
N THR A 587 -3.30 -16.73 -41.21
CA THR A 587 -2.85 -18.13 -41.20
C THR A 587 -2.28 -18.55 -42.56
N THR A 588 -2.94 -18.15 -43.64
CA THR A 588 -2.47 -18.39 -45.01
C THR A 588 -1.13 -17.71 -45.26
N LEU A 589 -0.95 -16.47 -44.82
CA LEU A 589 0.35 -15.77 -44.90
C LEU A 589 1.41 -16.49 -44.07
N ALA A 590 1.12 -16.82 -42.80
CA ALA A 590 2.05 -17.49 -41.90
C ALA A 590 2.58 -18.81 -42.49
N LYS A 591 1.68 -19.67 -42.99
CA LYS A 591 2.02 -20.95 -43.63
C LYS A 591 2.77 -20.75 -44.95
N LYS A 592 2.38 -19.77 -45.78
CA LYS A 592 3.05 -19.50 -47.07
C LYS A 592 4.44 -18.90 -46.95
N LEU A 593 4.75 -18.18 -45.87
CA LEU A 593 6.11 -17.71 -45.59
C LEU A 593 7.10 -18.87 -45.46
N ILE A 594 6.66 -20.00 -44.88
CA ILE A 594 7.47 -21.20 -44.68
C ILE A 594 7.38 -22.14 -45.90
N HIS A 595 6.16 -22.41 -46.36
CA HIS A 595 5.86 -23.30 -47.48
C HIS A 595 5.12 -22.54 -48.60
N PRO A 596 5.83 -21.93 -49.57
CA PRO A 596 5.22 -21.13 -50.63
C PRO A 596 4.18 -21.88 -51.48
N ASN A 597 4.28 -23.22 -51.54
CA ASN A 597 3.37 -24.09 -52.29
C ASN A 597 2.14 -24.55 -51.48
N TYR A 598 1.89 -23.99 -50.29
CA TYR A 598 0.70 -24.30 -49.51
C TYR A 598 -0.57 -23.95 -50.31
N GLU A 599 -1.39 -24.97 -50.59
CA GLU A 599 -2.71 -24.82 -51.19
C GLU A 599 -3.75 -24.57 -50.09
N ILE A 600 -4.67 -23.64 -50.33
CA ILE A 600 -5.69 -23.25 -49.34
C ILE A 600 -6.67 -24.42 -49.17
N ASP A 601 -6.75 -25.00 -47.97
CA ASP A 601 -7.75 -26.03 -47.67
C ASP A 601 -9.13 -25.37 -47.49
N SER A 602 -10.10 -25.84 -48.27
CA SER A 602 -11.50 -25.40 -48.20
C SER A 602 -12.22 -25.77 -46.89
N LYS A 603 -11.60 -26.62 -46.06
CA LYS A 603 -12.08 -27.01 -44.73
C LYS A 603 -11.34 -26.33 -43.58
N GLU A 604 -10.41 -25.40 -43.88
CA GLU A 604 -9.63 -24.72 -42.85
C GLU A 604 -10.54 -23.76 -42.06
N GLU A 605 -10.80 -24.11 -40.80
CA GLU A 605 -11.55 -23.28 -39.86
C GLU A 605 -10.74 -22.02 -39.49
N SER A 606 -11.43 -20.95 -39.08
CA SER A 606 -10.74 -19.73 -38.65
C SER A 606 -9.94 -19.99 -37.38
N THR A 607 -8.70 -19.48 -37.29
CA THR A 607 -7.91 -19.56 -36.06
C THR A 607 -8.69 -19.05 -34.86
N GLU A 608 -8.93 -19.96 -33.92
CA GLU A 608 -9.44 -19.69 -32.58
C GLU A 608 -8.23 -19.40 -31.68
N GLY A 609 -8.21 -18.25 -31.02
CA GLY A 609 -7.10 -17.90 -30.13
C GLY A 609 -5.78 -17.50 -30.80
N ILE A 610 -4.68 -18.21 -30.52
CA ILE A 610 -3.31 -17.91 -31.02
C ILE A 610 -2.63 -19.20 -31.48
N ASP A 611 -2.06 -19.19 -32.69
CA ASP A 611 -1.17 -20.24 -33.19
C ASP A 611 0.29 -19.75 -33.29
N VAL A 612 1.26 -20.59 -32.91
CA VAL A 612 2.69 -20.24 -32.92
C VAL A 612 3.46 -21.15 -33.86
N ILE A 613 3.92 -20.59 -34.98
CA ILE A 613 4.61 -21.33 -36.03
C ILE A 613 6.10 -20.96 -36.06
N ARG A 614 6.98 -21.96 -35.98
CA ARG A 614 8.43 -21.75 -36.05
C ARG A 614 8.89 -21.61 -37.50
N TRP A 615 9.61 -20.53 -37.80
CA TRP A 615 10.22 -20.29 -39.10
C TRP A 615 11.74 -20.13 -38.97
N GLU A 616 12.47 -21.02 -39.65
CA GLU A 616 13.93 -21.02 -39.71
C GLU A 616 14.42 -20.73 -41.13
N PHE A 617 15.49 -19.93 -41.22
CA PHE A 617 16.16 -19.64 -42.50
C PHE A 617 17.62 -19.23 -42.26
N GLU A 618 18.44 -19.28 -43.31
CA GLU A 618 19.81 -18.77 -43.28
C GLU A 618 19.84 -17.27 -43.66
N GLN A 619 20.55 -16.47 -42.88
CA GLN A 619 20.88 -15.09 -43.26
C GLN A 619 21.84 -15.05 -44.46
N THR A 620 21.99 -13.87 -45.07
CA THR A 620 22.92 -13.65 -46.20
C THR A 620 24.38 -14.01 -45.89
N ASN A 621 24.77 -13.99 -44.61
CA ASN A 621 26.09 -14.40 -44.12
C ASN A 621 26.19 -15.89 -43.74
N LYS A 622 25.19 -16.71 -44.06
CA LYS A 622 25.05 -18.14 -43.69
C LYS A 622 24.86 -18.41 -42.19
N THR A 623 24.46 -17.41 -41.41
CA THR A 623 24.10 -17.61 -39.99
C THR A 623 22.68 -18.14 -39.90
N PRO A 624 22.41 -19.22 -39.15
CA PRO A 624 21.06 -19.70 -38.93
C PRO A 624 20.26 -18.66 -38.13
N PHE A 625 19.03 -18.40 -38.56
CA PHE A 625 18.12 -17.47 -37.92
C PHE A 625 16.80 -18.16 -37.60
N ARG A 626 16.25 -17.83 -36.43
CA ARG A 626 14.96 -18.35 -35.98
C ARG A 626 13.99 -17.21 -35.71
N THR A 627 12.75 -17.36 -36.16
CA THR A 627 11.65 -16.52 -35.70
C THR A 627 10.44 -17.36 -35.32
N ASN A 628 9.77 -16.97 -34.24
CA ASN A 628 8.47 -17.55 -33.86
C ASN A 628 7.37 -16.62 -34.41
N ILE A 629 6.53 -17.14 -35.30
CA ILE A 629 5.41 -16.44 -35.93
C ILE A 629 4.17 -16.66 -35.04
N TRP A 630 3.62 -15.60 -34.49
CA TRP A 630 2.40 -15.63 -33.69
C TRP A 630 1.23 -15.19 -34.58
N ASP A 631 0.34 -16.12 -34.94
CA ASP A 631 -0.89 -15.87 -35.69
C ASP A 631 -2.06 -15.68 -34.74
N PHE A 632 -2.53 -14.45 -34.60
CA PHE A 632 -3.61 -14.11 -33.70
C PHE A 632 -4.97 -14.33 -34.36
N GLY A 633 -5.94 -14.85 -33.62
CA GLY A 633 -7.34 -14.92 -34.02
C GLY A 633 -7.88 -13.51 -34.29
N GLY A 634 -8.64 -13.34 -35.35
CA GLY A 634 -9.17 -12.01 -35.72
C GLY A 634 -10.52 -11.67 -35.10
N GLN A 635 -10.98 -12.46 -34.12
CA GLN A 635 -12.32 -12.36 -33.55
C GLN A 635 -12.35 -11.35 -32.39
N GLU A 636 -13.42 -10.57 -32.29
CA GLU A 636 -13.53 -9.45 -31.34
C GLU A 636 -13.42 -9.88 -29.87
N ILE A 637 -13.95 -11.06 -29.55
CA ILE A 637 -14.01 -11.63 -28.19
C ILE A 637 -12.63 -11.83 -27.55
N TYR A 638 -11.57 -11.94 -28.36
CA TYR A 638 -10.21 -12.19 -27.87
C TYR A 638 -9.35 -10.93 -27.72
N HIS A 639 -9.83 -9.74 -28.10
CA HIS A 639 -9.00 -8.53 -28.03
C HIS A 639 -8.46 -8.23 -26.62
N ALA A 640 -9.27 -8.48 -25.59
CA ALA A 640 -8.86 -8.32 -24.19
C ALA A 640 -7.80 -9.36 -23.78
N THR A 641 -7.78 -10.54 -24.40
CA THR A 641 -6.79 -11.60 -24.16
C THR A 641 -5.50 -11.35 -24.96
N HIS A 642 -5.63 -10.87 -26.20
CA HIS A 642 -4.50 -10.61 -27.09
C HIS A 642 -3.53 -9.57 -26.56
N GLN A 643 -4.03 -8.56 -25.84
CA GLN A 643 -3.19 -7.49 -25.29
C GLN A 643 -2.06 -8.01 -24.38
N PHE A 644 -2.22 -9.17 -23.74
CA PHE A 644 -1.21 -9.79 -22.88
C PHE A 644 -0.04 -10.41 -23.66
N PHE A 645 -0.22 -10.66 -24.96
CA PHE A 645 0.78 -11.31 -25.82
C PHE A 645 1.42 -10.34 -26.83
N LEU A 646 0.93 -9.10 -26.89
CA LEU A 646 1.58 -8.00 -27.60
C LEU A 646 2.75 -7.52 -26.75
N THR A 647 3.97 -7.73 -27.24
CA THR A 647 5.20 -7.45 -26.51
C THR A 647 6.13 -6.57 -27.33
N LYS A 648 7.03 -5.87 -26.64
CA LYS A 648 8.14 -5.13 -27.26
C LYS A 648 9.04 -6.08 -28.07
N ARG A 649 10.01 -5.51 -28.80
CA ARG A 649 11.05 -6.26 -29.54
C ARG A 649 10.48 -7.22 -30.60
N SER A 650 9.35 -6.89 -31.19
CA SER A 650 8.66 -7.72 -32.18
C SER A 650 8.55 -7.00 -33.53
N LEU A 651 8.40 -7.73 -34.63
CA LEU A 651 7.89 -7.17 -35.89
C LEU A 651 6.41 -7.49 -36.00
N TYR A 652 5.58 -6.51 -36.34
CA TYR A 652 4.15 -6.69 -36.54
C TYR A 652 3.79 -6.70 -38.02
N ALA A 653 2.86 -7.57 -38.42
CA ALA A 653 2.20 -7.54 -39.71
C ALA A 653 0.68 -7.45 -39.54
N LEU A 654 0.11 -6.32 -39.96
CA LEU A 654 -1.34 -6.12 -40.05
C LEU A 654 -1.85 -6.60 -41.41
N VAL A 655 -2.60 -7.70 -41.44
CA VAL A 655 -3.17 -8.26 -42.68
C VAL A 655 -4.60 -7.77 -42.85
N VAL A 656 -4.91 -7.25 -44.04
CA VAL A 656 -6.23 -6.69 -44.40
C VAL A 656 -6.80 -7.35 -45.66
N ASP A 657 -8.12 -7.52 -45.73
CA ASP A 657 -8.85 -8.11 -46.88
C ASP A 657 -9.66 -7.01 -47.60
N ALA A 658 -9.77 -7.12 -48.92
CA ALA A 658 -10.54 -6.20 -49.78
C ALA A 658 -12.07 -6.43 -49.71
N ARG A 659 -12.55 -7.48 -49.05
CA ARG A 659 -13.98 -7.86 -48.98
C ARG A 659 -14.74 -7.36 -47.74
N GLN A 660 -14.04 -6.96 -46.69
CA GLN A 660 -14.62 -6.48 -45.42
C GLN A 660 -14.41 -4.96 -45.30
N GLU A 661 -15.29 -4.26 -44.58
CA GLU A 661 -15.22 -2.80 -44.39
C GLU A 661 -13.97 -2.35 -43.60
N ASN A 662 -13.05 -3.26 -43.23
CA ASN A 662 -11.82 -2.98 -42.48
C ASN A 662 -12.10 -2.14 -41.22
N THR A 663 -13.20 -2.47 -40.54
CA THR A 663 -13.74 -1.76 -39.36
C THR A 663 -12.76 -1.73 -38.18
N ASP A 664 -11.97 -2.79 -38.00
CA ASP A 664 -10.97 -2.91 -36.92
C ASP A 664 -9.54 -2.56 -37.37
N PHE A 665 -9.36 -2.06 -38.60
CA PHE A 665 -8.04 -1.71 -39.13
C PHE A 665 -7.31 -0.67 -38.28
N TYR A 666 -7.98 0.44 -37.98
CA TYR A 666 -7.44 1.49 -37.11
C TYR A 666 -7.29 1.00 -35.66
N TYR A 667 -8.13 0.06 -35.23
CA TYR A 667 -8.00 -0.55 -33.91
C TYR A 667 -6.67 -1.28 -33.75
N TRP A 668 -6.30 -2.12 -34.72
CA TRP A 668 -5.06 -2.90 -34.66
C TRP A 668 -3.80 -2.03 -34.72
N LEU A 669 -3.80 -0.93 -35.50
CA LEU A 669 -2.65 -0.01 -35.51
C LEU A 669 -2.48 0.71 -34.17
N ASN A 670 -3.57 1.19 -33.59
CA ASN A 670 -3.54 1.88 -32.30
C ASN A 670 -3.16 0.94 -31.16
N ILE A 671 -3.68 -0.29 -31.11
CA ILE A 671 -3.35 -1.23 -30.04
C ILE A 671 -1.88 -1.68 -30.09
N VAL A 672 -1.33 -1.89 -31.30
CA VAL A 672 0.09 -2.17 -31.47
C VAL A 672 0.92 -0.98 -31.03
N SER A 673 0.55 0.25 -31.41
CA SER A 673 1.26 1.46 -30.97
C SER A 673 1.26 1.63 -29.44
N LEU A 674 0.19 1.24 -28.76
CA LEU A 674 0.02 1.42 -27.32
C LEU A 674 0.77 0.39 -26.46
N LEU A 675 0.95 -0.84 -26.97
CA LEU A 675 1.44 -1.99 -26.18
C LEU A 675 2.81 -2.54 -26.61
N SER A 676 3.37 -2.06 -27.73
CA SER A 676 4.60 -2.64 -28.31
C SER A 676 5.84 -1.74 -28.24
N ASP A 677 5.78 -0.60 -27.55
CA ASP A 677 6.89 0.37 -27.46
C ASP A 677 7.43 0.79 -28.83
N ASN A 678 6.53 1.19 -29.73
CA ASN A 678 6.85 1.63 -31.10
C ASN A 678 7.55 0.55 -31.97
N SER A 679 7.30 -0.74 -31.69
CA SER A 679 7.80 -1.84 -32.53
C SER A 679 7.37 -1.68 -34.00
N PRO A 680 8.22 -2.07 -34.97
CA PRO A 680 7.97 -1.84 -36.39
C PRO A 680 6.74 -2.60 -36.89
N VAL A 681 5.98 -1.95 -37.80
CA VAL A 681 4.73 -2.50 -38.36
C VAL A 681 4.77 -2.51 -39.89
N PHE A 682 4.37 -3.63 -40.47
CA PHE A 682 4.05 -3.79 -41.89
C PHE A 682 2.54 -3.93 -42.09
N ILE A 683 2.01 -3.36 -43.16
CA ILE A 683 0.62 -3.59 -43.61
C ILE A 683 0.66 -4.49 -44.84
N ILE A 684 -0.11 -5.57 -44.83
CA ILE A 684 -0.19 -6.54 -45.92
C ILE A 684 -1.64 -6.58 -46.43
N LYS A 685 -1.86 -6.02 -47.62
CA LYS A 685 -3.16 -5.95 -48.27
C LYS A 685 -3.39 -7.21 -49.11
N ASN A 686 -4.26 -8.08 -48.64
CA ASN A 686 -4.65 -9.31 -49.32
C ASN A 686 -5.81 -9.05 -50.30
N GLU A 687 -5.46 -8.76 -51.55
CA GLU A 687 -6.35 -8.45 -52.67
C GLU A 687 -6.95 -9.74 -53.26
N LYS A 688 -7.79 -10.42 -52.48
CA LYS A 688 -8.48 -11.64 -52.90
C LYS A 688 -9.34 -11.37 -54.15
N GLN A 689 -9.28 -12.28 -55.11
CA GLN A 689 -9.98 -12.15 -56.40
C GLN A 689 -9.59 -10.87 -57.18
N ASP A 690 -8.36 -10.38 -56.98
CA ASP A 690 -7.80 -9.18 -57.62
C ASP A 690 -8.58 -7.88 -57.37
N ARG A 691 -9.30 -7.83 -56.25
CA ARG A 691 -9.94 -6.60 -55.76
C ARG A 691 -8.91 -5.74 -55.03
N GLN A 692 -8.69 -4.52 -55.51
CA GLN A 692 -7.79 -3.58 -54.85
C GLN A 692 -8.30 -3.19 -53.46
N CYS A 693 -7.39 -3.16 -52.49
CA CYS A 693 -7.66 -2.66 -51.14
C CYS A 693 -7.08 -1.25 -51.01
N ASP A 694 -7.97 -0.26 -50.89
CA ASP A 694 -7.62 1.15 -50.75
C ASP A 694 -7.35 1.49 -49.29
N VAL A 695 -6.08 1.78 -48.98
CA VAL A 695 -5.61 2.25 -47.67
C VAL A 695 -4.85 3.55 -47.90
N ASN A 696 -5.21 4.61 -47.17
CA ASN A 696 -4.55 5.92 -47.29
C ASN A 696 -3.19 5.93 -46.59
N GLU A 697 -2.17 5.36 -47.24
CA GLU A 697 -0.81 5.23 -46.68
C GLU A 697 -0.21 6.58 -46.25
N ARG A 698 -0.48 7.67 -46.99
CA ARG A 698 0.07 8.99 -46.68
C ARG A 698 -0.47 9.55 -45.36
N ALA A 699 -1.75 9.31 -45.06
CA ALA A 699 -2.34 9.70 -43.78
C ALA A 699 -1.76 8.85 -42.64
N LEU A 700 -1.69 7.53 -42.82
CA LEU A 700 -1.20 6.61 -41.80
C LEU A 700 0.26 6.86 -41.40
N ARG A 701 1.14 7.16 -42.36
CA ARG A 701 2.55 7.48 -42.07
C ARG A 701 2.73 8.78 -41.28
N GLY A 702 1.76 9.68 -41.30
CA GLY A 702 1.76 10.90 -40.48
C GLY A 702 1.33 10.64 -39.03
N GLU A 703 0.57 9.58 -38.80
CA GLU A 703 -0.02 9.24 -37.50
C GLU A 703 0.76 8.14 -36.76
N PHE A 704 1.25 7.13 -37.49
CA PHE A 704 1.98 5.97 -36.95
C PHE A 704 3.44 5.99 -37.39
N THR A 705 4.33 6.44 -36.50
CA THR A 705 5.77 6.59 -36.81
C THR A 705 6.52 5.27 -36.96
N ASN A 706 5.98 4.18 -36.42
CA ASN A 706 6.48 2.81 -36.55
C ASN A 706 5.98 2.08 -37.81
N LEU A 707 5.12 2.68 -38.63
CA LEU A 707 4.68 2.10 -39.90
C LEU A 707 5.81 2.18 -40.94
N GLU A 708 6.43 1.05 -41.24
CA GLU A 708 7.58 1.00 -42.14
C GLU A 708 7.17 0.80 -43.60
N LYS A 709 6.37 -0.22 -43.90
CA LYS A 709 6.04 -0.63 -45.28
C LYS A 709 4.60 -1.11 -45.43
N VAL A 710 4.07 -0.89 -46.63
CA VAL A 710 2.76 -1.39 -47.08
C VAL A 710 2.97 -2.26 -48.32
N PHE A 711 2.40 -3.46 -48.30
CA PHE A 711 2.46 -4.41 -49.41
C PHE A 711 1.06 -4.71 -49.93
N ALA A 712 0.94 -4.96 -51.24
CA ALA A 712 -0.25 -5.54 -51.85
C ALA A 712 0.10 -6.93 -52.38
N THR A 713 -0.74 -7.91 -52.07
CA THR A 713 -0.53 -9.32 -52.43
C THR A 713 -1.85 -9.97 -52.77
N ASN A 714 -1.83 -11.05 -53.53
CA ASN A 714 -2.93 -11.99 -53.59
C ASN A 714 -2.40 -13.33 -53.08
N LEU A 715 -2.86 -13.75 -51.89
CA LEU A 715 -2.37 -14.99 -51.27
C LEU A 715 -2.84 -16.24 -52.02
N ALA A 716 -3.81 -16.15 -52.95
CA ALA A 716 -4.25 -17.31 -53.74
C ALA A 716 -3.24 -17.70 -54.83
N ASP A 717 -2.61 -16.72 -55.48
CA ASP A 717 -1.66 -16.91 -56.59
C ASP A 717 -0.20 -16.56 -56.24
N ASN A 718 0.05 -16.22 -54.96
CA ASN A 718 1.35 -15.79 -54.43
C ASN A 718 1.91 -14.48 -55.02
N ARG A 719 1.09 -13.65 -55.67
CA ARG A 719 1.55 -12.36 -56.22
C ARG A 719 2.17 -11.49 -55.14
N GLY A 720 3.47 -11.19 -55.25
CA GLY A 720 4.18 -10.30 -54.32
C GLY A 720 4.66 -10.94 -53.01
N LEU A 721 4.40 -12.24 -52.81
CA LEU A 721 4.78 -12.96 -51.59
C LEU A 721 6.30 -12.98 -51.37
N ASP A 722 7.12 -13.12 -52.42
CA ASP A 722 8.58 -13.15 -52.30
C ASP A 722 9.13 -11.81 -51.76
N ALA A 723 8.62 -10.68 -52.26
CA ALA A 723 9.04 -9.35 -51.80
C ALA A 723 8.61 -9.08 -50.34
N ILE A 724 7.45 -9.59 -49.93
CA ILE A 724 6.98 -9.56 -48.54
C ILE A 724 7.93 -10.39 -47.66
N LYS A 725 8.22 -11.64 -48.06
CA LYS A 725 9.11 -12.55 -47.34
C LYS A 725 10.50 -11.95 -47.16
N GLU A 726 11.12 -11.44 -48.22
CA GLU A 726 12.43 -10.78 -48.15
C GLU A 726 12.42 -9.55 -47.24
N SER A 727 11.35 -8.74 -47.28
CA SER A 727 11.25 -7.56 -46.41
C SER A 727 11.07 -7.93 -44.94
N ILE A 728 10.29 -8.98 -44.65
CA ILE A 728 10.14 -9.51 -43.29
C ILE A 728 11.49 -10.03 -42.80
N GLN A 729 12.16 -10.91 -43.56
CA GLN A 729 13.49 -11.44 -43.21
C GLN A 729 14.51 -10.33 -42.96
N LYS A 730 14.53 -9.30 -43.82
CA LYS A 730 15.41 -8.15 -43.63
C LYS A 730 15.10 -7.38 -42.34
N ARG A 731 13.82 -7.18 -41.99
CA ARG A 731 13.49 -6.36 -40.82
C ARG A 731 13.64 -7.10 -39.50
N ILE A 732 13.22 -8.37 -39.43
CA ILE A 732 13.39 -9.18 -38.21
C ILE A 732 14.86 -9.38 -37.85
N THR A 733 15.75 -9.46 -38.84
CA THR A 733 17.21 -9.54 -38.61
C THR A 733 17.84 -8.22 -38.16
N GLN A 734 17.09 -7.10 -38.18
CA GLN A 734 17.54 -5.76 -37.81
C GLN A 734 16.85 -5.22 -36.55
N LEU A 735 16.11 -6.05 -35.80
CA LEU A 735 15.53 -5.65 -34.53
C LEU A 735 16.64 -5.44 -33.48
N ASP A 736 16.49 -4.45 -32.60
CA ASP A 736 17.57 -3.95 -31.73
C ASP A 736 18.19 -5.00 -30.77
N HIS A 737 17.46 -6.07 -30.47
CA HIS A 737 17.91 -7.15 -29.59
C HIS A 737 18.58 -8.31 -30.35
N VAL A 738 18.41 -8.36 -31.67
CA VAL A 738 18.87 -9.47 -32.50
C VAL A 738 20.38 -9.35 -32.72
N GLY A 739 21.10 -10.42 -32.38
CA GLY A 739 22.55 -10.43 -32.46
C GLY A 739 23.25 -9.68 -31.32
N THR A 740 22.49 -9.12 -30.35
CA THR A 740 23.06 -8.54 -29.14
C THR A 740 23.80 -9.63 -28.36
N PRO A 741 25.07 -9.41 -27.96
CA PRO A 741 25.84 -10.42 -27.25
C PRO A 741 25.18 -10.73 -25.90
N LEU A 742 24.80 -12.00 -25.69
CA LEU A 742 24.30 -12.49 -24.42
C LEU A 742 25.36 -13.35 -23.74
N PRO A 743 25.38 -13.48 -22.41
CA PRO A 743 26.26 -14.44 -21.73
C PRO A 743 26.07 -15.85 -22.29
N LYS A 744 27.16 -16.56 -22.62
CA LYS A 744 27.12 -17.96 -23.11
C LYS A 744 26.33 -18.89 -22.19
N VAL A 745 26.36 -18.62 -20.90
CA VAL A 745 25.57 -19.35 -19.88
C VAL A 745 24.06 -19.22 -20.16
N TRP A 746 23.58 -18.04 -20.53
CA TRP A 746 22.16 -17.80 -20.85
C TRP A 746 21.74 -18.56 -22.10
N VAL A 747 22.57 -18.54 -23.15
CA VAL A 747 22.33 -19.30 -24.40
C VAL A 747 22.25 -20.80 -24.11
N ARG A 748 23.17 -21.34 -23.29
CA ARG A 748 23.14 -22.75 -22.88
C ARG A 748 21.86 -23.13 -22.13
N VAL A 749 21.42 -22.31 -21.18
CA VAL A 749 20.16 -22.53 -20.45
C VAL A 749 18.96 -22.48 -21.41
N ARG A 750 18.91 -21.51 -22.33
CA ARG A 750 17.86 -21.39 -23.35
C ARG A 750 17.77 -22.65 -24.22
N SER A 751 18.89 -23.20 -24.68
CA SER A 751 18.92 -24.45 -25.45
C SER A 751 18.49 -25.66 -24.60
N ALA A 752 18.88 -25.71 -23.32
CA ALA A 752 18.46 -26.77 -22.42
C ALA A 752 16.94 -26.75 -22.15
N LEU A 753 16.35 -25.56 -21.96
CA LEU A 753 14.91 -25.39 -21.81
C LEU A 753 14.14 -25.82 -23.07
N GLU A 754 14.69 -25.54 -24.25
CA GLU A 754 14.09 -25.96 -25.51
C GLU A 754 14.02 -27.49 -25.66
N ASN A 755 15.13 -28.16 -25.36
CA ASN A 755 15.18 -29.62 -25.37
C ASN A 755 14.19 -30.21 -24.36
N TYR A 756 14.06 -29.59 -23.20
CA TYR A 756 13.08 -29.99 -22.18
C TYR A 756 11.64 -29.81 -22.68
N ALA A 757 11.35 -28.68 -23.36
CA ALA A 757 10.02 -28.36 -23.89
C ALA A 757 9.54 -29.33 -24.98
N THR A 758 10.42 -30.17 -25.56
CA THR A 758 10.01 -31.16 -26.57
C THR A 758 9.02 -32.19 -26.01
N ASN A 759 9.15 -32.55 -24.72
CA ASN A 759 8.33 -33.57 -24.07
C ASN A 759 7.41 -33.02 -22.97
N CYS A 760 7.54 -31.73 -22.61
CA CYS A 760 6.81 -31.12 -21.50
C CYS A 760 6.29 -29.73 -21.89
N ASN A 761 5.10 -29.37 -21.42
CA ASN A 761 4.52 -28.04 -21.68
C ASN A 761 4.93 -26.99 -20.64
N TYR A 762 5.39 -27.46 -19.47
CA TYR A 762 5.81 -26.62 -18.34
C TYR A 762 6.95 -27.30 -17.57
N ILE A 763 7.62 -26.54 -16.70
CA ILE A 763 8.66 -27.02 -15.78
C ILE A 763 8.46 -26.37 -14.41
N THR A 764 8.68 -27.13 -13.32
CA THR A 764 8.66 -26.56 -11.96
C THR A 764 9.84 -25.61 -11.77
N ILE A 765 9.69 -24.63 -10.89
CA ILE A 765 10.76 -23.67 -10.60
C ILE A 765 12.02 -24.36 -10.08
N ASP A 766 11.90 -25.44 -9.32
CA ASP A 766 13.06 -26.18 -8.81
C ASP A 766 13.78 -26.94 -9.94
N ASN A 767 13.05 -27.58 -10.84
CA ASN A 767 13.65 -28.22 -12.02
C ASN A 767 14.27 -27.18 -12.97
N TYR A 768 13.65 -26.01 -13.14
CA TYR A 768 14.25 -24.88 -13.87
C TYR A 768 15.57 -24.45 -13.24
N ARG A 769 15.61 -24.33 -11.90
CA ARG A 769 16.83 -23.97 -11.16
C ARG A 769 17.91 -25.05 -11.27
N ASP A 770 17.55 -26.32 -11.25
CA ASP A 770 18.50 -27.43 -11.43
C ASP A 770 19.05 -27.48 -12.86
N LEU A 771 18.20 -27.22 -13.85
CA LEU A 771 18.60 -27.07 -15.25
C LEU A 771 19.55 -25.87 -15.43
N CYS A 772 19.29 -24.75 -14.75
CA CYS A 772 20.19 -23.60 -14.69
C CYS A 772 21.54 -23.96 -14.06
N ARG A 773 21.56 -24.63 -12.90
CA ARG A 773 22.79 -25.05 -12.21
C ARG A 773 23.63 -26.00 -13.06
N THR A 774 22.99 -26.97 -13.71
CA THR A 774 23.65 -27.92 -14.62
C THR A 774 24.28 -27.18 -15.82
N SER A 775 23.68 -26.07 -16.23
CA SER A 775 24.18 -25.18 -17.29
C SER A 775 25.16 -24.11 -16.80
N GLN A 776 25.66 -24.21 -15.55
CA GLN A 776 26.61 -23.29 -14.91
C GLN A 776 26.05 -21.92 -14.51
N LEU A 777 24.73 -21.78 -14.39
CA LEU A 777 24.07 -20.60 -13.81
C LEU A 777 23.61 -20.92 -12.38
N THR A 778 24.45 -20.63 -11.38
CA THR A 778 24.18 -21.01 -9.98
C THR A 778 23.50 -19.91 -9.16
N ASP A 779 23.69 -18.64 -9.51
CA ASP A 779 23.12 -17.51 -8.78
C ASP A 779 21.61 -17.39 -9.03
N ARG A 780 20.83 -17.33 -7.95
CA ARG A 780 19.36 -17.29 -8.01
C ARG A 780 18.81 -16.01 -8.64
N ASN A 781 19.45 -14.87 -8.44
CA ASN A 781 18.99 -13.60 -9.01
C ASN A 781 19.18 -13.63 -10.52
N ARG A 782 20.35 -14.08 -10.99
CA ARG A 782 20.62 -14.24 -12.42
C ARG A 782 19.70 -15.27 -13.08
N GLN A 783 19.31 -16.34 -12.38
CA GLN A 783 18.30 -17.30 -12.86
C GLN A 783 16.94 -16.61 -13.07
N ASN A 784 16.51 -15.76 -12.14
CA ASN A 784 15.26 -15.01 -12.24
C ASN A 784 15.31 -13.96 -13.36
N SER A 785 16.43 -13.23 -13.50
CA SER A 785 16.64 -12.25 -14.58
C SER A 785 16.60 -12.90 -15.95
N LEU A 786 17.23 -14.07 -16.13
CA LEU A 786 17.13 -14.85 -17.37
C LEU A 786 15.69 -15.26 -17.65
N SER A 787 14.97 -15.73 -16.64
CA SER A 787 13.57 -16.13 -16.84
C SER A 787 12.68 -14.95 -17.23
N ASN A 788 12.90 -13.75 -16.68
CA ASN A 788 12.19 -12.53 -17.08
C ASN A 788 12.53 -12.14 -18.52
N TYR A 789 13.82 -12.19 -18.88
CA TYR A 789 14.26 -11.92 -20.25
C TYR A 789 13.61 -12.88 -21.27
N LEU A 790 13.53 -14.17 -20.95
CA LEU A 790 12.86 -15.16 -21.81
C LEU A 790 11.33 -15.01 -21.82
N HIS A 791 10.73 -14.53 -20.72
CA HIS A 791 9.31 -14.17 -20.66
C HIS A 791 8.97 -13.03 -21.62
N ASP A 792 9.77 -11.96 -21.61
CA ASP A 792 9.55 -10.78 -22.45
C ASP A 792 9.79 -11.07 -23.94
N LEU A 793 10.69 -12.01 -24.27
CA LEU A 793 10.85 -12.53 -25.64
C LEU A 793 9.69 -13.44 -26.08
N GLY A 794 8.76 -13.79 -25.18
CA GLY A 794 7.67 -14.73 -25.44
C GLY A 794 8.13 -16.16 -25.65
N VAL A 795 9.32 -16.52 -25.17
CA VAL A 795 9.85 -17.89 -25.24
C VAL A 795 9.20 -18.78 -24.18
N ILE A 796 8.93 -18.22 -23.01
CA ILE A 796 8.29 -18.88 -21.86
C ILE A 796 7.26 -17.92 -21.23
N LEU A 797 6.39 -18.41 -20.36
CA LEU A 797 5.62 -17.57 -19.43
C LEU A 797 6.03 -17.89 -17.99
N HIS A 798 6.42 -16.88 -17.23
CA HIS A 798 6.78 -17.04 -15.81
C HIS A 798 6.37 -15.78 -15.04
N PHE A 799 5.59 -15.97 -13.97
CA PHE A 799 5.00 -14.89 -13.19
C PHE A 799 5.54 -14.91 -11.75
N HIS A 800 6.67 -14.25 -11.52
CA HIS A 800 7.44 -14.34 -10.27
C HIS A 800 6.71 -13.83 -9.02
N GLU A 801 5.74 -12.94 -9.22
CA GLU A 801 4.98 -12.30 -8.14
C GLU A 801 3.65 -13.02 -7.81
N ASP A 802 3.21 -13.97 -8.66
CA ASP A 802 1.95 -14.67 -8.43
C ASP A 802 2.15 -15.90 -7.51
N PRO A 803 1.40 -16.05 -6.41
CA PRO A 803 1.66 -17.12 -5.45
C PRO A 803 1.47 -18.56 -5.97
N ILE A 804 0.72 -18.80 -7.07
CA ILE A 804 0.61 -20.11 -7.74
C ILE A 804 1.62 -20.18 -8.88
N LEU A 805 1.56 -19.21 -9.78
CA LEU A 805 2.28 -19.29 -11.05
C LEU A 805 3.79 -19.14 -10.88
N LYS A 806 4.30 -18.54 -9.78
CA LYS A 806 5.75 -18.46 -9.49
C LYS A 806 6.44 -19.82 -9.37
N HIS A 807 5.67 -20.88 -9.14
CA HIS A 807 6.20 -22.23 -9.00
C HIS A 807 6.38 -22.94 -10.33
N TYR A 808 5.91 -22.35 -11.43
CA TYR A 808 5.89 -22.96 -12.76
C TYR A 808 6.39 -21.99 -13.82
N VAL A 809 7.22 -22.52 -14.71
CA VAL A 809 7.58 -21.86 -15.95
C VAL A 809 6.85 -22.59 -17.07
N ILE A 810 5.90 -21.91 -17.71
CA ILE A 810 5.20 -22.43 -18.89
C ILE A 810 6.19 -22.36 -20.05
N LEU A 811 6.63 -23.51 -20.54
CA LEU A 811 7.64 -23.63 -21.60
C LEU A 811 7.05 -23.44 -23.00
N LYS A 812 5.75 -23.70 -23.14
CA LYS A 812 4.98 -23.53 -24.37
C LYS A 812 3.85 -22.53 -24.14
N PRO A 813 4.09 -21.24 -24.39
CA PRO A 813 3.05 -20.21 -24.26
C PRO A 813 1.75 -20.58 -25.01
N GLU A 814 1.86 -21.20 -26.18
CA GLU A 814 0.74 -21.65 -27.02
C GLU A 814 -0.19 -22.64 -26.29
N TRP A 815 0.36 -23.52 -25.47
CA TRP A 815 -0.41 -24.48 -24.66
C TRP A 815 -1.18 -23.78 -23.54
N GLY A 816 -0.56 -22.79 -22.88
CA GLY A 816 -1.21 -22.02 -21.84
C GLY A 816 -2.34 -21.14 -22.39
N THR A 817 -2.14 -20.58 -23.59
CA THR A 817 -3.18 -19.79 -24.26
C THR A 817 -4.34 -20.64 -24.75
N ALA A 818 -4.06 -21.82 -25.33
CA ALA A 818 -5.11 -22.72 -25.81
C ALA A 818 -6.09 -23.10 -24.70
N ALA A 819 -5.60 -23.35 -23.48
CA ALA A 819 -6.46 -23.61 -22.32
C ALA A 819 -7.38 -22.43 -21.96
N VAL A 820 -6.89 -21.19 -22.03
CA VAL A 820 -7.69 -19.99 -21.76
C VAL A 820 -8.80 -19.83 -22.81
N TYR A 821 -8.50 -20.11 -24.08
CA TYR A 821 -9.49 -20.07 -25.16
C TYR A 821 -10.51 -21.19 -25.04
N ASP A 822 -10.08 -22.44 -24.81
CA ASP A 822 -10.97 -23.58 -24.55
C ASP A 822 -12.02 -23.24 -23.46
N ALA A 823 -11.62 -22.51 -22.41
CA ALA A 823 -12.52 -22.06 -21.36
C ALA A 823 -13.47 -20.92 -21.79
N LEU A 824 -12.99 -19.92 -22.53
CA LEU A 824 -13.83 -18.78 -22.93
C LEU A 824 -14.80 -19.11 -24.06
N ASP A 825 -14.46 -20.07 -24.94
CA ASP A 825 -15.23 -20.40 -26.14
C ASP A 825 -16.25 -21.53 -25.94
N THR A 826 -16.27 -22.12 -24.74
CA THR A 826 -17.23 -23.17 -24.41
C THR A 826 -18.66 -22.65 -24.45
N GLN A 827 -19.51 -23.28 -25.27
CA GLN A 827 -20.91 -22.89 -25.49
C GLN A 827 -21.71 -22.77 -24.18
N GLU A 828 -21.50 -23.67 -23.23
CA GLU A 828 -22.16 -23.65 -21.92
C GLU A 828 -21.84 -22.40 -21.11
N ILE A 829 -20.60 -21.89 -21.17
CA ILE A 829 -20.17 -20.69 -20.47
C ILE A 829 -20.76 -19.44 -21.15
N HIS A 830 -20.86 -19.44 -22.48
CA HIS A 830 -21.54 -18.39 -23.23
C HIS A 830 -23.04 -18.32 -22.92
N GLU A 831 -23.72 -19.46 -22.89
CA GLU A 831 -25.16 -19.55 -22.56
C GLU A 831 -25.44 -19.10 -21.11
N ASN A 832 -24.48 -19.28 -20.21
CA ASN A 832 -24.53 -18.79 -18.83
C ASN A 832 -23.97 -17.37 -18.65
N PHE A 833 -23.81 -16.60 -19.74
CA PHE A 833 -23.33 -15.21 -19.73
C PHE A 833 -21.98 -15.03 -19.01
N GLY A 834 -21.03 -15.94 -19.22
CA GLY A 834 -19.70 -15.86 -18.60
C GLY A 834 -19.65 -16.32 -17.15
N ARG A 835 -20.73 -16.87 -16.60
CA ARG A 835 -20.75 -17.51 -15.27
C ARG A 835 -20.37 -18.97 -15.42
N PHE A 836 -19.39 -19.42 -14.65
CA PHE A 836 -18.93 -20.81 -14.70
C PHE A 836 -18.40 -21.28 -13.35
N THR A 837 -18.28 -22.59 -13.19
CA THR A 837 -17.73 -23.23 -12.00
C THR A 837 -16.39 -23.90 -12.28
N ARG A 838 -15.63 -24.16 -11.22
CA ARG A 838 -14.39 -24.96 -11.32
C ARG A 838 -14.64 -26.38 -11.86
N GLU A 839 -15.81 -26.97 -11.58
CA GLU A 839 -16.17 -28.29 -12.09
C GLU A 839 -16.41 -28.28 -13.61
N GLN A 840 -17.06 -27.24 -14.13
CA GLN A 840 -17.20 -27.05 -15.58
C GLN A 840 -15.83 -26.90 -16.26
N LEU A 841 -14.91 -26.13 -15.67
CA LEU A 841 -13.54 -26.04 -16.18
C LEU A 841 -12.79 -27.37 -16.15
N ASN A 842 -13.02 -28.22 -15.14
CA ASN A 842 -12.40 -29.55 -15.10
C ASN A 842 -12.87 -30.44 -16.26
N THR A 843 -14.13 -30.32 -16.68
CA THR A 843 -14.69 -31.00 -17.85
C THR A 843 -14.15 -30.42 -19.15
N ILE A 844 -14.03 -29.10 -19.26
CA ILE A 844 -13.45 -28.43 -20.44
C ILE A 844 -11.97 -28.83 -20.60
N TRP A 845 -11.23 -28.86 -19.50
CA TRP A 845 -9.83 -29.28 -19.45
C TRP A 845 -9.67 -30.77 -19.10
N GLU A 846 -10.59 -31.62 -19.57
CA GLU A 846 -10.54 -33.07 -19.34
C GLU A 846 -9.35 -33.73 -20.06
N LYS A 847 -8.86 -33.13 -21.15
CA LYS A 847 -7.68 -33.59 -21.90
C LYS A 847 -6.48 -33.83 -20.95
N ASP A 848 -5.84 -35.00 -21.09
CA ASP A 848 -4.71 -35.43 -20.24
C ASP A 848 -3.60 -34.35 -20.13
N GLU A 849 -3.39 -33.58 -21.20
CA GLU A 849 -2.36 -32.53 -21.27
C GLU A 849 -2.59 -31.32 -20.32
N TYR A 850 -3.80 -31.14 -19.79
CA TYR A 850 -4.13 -30.08 -18.83
C TYR A 850 -4.36 -30.59 -17.41
N SER A 851 -4.50 -31.91 -17.24
CA SER A 851 -4.96 -32.56 -16.01
C SER A 851 -4.18 -32.15 -14.75
N GLU A 852 -2.86 -31.96 -14.87
CA GLU A 852 -1.99 -31.58 -13.75
C GLU A 852 -1.87 -30.06 -13.56
N MET A 853 -2.45 -29.22 -14.43
CA MET A 853 -2.26 -27.76 -14.46
C MET A 853 -3.55 -26.92 -14.34
N ARG A 854 -4.70 -27.53 -14.08
CA ARG A 854 -6.01 -26.86 -14.14
C ARG A 854 -6.11 -25.62 -13.23
N ASP A 855 -5.58 -25.70 -12.01
CA ASP A 855 -5.63 -24.59 -11.06
C ASP A 855 -4.72 -23.42 -11.49
N GLU A 856 -3.61 -23.71 -12.15
CA GLU A 856 -2.65 -22.71 -12.64
C GLU A 856 -3.23 -22.04 -13.86
N LEU A 857 -3.91 -22.80 -14.71
CA LEU A 857 -4.58 -22.28 -15.90
C LEU A 857 -5.73 -21.34 -15.50
N LEU A 858 -6.50 -21.68 -14.46
CA LEU A 858 -7.49 -20.77 -13.87
C LEU A 858 -6.83 -19.54 -13.25
N GLN A 859 -5.75 -19.72 -12.49
CA GLN A 859 -5.01 -18.59 -11.93
C GLN A 859 -4.39 -17.71 -13.03
N LEU A 860 -3.97 -18.29 -14.16
CA LEU A 860 -3.47 -17.57 -15.33
C LEU A 860 -4.58 -16.69 -15.92
N MET A 861 -5.82 -17.19 -16.02
CA MET A 861 -6.98 -16.38 -16.43
C MET A 861 -7.22 -15.20 -15.46
N MET A 862 -7.16 -15.44 -14.16
CA MET A 862 -7.31 -14.40 -13.14
C MET A 862 -6.15 -13.39 -13.18
N ARG A 863 -4.92 -13.84 -13.44
CA ARG A 863 -3.74 -12.98 -13.56
C ARG A 863 -3.79 -12.11 -14.82
N PHE A 864 -4.35 -12.63 -15.91
CA PHE A 864 -4.73 -11.88 -17.10
C PHE A 864 -6.00 -11.05 -16.90
N LYS A 865 -6.55 -10.97 -15.69
CA LYS A 865 -7.71 -10.15 -15.37
C LYS A 865 -8.91 -10.44 -16.30
N LEU A 866 -9.07 -11.72 -16.66
CA LEU A 866 -10.14 -12.21 -17.54
C LEU A 866 -11.34 -12.73 -16.76
N CYS A 867 -11.17 -13.07 -15.49
CA CYS A 867 -12.24 -13.52 -14.61
C CYS A 867 -11.91 -13.22 -13.14
N TYR A 868 -12.94 -13.31 -12.29
CA TYR A 868 -12.82 -13.23 -10.83
C TYR A 868 -13.72 -14.26 -10.16
N GLU A 869 -13.37 -14.69 -8.94
CA GLU A 869 -14.21 -15.55 -8.11
C GLU A 869 -15.29 -14.70 -7.41
N ILE A 870 -16.54 -15.16 -7.42
CA ILE A 870 -17.65 -14.44 -6.78
C ILE A 870 -17.45 -14.48 -5.25
N PRO A 871 -17.32 -13.31 -4.58
CA PRO A 871 -17.18 -13.25 -3.12
C PRO A 871 -18.31 -13.99 -2.39
N GLY A 872 -17.94 -14.94 -1.54
CA GLY A 872 -18.89 -15.75 -0.76
C GLY A 872 -19.48 -16.95 -1.52
N CYS A 873 -19.15 -17.15 -2.79
CA CYS A 873 -19.58 -18.29 -3.60
C CYS A 873 -18.36 -19.04 -4.15
N ALA A 874 -17.73 -19.85 -3.29
CA ALA A 874 -16.51 -20.59 -3.64
C ALA A 874 -16.69 -21.41 -4.93
N ASN A 875 -15.63 -21.46 -5.75
CA ASN A 875 -15.58 -22.16 -7.04
C ASN A 875 -16.55 -21.64 -8.11
N HIS A 876 -17.15 -20.45 -7.93
CA HIS A 876 -17.99 -19.80 -8.94
C HIS A 876 -17.31 -18.53 -9.43
N TYR A 877 -17.24 -18.37 -10.75
CA TYR A 877 -16.48 -17.32 -11.38
C TYR A 877 -17.32 -16.55 -12.39
N ILE A 878 -16.92 -15.32 -12.65
CA ILE A 878 -17.48 -14.47 -13.70
C ILE A 878 -16.35 -14.03 -14.62
N ALA A 879 -16.54 -14.21 -15.93
CA ALA A 879 -15.75 -13.59 -17.00
C ALA A 879 -16.50 -12.35 -17.53
N PRO A 880 -16.15 -11.11 -17.11
CA PRO A 880 -16.95 -9.91 -17.40
C PRO A 880 -17.16 -9.62 -18.89
N GLN A 881 -16.20 -10.02 -19.73
CA GLN A 881 -16.24 -9.86 -21.18
C GLN A 881 -17.34 -10.67 -21.87
N LEU A 882 -17.85 -11.72 -21.21
CA LEU A 882 -18.93 -12.60 -21.69
C LEU A 882 -20.30 -12.28 -21.08
N LEU A 883 -20.38 -11.30 -20.17
CA LEU A 883 -21.64 -10.86 -19.58
C LEU A 883 -22.60 -10.30 -20.66
N SER A 884 -23.89 -10.26 -20.32
CA SER A 884 -24.89 -9.56 -21.14
C SER A 884 -24.50 -8.08 -21.30
N PRO A 885 -24.70 -7.46 -22.48
CA PRO A 885 -24.57 -6.01 -22.66
C PRO A 885 -25.74 -5.22 -22.07
N GLU A 886 -26.85 -5.89 -21.70
CA GLU A 886 -28.03 -5.24 -21.15
C GLU A 886 -27.77 -4.80 -19.70
N GLN A 887 -28.03 -3.52 -19.42
CA GLN A 887 -27.93 -2.95 -18.09
C GLN A 887 -29.10 -3.48 -17.23
N PRO A 888 -28.84 -4.07 -16.05
CA PRO A 888 -29.89 -4.49 -15.14
C PRO A 888 -30.61 -3.29 -14.53
N ASP A 889 -31.89 -3.44 -14.18
CA ASP A 889 -32.66 -2.41 -13.48
C ASP A 889 -32.23 -2.31 -12.00
N TYR A 890 -31.89 -1.10 -11.54
CA TYR A 890 -31.61 -0.79 -10.14
C TYR A 890 -31.95 0.67 -9.79
N PRO A 891 -32.30 0.98 -8.53
CA PRO A 891 -32.55 2.36 -8.12
C PRO A 891 -31.26 3.19 -8.09
N TRP A 892 -31.30 4.41 -8.62
CA TRP A 892 -30.18 5.36 -8.61
C TRP A 892 -30.63 6.77 -8.22
N ASP A 893 -29.88 7.44 -7.33
CA ASP A 893 -30.13 8.84 -6.98
C ASP A 893 -29.49 9.79 -8.00
N GLU A 894 -30.35 10.46 -8.77
CA GLU A 894 -29.93 11.43 -9.79
C GLU A 894 -29.65 12.83 -9.24
N THR A 895 -30.05 13.14 -8.01
CA THR A 895 -30.16 14.53 -7.48
C THR A 895 -29.01 14.98 -6.57
N SER A 896 -28.05 14.10 -6.29
CA SER A 896 -26.86 14.42 -5.50
C SER A 896 -25.70 13.45 -5.80
N ASN A 897 -25.19 13.49 -7.03
CA ASN A 897 -24.05 12.67 -7.44
C ASN A 897 -22.89 13.49 -8.03
N LEU A 898 -21.67 13.00 -7.86
CA LEU A 898 -20.50 13.47 -8.57
C LEU A 898 -20.38 12.71 -9.90
N ILE A 899 -20.12 13.43 -10.98
CA ILE A 899 -19.89 12.84 -12.31
C ILE A 899 -18.46 13.14 -12.74
N LEU A 900 -17.78 12.13 -13.26
CA LEU A 900 -16.47 12.28 -13.90
C LEU A 900 -16.46 11.50 -15.21
N ARG A 901 -15.86 12.05 -16.27
CA ARG A 901 -15.76 11.36 -17.56
C ARG A 901 -14.31 11.33 -18.05
N TYR A 902 -13.90 10.18 -18.54
CA TYR A 902 -12.66 9.99 -19.26
C TYR A 902 -12.99 9.83 -20.73
N ARG A 903 -12.43 10.70 -21.57
CA ARG A 903 -12.57 10.61 -23.03
C ARG A 903 -11.23 10.26 -23.66
N TYR A 904 -11.17 9.14 -24.35
CA TYR A 904 -9.94 8.63 -24.96
C TYR A 904 -9.84 9.09 -26.42
N ASP A 905 -8.62 9.41 -26.86
CA ASP A 905 -8.36 9.60 -28.29
C ASP A 905 -8.51 8.27 -29.04
N PHE A 906 -8.07 7.18 -28.40
CA PHE A 906 -8.36 5.80 -28.76
C PHE A 906 -8.58 4.99 -27.48
N MET A 907 -9.68 4.23 -27.40
CA MET A 907 -10.04 3.43 -26.24
C MET A 907 -9.77 1.94 -26.48
N PRO A 908 -8.73 1.35 -25.86
CA PRO A 908 -8.53 -0.10 -25.86
C PRO A 908 -9.74 -0.84 -25.28
N LYS A 909 -10.11 -1.97 -25.91
CA LYS A 909 -11.15 -2.86 -25.37
C LYS A 909 -10.65 -3.49 -24.06
N GLY A 910 -11.49 -3.50 -23.02
CA GLY A 910 -11.22 -4.19 -21.77
C GLY A 910 -10.71 -3.33 -20.61
N ILE A 911 -10.67 -2.00 -20.73
CA ILE A 911 -10.35 -1.12 -19.59
C ILE A 911 -11.36 -1.32 -18.47
N LEU A 912 -12.67 -1.30 -18.78
CA LEU A 912 -13.71 -1.48 -17.78
C LEU A 912 -13.73 -2.91 -17.21
N THR A 913 -13.55 -3.94 -18.04
CA THR A 913 -13.55 -5.33 -17.55
C THR A 913 -12.37 -5.60 -16.60
N ARG A 914 -11.21 -5.01 -16.86
CA ARG A 914 -10.07 -5.03 -15.91
C ARG A 914 -10.42 -4.32 -14.62
N LEU A 915 -11.06 -3.15 -14.67
CA LEU A 915 -11.52 -2.43 -13.47
C LEU A 915 -12.54 -3.26 -12.66
N ILE A 916 -13.48 -3.93 -13.34
CA ILE A 916 -14.45 -4.84 -12.71
C ILE A 916 -13.72 -5.96 -11.96
N VAL A 917 -12.72 -6.60 -12.59
CA VAL A 917 -11.94 -7.67 -11.94
C VAL A 917 -11.13 -7.14 -10.76
N GLU A 918 -10.52 -5.97 -10.85
CA GLU A 918 -9.76 -5.40 -9.72
C GLU A 918 -10.66 -5.02 -8.54
N LEU A 919 -11.87 -4.52 -8.79
CA LEU A 919 -12.78 -4.00 -7.77
C LEU A 919 -13.97 -4.93 -7.48
N HIS A 920 -13.89 -6.20 -7.86
CA HIS A 920 -15.03 -7.13 -7.83
C HIS A 920 -15.64 -7.33 -6.44
N GLU A 921 -14.86 -7.23 -5.36
CA GLU A 921 -15.34 -7.33 -3.97
C GLU A 921 -16.38 -6.25 -3.62
N TYR A 922 -16.34 -5.11 -4.30
CA TYR A 922 -17.25 -3.99 -4.07
C TYR A 922 -18.49 -4.03 -4.96
N ILE A 923 -18.65 -5.01 -5.85
CA ILE A 923 -19.82 -5.09 -6.74
C ILE A 923 -21.09 -5.28 -5.90
N GLU A 924 -22.06 -4.40 -6.12
CA GLU A 924 -23.31 -4.41 -5.36
C GLU A 924 -24.08 -5.73 -5.60
N ASN A 925 -24.26 -6.45 -4.49
CA ASN A 925 -24.87 -7.78 -4.42
C ASN A 925 -24.26 -8.84 -5.36
N GLN A 926 -23.09 -8.59 -5.95
CA GLN A 926 -22.49 -9.44 -7.00
C GLN A 926 -23.39 -9.69 -8.22
N THR A 927 -24.43 -8.87 -8.39
CA THR A 927 -25.41 -8.97 -9.48
C THR A 927 -25.43 -7.73 -10.36
N LEU A 928 -25.06 -6.55 -9.85
CA LEU A 928 -25.05 -5.29 -10.62
C LEU A 928 -23.75 -5.12 -11.41
N VAL A 929 -23.50 -6.07 -12.32
CA VAL A 929 -22.36 -6.09 -13.23
C VAL A 929 -22.81 -6.62 -14.59
N TRP A 930 -22.43 -5.92 -15.66
CA TRP A 930 -22.74 -6.28 -17.04
C TRP A 930 -21.57 -5.89 -17.94
N LYS A 931 -21.61 -6.26 -19.22
CA LYS A 931 -20.44 -6.12 -20.12
C LYS A 931 -19.90 -4.70 -20.23
N THR A 932 -20.78 -3.70 -20.11
CA THR A 932 -20.48 -2.27 -20.33
C THR A 932 -20.67 -1.42 -19.08
N GLY A 933 -20.83 -2.03 -17.90
CA GLY A 933 -20.95 -1.27 -16.67
C GLY A 933 -21.00 -2.10 -15.40
N VAL A 934 -20.86 -1.41 -14.27
CA VAL A 934 -20.85 -2.01 -12.94
C VAL A 934 -21.28 -0.98 -11.90
N VAL A 935 -21.91 -1.45 -10.83
CA VAL A 935 -22.20 -0.65 -9.64
C VAL A 935 -21.36 -1.17 -8.47
N PHE A 936 -20.49 -0.32 -7.94
CA PHE A 936 -19.72 -0.58 -6.73
C PHE A 936 -20.36 0.06 -5.51
N THR A 937 -20.25 -0.58 -4.34
CA THR A 937 -20.75 -0.08 -3.06
C THR A 937 -19.68 -0.10 -1.97
N ASN A 938 -19.63 0.96 -1.15
CA ASN A 938 -18.82 1.04 0.06
C ASN A 938 -19.55 1.85 1.14
N GLY A 939 -20.00 1.19 2.19
CA GLY A 939 -20.81 1.84 3.23
C GLY A 939 -22.17 2.25 2.69
N THR A 940 -22.40 3.56 2.58
CA THR A 940 -23.59 4.18 1.98
C THR A 940 -23.28 4.87 0.65
N ALA A 941 -22.03 4.78 0.17
CA ALA A 941 -21.62 5.31 -1.13
C ALA A 941 -21.86 4.27 -2.23
N HIS A 942 -22.47 4.70 -3.34
CA HIS A 942 -22.66 3.88 -4.53
C HIS A 942 -21.95 4.56 -5.71
N ALA A 943 -21.27 3.78 -6.53
CA ALA A 943 -20.56 4.27 -7.71
C ALA A 943 -20.91 3.44 -8.94
N GLU A 944 -21.52 4.08 -9.93
CA GLU A 944 -21.75 3.48 -11.24
C GLU A 944 -20.59 3.84 -12.17
N VAL A 945 -19.96 2.83 -12.74
CA VAL A 945 -18.96 3.00 -13.81
C VAL A 945 -19.52 2.39 -15.09
N THR A 946 -19.60 3.20 -16.15
CA THR A 946 -20.16 2.79 -17.45
C THR A 946 -19.19 3.09 -18.58
N GLU A 947 -19.09 2.14 -19.51
CA GLU A 947 -18.32 2.27 -20.75
C GLU A 947 -19.26 2.60 -21.92
N HIS A 948 -18.93 3.67 -22.64
CA HIS A 948 -19.60 4.04 -23.88
C HIS A 948 -18.60 4.05 -25.03
N TYR A 949 -18.34 2.86 -25.56
CA TYR A 949 -17.32 2.62 -26.59
C TYR A 949 -17.47 3.51 -27.85
N PRO A 950 -18.68 3.77 -28.41
CA PRO A 950 -18.81 4.64 -29.59
C PRO A 950 -18.40 6.11 -29.38
N LYS A 951 -18.33 6.59 -28.13
CA LYS A 951 -17.81 7.94 -27.80
C LYS A 951 -16.38 7.88 -27.24
N SER A 952 -15.81 6.68 -27.13
CA SER A 952 -14.55 6.41 -26.45
C SER A 952 -14.55 7.04 -25.05
N GLU A 953 -15.58 6.72 -24.26
CA GLU A 953 -15.83 7.34 -22.96
C GLU A 953 -16.02 6.30 -21.85
N ILE A 954 -15.39 6.54 -20.69
CA ILE A 954 -15.79 5.94 -19.41
C ILE A 954 -16.39 7.02 -18.54
N ARG A 955 -17.59 6.77 -18.02
CA ARG A 955 -18.31 7.67 -17.12
C ARG A 955 -18.39 7.04 -15.73
N ILE A 956 -18.04 7.81 -14.72
CA ILE A 956 -18.15 7.45 -13.30
C ILE A 956 -19.18 8.39 -12.66
N ARG A 957 -20.19 7.83 -11.99
CA ARG A 957 -21.16 8.56 -11.17
C ARG A 957 -21.09 8.05 -9.74
N VAL A 958 -20.96 8.93 -8.75
CA VAL A 958 -20.87 8.54 -7.33
C VAL A 958 -21.91 9.30 -6.51
N SER A 959 -22.71 8.58 -5.74
CA SER A 959 -23.71 9.13 -4.81
C SER A 959 -23.48 8.61 -3.38
N GLY A 960 -24.08 9.25 -2.39
CA GLY A 960 -24.00 8.87 -0.98
C GLY A 960 -22.92 9.60 -0.17
N THR A 961 -22.70 9.18 1.09
CA THR A 961 -21.71 9.85 1.97
C THR A 961 -20.28 9.51 1.54
N ASN A 962 -19.33 10.44 1.73
CA ASN A 962 -17.92 10.27 1.30
C ASN A 962 -17.69 10.08 -0.22
N GLN A 963 -18.61 10.56 -1.06
CA GLN A 963 -18.53 10.47 -2.53
C GLN A 963 -17.19 10.91 -3.15
N LYS A 964 -16.52 11.95 -2.61
CA LYS A 964 -15.20 12.42 -3.09
C LYS A 964 -14.09 11.40 -2.84
N ARG A 965 -14.06 10.83 -1.63
CA ARG A 965 -13.09 9.80 -1.24
C ARG A 965 -13.27 8.54 -2.08
N TRP A 966 -14.52 8.12 -2.29
CA TRP A 966 -14.85 6.95 -3.10
C TRP A 966 -14.55 7.15 -4.58
N LEU A 967 -14.88 8.31 -5.14
CA LEU A 967 -14.51 8.70 -6.50
C LEU A 967 -12.99 8.65 -6.68
N SER A 968 -12.22 9.23 -5.74
CA SER A 968 -10.75 9.21 -5.77
C SER A 968 -10.15 7.80 -5.74
N ALA A 969 -10.82 6.87 -5.05
CA ALA A 969 -10.37 5.49 -4.93
C ALA A 969 -10.56 4.73 -6.25
N ILE A 970 -11.73 4.90 -6.88
CA ILE A 970 -12.04 4.30 -8.18
C ILE A 970 -11.15 4.90 -9.28
N THR A 971 -10.96 6.23 -9.28
CA THR A 971 -10.07 6.87 -10.25
C THR A 971 -8.62 6.46 -10.06
N HIS A 972 -8.16 6.24 -8.83
CA HIS A 972 -6.81 5.73 -8.56
C HIS A 972 -6.55 4.37 -9.22
N GLU A 973 -7.48 3.42 -9.10
CA GLU A 973 -7.34 2.11 -9.75
C GLU A 973 -7.47 2.20 -11.28
N LEU A 974 -8.35 3.07 -11.78
CA LEU A 974 -8.44 3.33 -13.23
C LEU A 974 -7.15 3.95 -13.78
N GLU A 975 -6.51 4.86 -13.06
CA GLU A 975 -5.22 5.47 -13.40
C GLU A 975 -4.05 4.47 -13.34
N LYS A 976 -4.12 3.44 -12.48
CA LYS A 976 -3.16 2.31 -12.51
C LYS A 976 -3.33 1.50 -13.79
N ILE A 977 -4.56 1.27 -14.23
CA ILE A 977 -4.84 0.61 -15.52
C ILE A 977 -4.33 1.49 -16.67
N HIS A 978 -4.57 2.81 -16.66
CA HIS A 978 -4.04 3.72 -17.69
C HIS A 978 -2.52 3.68 -17.79
N ARG A 979 -1.81 3.71 -16.65
CA ARG A 979 -0.34 3.62 -16.61
C ARG A 979 0.23 2.30 -17.13
N SER A 980 -0.59 1.25 -17.24
CA SER A 980 -0.17 0.00 -17.90
C SER A 980 -0.05 0.11 -19.43
N TYR A 981 -0.56 1.19 -20.02
CA TYR A 981 -0.42 1.51 -21.44
C TYR A 981 0.62 2.64 -21.61
N GLU A 982 1.61 2.45 -22.47
CA GLU A 982 2.79 3.35 -22.50
C GLU A 982 2.49 4.75 -23.07
N GLN A 983 1.51 4.85 -23.98
CA GLN A 983 1.20 6.07 -24.72
C GLN A 983 -0.30 6.39 -24.76
N LEU A 984 -1.07 5.93 -23.76
CA LEU A 984 -2.51 6.16 -23.73
C LEU A 984 -2.84 7.64 -23.60
N LYS A 985 -3.60 8.18 -24.55
CA LYS A 985 -4.03 9.58 -24.57
C LYS A 985 -5.51 9.67 -24.21
N TYR A 986 -5.79 10.44 -23.17
CA TYR A 986 -7.15 10.70 -22.72
C TYR A 986 -7.28 12.09 -22.10
N LYS A 987 -8.53 12.54 -21.98
CA LYS A 987 -8.91 13.79 -21.34
C LYS A 987 -9.84 13.47 -20.19
N THR A 988 -9.47 13.93 -19.01
CA THR A 988 -10.37 13.97 -17.86
C THR A 988 -11.29 15.17 -18.00
N LEU A 989 -12.59 14.93 -18.02
CA LEU A 989 -13.64 15.90 -18.24
C LEU A 989 -14.39 16.12 -16.91
N ILE A 990 -14.32 17.37 -16.43
CA ILE A 990 -14.88 17.83 -15.17
C ILE A 990 -16.21 18.53 -15.47
N PRO A 991 -17.36 18.04 -14.96
CA PRO A 991 -18.64 18.68 -15.17
C PRO A 991 -18.72 20.04 -14.50
N CYS A 992 -19.48 20.94 -15.13
CA CYS A 992 -19.83 22.23 -14.57
C CYS A 992 -20.77 22.05 -13.36
N ASN A 993 -20.57 22.80 -12.30
CA ASN A 993 -21.40 22.80 -11.08
C ASN A 993 -22.41 23.96 -11.02
N CYS A 994 -22.69 24.63 -12.15
CA CYS A 994 -23.71 25.68 -12.20
C CYS A 994 -25.11 25.11 -11.95
N GLU A 995 -26.09 25.98 -11.63
CA GLU A 995 -27.48 25.59 -11.34
C GLU A 995 -28.17 24.74 -12.42
N ILE A 996 -27.74 24.84 -13.69
CA ILE A 996 -28.27 24.02 -14.79
C ILE A 996 -27.54 22.66 -14.89
N CYS A 997 -26.26 22.62 -14.49
CA CYS A 997 -25.41 21.45 -14.69
C CYS A 997 -25.28 20.56 -13.45
N LYS A 998 -25.46 21.09 -12.24
CA LYS A 998 -25.19 20.42 -10.96
C LYS A 998 -25.90 19.06 -10.80
N ASP A 999 -27.09 18.92 -11.35
CA ASP A 999 -27.90 17.69 -11.29
C ASP A 999 -28.26 17.15 -12.69
N SER A 1000 -27.59 17.66 -13.73
CA SER A 1000 -27.81 17.23 -15.11
C SER A 1000 -27.07 15.94 -15.40
N GLN A 1001 -27.72 14.99 -16.06
CA GLN A 1001 -27.06 13.78 -16.58
C GLN A 1001 -26.14 14.07 -17.78
N THR A 1002 -26.27 15.25 -18.37
CA THR A 1002 -25.44 15.75 -19.47
C THR A 1002 -24.99 17.19 -19.17
N PRO A 1003 -24.15 17.41 -18.15
CA PRO A 1003 -23.64 18.73 -17.82
C PRO A 1003 -22.68 19.22 -18.90
N HIS A 1004 -22.42 20.54 -18.92
CA HIS A 1004 -21.30 21.07 -19.67
C HIS A 1004 -19.99 20.59 -19.03
N ASP A 1005 -19.09 19.99 -19.81
CA ASP A 1005 -17.83 19.46 -19.28
C ASP A 1005 -16.63 20.32 -19.71
N TYR A 1006 -15.67 20.51 -18.79
CA TYR A 1006 -14.40 21.16 -19.06
C TYR A 1006 -13.24 20.17 -19.02
N PRO A 1007 -12.30 20.21 -19.98
CA PRO A 1007 -11.05 19.45 -19.87
C PRO A 1007 -10.26 19.89 -18.63
N TYR A 1008 -9.83 18.94 -17.81
CA TYR A 1008 -9.06 19.18 -16.58
C TYR A 1008 -7.83 20.07 -16.83
N GLN A 1009 -7.03 19.77 -17.86
CA GLN A 1009 -5.87 20.57 -18.25
C GLN A 1009 -6.20 22.04 -18.56
N ARG A 1010 -7.41 22.30 -19.07
CA ARG A 1010 -7.86 23.68 -19.32
C ARG A 1010 -8.18 24.39 -18.01
N LEU A 1011 -8.81 23.71 -17.06
CA LEU A 1011 -9.06 24.27 -15.72
C LEU A 1011 -7.74 24.53 -14.98
N GLN A 1012 -6.77 23.61 -15.07
CA GLN A 1012 -5.42 23.81 -14.53
C GLN A 1012 -4.73 25.02 -15.17
N LYS A 1013 -4.82 25.19 -16.49
CA LYS A 1013 -4.28 26.36 -17.17
C LYS A 1013 -4.93 27.67 -16.72
N PHE A 1014 -6.25 27.65 -16.51
CA PHE A 1014 -6.96 28.80 -15.92
C PHE A 1014 -6.39 29.14 -14.53
N LEU A 1015 -6.13 28.14 -13.68
CA LEU A 1015 -5.47 28.36 -12.39
C LEU A 1015 -4.04 28.89 -12.53
N SER A 1016 -3.22 28.32 -13.42
CA SER A 1016 -1.83 28.76 -13.64
C SER A 1016 -1.74 30.17 -14.19
N ASP A 1017 -2.72 30.57 -15.01
CA ASP A 1017 -2.80 31.90 -15.61
C ASP A 1017 -3.50 32.92 -14.67
N GLY A 1018 -3.82 32.53 -13.43
CA GLY A 1018 -4.50 33.38 -12.44
C GLY A 1018 -5.95 33.72 -12.77
N GLN A 1019 -6.58 32.96 -13.67
CA GLN A 1019 -7.98 33.12 -14.10
C GLN A 1019 -8.89 32.14 -13.36
N TYR A 1020 -9.61 32.61 -12.34
CA TYR A 1020 -10.45 31.74 -11.50
C TYR A 1020 -11.89 31.56 -11.99
N GLN A 1021 -12.26 32.16 -13.12
CA GLN A 1021 -13.63 32.15 -13.63
C GLN A 1021 -13.64 31.61 -15.05
N ILE A 1022 -14.54 30.65 -15.32
CA ILE A 1022 -14.77 30.10 -16.65
C ILE A 1022 -16.26 30.10 -16.95
N GLN A 1023 -16.67 30.46 -18.18
CA GLN A 1023 -18.07 30.54 -18.55
C GLN A 1023 -18.64 29.16 -18.93
N CYS A 1024 -19.73 28.77 -18.26
CA CYS A 1024 -20.52 27.61 -18.65
C CYS A 1024 -21.23 27.87 -19.97
N GLN A 1025 -21.12 26.93 -20.93
CA GLN A 1025 -21.77 27.09 -22.24
C GLN A 1025 -23.26 26.74 -22.23
N GLU A 1026 -23.76 26.12 -21.16
CA GLU A 1026 -25.19 25.80 -21.01
C GLU A 1026 -25.95 26.92 -20.28
N SER A 1027 -25.42 27.36 -19.14
CA SER A 1027 -26.04 28.45 -18.36
C SER A 1027 -25.56 29.85 -18.73
N TYR A 1028 -24.50 29.96 -19.53
CA TYR A 1028 -23.81 31.21 -19.87
C TYR A 1028 -23.30 31.99 -18.65
N LYS A 1029 -23.32 31.40 -17.44
CA LYS A 1029 -22.81 31.99 -16.20
C LYS A 1029 -21.33 31.68 -16.01
N MET A 1030 -20.61 32.60 -15.37
CA MET A 1030 -19.26 32.34 -14.88
C MET A 1030 -19.31 31.42 -13.67
N VAL A 1031 -18.50 30.37 -13.70
CA VAL A 1031 -18.31 29.42 -12.61
C VAL A 1031 -16.87 29.44 -12.12
N ASP A 1032 -16.70 29.21 -10.82
CA ASP A 1032 -15.39 29.23 -10.18
C ASP A 1032 -14.61 27.96 -10.49
N VAL A 1033 -13.47 28.12 -11.16
CA VAL A 1033 -12.58 27.03 -11.57
C VAL A 1033 -12.10 26.22 -10.36
N ARG A 1034 -11.88 26.86 -9.20
CA ARG A 1034 -11.43 26.19 -7.98
C ARG A 1034 -12.51 25.27 -7.44
N LYS A 1035 -13.76 25.73 -7.43
CA LYS A 1035 -14.90 24.90 -6.98
C LYS A 1035 -15.13 23.70 -7.89
N LEU A 1036 -15.00 23.87 -9.21
CA LEU A 1036 -15.11 22.76 -10.17
C LEU A 1036 -14.09 21.65 -9.87
N LEU A 1037 -12.86 22.03 -9.49
CA LEU A 1037 -11.80 21.09 -9.17
C LEU A 1037 -11.96 20.51 -7.76
N ASP A 1038 -12.26 21.35 -6.76
CA ASP A 1038 -12.45 20.93 -5.36
C ASP A 1038 -13.67 20.02 -5.19
N ASP A 1039 -14.70 20.15 -6.04
CA ASP A 1039 -15.88 19.29 -6.02
C ASP A 1039 -15.57 17.84 -6.44
N ILE A 1040 -14.44 17.60 -7.13
CA ILE A 1040 -14.18 16.33 -7.83
C ILE A 1040 -12.81 15.72 -7.53
N LEU A 1041 -11.77 16.52 -7.33
CA LEU A 1041 -10.37 16.07 -7.20
C LEU A 1041 -9.76 16.54 -5.86
N TYR A 1042 -9.09 15.62 -5.16
CA TYR A 1042 -8.14 15.97 -4.09
C TYR A 1042 -6.94 16.68 -4.74
N ARG A 1043 -6.51 17.82 -4.21
CA ARG A 1043 -5.60 18.73 -4.94
C ARG A 1043 -4.16 18.27 -5.13
N ASN A 1044 -3.72 17.12 -4.59
CA ASN A 1044 -2.41 16.53 -4.90
C ASN A 1044 -2.53 15.01 -5.03
N ILE A 1045 -2.58 14.52 -6.28
CA ILE A 1045 -2.47 13.08 -6.56
C ILE A 1045 -1.06 12.58 -6.19
N GLU A 1046 -0.04 13.44 -6.27
CA GLU A 1046 1.34 13.10 -5.87
C GLU A 1046 1.52 13.04 -4.36
N ASP A 1047 0.84 13.90 -3.58
CA ASP A 1047 0.82 13.74 -2.12
C ASP A 1047 -0.02 12.55 -1.68
N LEU A 1048 -1.10 12.18 -2.37
CA LEU A 1048 -1.80 10.91 -2.11
C LEU A 1048 -0.94 9.67 -2.46
N LEU A 1049 0.05 9.85 -3.35
CA LEU A 1049 1.05 8.83 -3.71
C LEU A 1049 2.27 8.85 -2.78
N ALA A 1050 2.56 9.97 -2.12
CA ALA A 1050 3.60 10.13 -1.10
C ALA A 1050 3.10 9.90 0.35
N SER A 1051 1.79 10.03 0.59
CA SER A 1051 1.07 9.74 1.83
C SER A 1051 0.28 8.44 1.70
N LYS A 1052 0.97 7.30 1.65
CA LYS A 1052 0.27 6.01 1.61
C LYS A 1052 -0.05 5.49 3.01
N GLU A 1053 -1.13 6.03 3.58
CA GLU A 1053 -1.94 5.30 4.57
C GLU A 1053 -3.41 5.75 4.64
N ASP A 1054 -3.97 6.36 3.58
CA ASP A 1054 -5.42 6.49 3.48
C ASP A 1054 -6.05 5.22 2.89
N GLY A 1055 -6.37 4.29 3.80
CA GLY A 1055 -7.17 3.10 3.54
C GLY A 1055 -8.59 3.46 3.10
N VAL A 1056 -8.80 3.70 1.80
CA VAL A 1056 -10.16 3.80 1.24
C VAL A 1056 -10.76 2.41 0.96
N PHE A 1057 -9.90 1.41 0.75
CA PHE A 1057 -10.27 0.02 0.49
C PHE A 1057 -9.67 -0.91 1.57
N SER A 1058 -9.98 -0.65 2.83
CA SER A 1058 -9.65 -1.58 3.93
C SER A 1058 -10.70 -1.52 5.02
N GLN A 1059 -11.20 -2.70 5.39
CA GLN A 1059 -12.22 -3.02 6.41
C GLN A 1059 -13.69 -3.10 5.94
N ARG A 1060 -14.02 -4.20 5.25
CA ARG A 1060 -15.28 -4.93 5.44
C ARG A 1060 -15.06 -6.44 5.34
N TYR A 1061 -14.48 -7.02 6.38
CA TYR A 1061 -14.65 -8.44 6.66
C TYR A 1061 -15.04 -8.61 8.13
N THR A 1062 -16.27 -8.20 8.44
CA THR A 1062 -17.12 -8.74 9.51
C THR A 1062 -18.49 -8.05 9.43
N SER A 1063 -19.56 -8.81 9.69
CA SER A 1063 -20.98 -8.42 9.76
C SER A 1063 -21.73 -8.11 8.45
N ALA A 1064 -22.19 -9.17 7.77
CA ALA A 1064 -23.47 -9.16 7.05
C ALA A 1064 -24.05 -10.59 7.00
N SER A 1065 -24.26 -11.20 8.17
CA SER A 1065 -25.18 -12.33 8.32
C SER A 1065 -26.38 -11.83 9.09
N ASN A 1066 -27.39 -11.34 8.37
CA ASN A 1066 -28.81 -11.42 8.71
C ASN A 1066 -29.60 -10.59 7.69
N ASN A 1067 -30.40 -11.29 6.88
CA ASN A 1067 -31.45 -10.84 5.96
C ASN A 1067 -31.16 -11.06 4.46
N LEU A 1068 -31.13 -12.33 4.05
CA LEU A 1068 -31.51 -12.75 2.69
C LEU A 1068 -32.39 -14.00 2.80
N GLN A 1069 -33.61 -13.83 3.31
CA GLN A 1069 -34.72 -14.72 2.97
C GLN A 1069 -35.49 -14.05 1.83
N GLY A 1070 -35.46 -14.67 0.64
CA GLY A 1070 -36.34 -14.31 -0.47
C GLY A 1070 -35.60 -14.07 -1.78
N LEU A 1071 -35.30 -15.14 -2.51
CA LEU A 1071 -35.25 -15.11 -3.97
C LEU A 1071 -36.36 -16.03 -4.50
N PRO A 1072 -37.30 -15.53 -5.32
CA PRO A 1072 -38.34 -16.35 -5.90
C PRO A 1072 -37.82 -17.00 -7.19
N LEU A 1073 -37.57 -18.30 -7.15
CA LEU A 1073 -37.57 -19.12 -8.35
C LEU A 1073 -38.86 -19.93 -8.32
N GLN A 1074 -39.85 -19.56 -9.14
CA GLN A 1074 -41.05 -20.35 -9.30
C GLN A 1074 -40.74 -21.66 -10.04
N PRO A 1075 -41.24 -22.81 -9.56
CA PRO A 1075 -41.08 -24.10 -10.19
C PRO A 1075 -42.26 -24.39 -11.12
N ASN A 1076 -42.00 -24.75 -12.37
CA ASN A 1076 -42.72 -25.76 -13.16
C ASN A 1076 -42.28 -25.68 -14.63
N ASP A 1077 -41.44 -26.62 -15.05
CA ASP A 1077 -41.87 -27.63 -16.04
C ASP A 1077 -40.79 -28.71 -16.23
N LEU A 1078 -41.26 -29.95 -16.34
CA LEU A 1078 -40.56 -31.18 -16.71
C LEU A 1078 -39.87 -31.99 -15.58
N ILE A 1079 -40.71 -32.63 -14.76
CA ILE A 1079 -40.42 -33.94 -14.16
C ILE A 1079 -40.56 -35.01 -15.25
N ARG A 1080 -39.51 -35.80 -15.54
CA ARG A 1080 -39.64 -37.25 -15.79
C ARG A 1080 -38.40 -38.05 -15.33
N GLN A 1081 -38.58 -38.63 -14.15
CA GLN A 1081 -38.25 -40.02 -13.76
C GLN A 1081 -36.85 -40.58 -14.05
N SER A 1082 -36.05 -40.71 -12.99
CA SER A 1082 -35.49 -42.01 -12.59
C SER A 1082 -35.15 -42.04 -11.09
N THR A 1083 -35.48 -43.18 -10.48
CA THR A 1083 -35.48 -43.57 -9.06
C THR A 1083 -34.05 -43.84 -8.51
N PRO A 1084 -33.90 -44.09 -7.19
CA PRO A 1084 -32.89 -43.46 -6.33
C PRO A 1084 -31.61 -44.28 -6.19
N THR A 1085 -30.51 -43.60 -5.87
CA THR A 1085 -29.37 -44.27 -5.22
C THR A 1085 -28.61 -43.31 -4.31
N GLN A 1086 -28.65 -43.63 -3.01
CA GLN A 1086 -27.76 -43.24 -1.90
C GLN A 1086 -27.52 -41.74 -1.60
N MET A 1087 -28.14 -41.30 -0.50
CA MET A 1087 -27.70 -40.13 0.26
C MET A 1087 -26.25 -40.33 0.73
N TYR A 1088 -25.34 -39.46 0.28
CA TYR A 1088 -24.05 -39.25 0.93
C TYR A 1088 -24.27 -38.31 2.12
N GLN A 1089 -23.86 -38.73 3.33
CA GLN A 1089 -23.70 -37.81 4.45
C GLN A 1089 -22.42 -36.99 4.20
N PRO A 1090 -22.39 -35.68 4.53
CA PRO A 1090 -21.17 -34.91 4.46
C PRO A 1090 -20.16 -35.45 5.49
N GLU A 1091 -18.95 -35.78 5.05
CA GLU A 1091 -17.86 -36.23 5.92
C GLU A 1091 -17.48 -35.13 6.93
N LYS A 1092 -17.18 -35.52 8.17
CA LYS A 1092 -16.72 -34.61 9.22
C LYS A 1092 -15.23 -34.29 8.98
N GLU A 1093 -14.91 -33.15 8.38
CA GLU A 1093 -13.54 -32.75 8.03
C GLU A 1093 -12.80 -32.06 9.19
N VAL A 1094 -11.56 -32.49 9.45
CA VAL A 1094 -10.65 -31.92 10.46
C VAL A 1094 -9.32 -31.64 9.80
N PHE A 1095 -8.75 -30.46 10.03
CA PHE A 1095 -7.47 -30.08 9.44
C PHE A 1095 -6.31 -30.37 10.39
N ILE A 1096 -5.11 -30.63 9.87
CA ILE A 1096 -3.89 -30.73 10.69
C ILE A 1096 -2.76 -29.85 10.16
N SER A 1097 -2.16 -29.08 11.06
CA SER A 1097 -1.01 -28.21 10.81
C SER A 1097 0.22 -28.77 11.54
N TYR A 1098 1.32 -29.00 10.82
CA TYR A 1098 2.56 -29.55 11.39
C TYR A 1098 3.78 -29.18 10.52
N ALA A 1099 4.99 -29.34 11.05
CA ALA A 1099 6.21 -29.12 10.29
C ALA A 1099 6.64 -30.39 9.55
N TRP A 1100 7.05 -30.26 8.27
CA TRP A 1100 7.48 -31.42 7.47
C TRP A 1100 8.80 -32.02 7.98
N GLY A 1101 8.84 -33.35 8.10
CA GLY A 1101 10.01 -34.13 8.51
C GLY A 1101 10.36 -34.06 10.01
N GLY A 1102 10.89 -35.16 10.54
CA GLY A 1102 11.24 -35.33 11.96
C GLY A 1102 10.04 -35.76 12.80
N ASP A 1103 10.14 -35.56 14.12
CA ASP A 1103 9.18 -36.07 15.10
C ASP A 1103 7.74 -35.55 14.90
N SER A 1104 7.56 -34.36 14.29
CA SER A 1104 6.24 -33.82 13.94
C SER A 1104 5.50 -34.67 12.91
N GLU A 1105 6.19 -35.20 11.90
CA GLU A 1105 5.58 -36.00 10.84
C GLU A 1105 5.24 -37.42 11.34
N ASP A 1106 6.06 -37.99 12.22
CA ASP A 1106 5.83 -39.29 12.83
C ASP A 1106 4.57 -39.30 13.72
N ILE A 1107 4.31 -38.21 14.47
CA ILE A 1107 3.08 -38.05 15.25
C ILE A 1107 1.87 -37.79 14.34
N THR A 1108 1.99 -36.95 13.30
CA THR A 1108 0.91 -36.74 12.31
C THR A 1108 0.46 -38.07 11.69
N ASN A 1109 1.39 -38.96 11.33
CA ASN A 1109 1.07 -40.26 10.74
C ASN A 1109 0.31 -41.17 11.71
N LYS A 1110 0.65 -41.16 13.00
CA LYS A 1110 -0.06 -41.94 14.02
C LYS A 1110 -1.47 -41.40 14.30
N VAL A 1111 -1.65 -40.07 14.33
CA VAL A 1111 -2.97 -39.43 14.47
C VAL A 1111 -3.86 -39.76 13.25
N ASP A 1112 -3.29 -39.71 12.05
CA ASP A 1112 -3.96 -40.08 10.80
C ASP A 1112 -4.39 -41.57 10.79
N GLU A 1113 -3.53 -42.49 11.24
CA GLU A 1113 -3.91 -43.91 11.38
C GLU A 1113 -5.04 -44.14 12.40
N ALA A 1114 -5.01 -43.42 13.53
CA ALA A 1114 -6.05 -43.53 14.55
C ALA A 1114 -7.42 -43.01 14.05
N LEU A 1115 -7.42 -41.92 13.27
CA LEU A 1115 -8.65 -41.33 12.71
C LEU A 1115 -9.22 -42.14 11.54
N LYS A 1116 -8.41 -42.92 10.80
CA LYS A 1116 -8.90 -43.83 9.73
C LYS A 1116 -9.90 -44.89 10.20
N ALA A 1117 -9.92 -45.21 11.50
CA ALA A 1117 -10.89 -46.13 12.10
C ALA A 1117 -12.23 -45.45 12.49
N THR A 1118 -12.39 -44.15 12.20
CA THR A 1118 -13.55 -43.31 12.55
C THR A 1118 -14.20 -42.70 11.31
N SER A 1119 -15.30 -41.93 11.46
CA SER A 1119 -15.95 -41.21 10.36
C SER A 1119 -15.42 -39.78 10.13
N ILE A 1120 -14.29 -39.43 10.76
CA ILE A 1120 -13.62 -38.13 10.61
C ILE A 1120 -12.56 -38.22 9.52
N ASN A 1121 -12.62 -37.32 8.55
CA ASN A 1121 -11.62 -37.20 7.50
C ASN A 1121 -10.56 -36.15 7.89
N LEU A 1122 -9.29 -36.58 8.04
CA LEU A 1122 -8.18 -35.71 8.44
C LEU A 1122 -7.47 -35.13 7.21
N ILE A 1123 -7.65 -33.83 6.99
CA ILE A 1123 -7.07 -33.07 5.89
C ILE A 1123 -5.70 -32.54 6.30
N ARG A 1124 -4.64 -33.00 5.61
CA ARG A 1124 -3.25 -32.59 5.82
C ARG A 1124 -2.57 -32.06 4.56
N ASP A 1125 -1.74 -31.06 4.76
CA ASP A 1125 -1.01 -30.30 3.74
C ASP A 1125 -0.12 -31.09 2.77
N LYS A 1126 0.32 -32.29 3.13
CA LYS A 1126 1.21 -33.12 2.29
C LYS A 1126 0.47 -34.15 1.45
N ARG A 1127 -0.80 -34.44 1.77
CA ARG A 1127 -1.62 -35.46 1.09
C ARG A 1127 -2.81 -34.86 0.35
N ASP A 1128 -3.48 -33.92 1.00
CA ASP A 1128 -4.80 -33.43 0.57
C ASP A 1128 -4.70 -32.06 -0.11
N LEU A 1129 -3.56 -31.39 0.07
CA LEU A 1129 -3.04 -30.37 -0.83
C LEU A 1129 -2.46 -31.10 -2.05
N GLY A 1130 -3.31 -31.29 -3.08
CA GLY A 1130 -2.84 -31.60 -4.43
C GLY A 1130 -1.80 -30.56 -4.84
N PHE A 1131 -0.81 -30.99 -5.62
CA PHE A 1131 0.50 -30.35 -5.86
C PHE A 1131 0.45 -28.94 -6.51
N LYS A 1132 -0.40 -28.00 -6.05
CA LYS A 1132 -0.63 -26.64 -6.58
C LYS A 1132 -1.64 -25.75 -5.85
N GLY A 1133 -2.33 -26.22 -4.82
CA GLY A 1133 -3.05 -25.26 -3.95
C GLY A 1133 -2.04 -24.26 -3.39
N ARG A 1134 -2.32 -22.94 -3.46
CA ARG A 1134 -1.46 -21.97 -2.76
C ARG A 1134 -1.37 -22.44 -1.33
N ILE A 1135 -0.14 -22.60 -0.86
CA ILE A 1135 0.16 -22.79 0.56
C ILE A 1135 -0.63 -21.74 1.37
N LYS A 1136 -0.77 -20.50 0.85
CA LYS A 1136 -1.61 -19.41 1.39
C LYS A 1136 -3.14 -19.67 1.40
N ASP A 1137 -3.69 -20.41 0.43
CA ASP A 1137 -5.12 -20.73 0.34
C ASP A 1137 -5.48 -21.89 1.28
N PHE A 1138 -4.63 -22.92 1.36
CA PHE A 1138 -4.75 -23.96 2.38
C PHE A 1138 -4.58 -23.38 3.79
N MET A 1139 -3.63 -22.44 3.98
CA MET A 1139 -3.44 -21.67 5.21
C MET A 1139 -4.67 -20.83 5.62
N GLN A 1140 -5.38 -20.26 4.65
CA GLN A 1140 -6.63 -19.57 4.92
C GLN A 1140 -7.80 -20.55 5.13
N GLN A 1141 -7.79 -21.72 4.51
CA GLN A 1141 -8.80 -22.78 4.72
C GLN A 1141 -8.66 -23.44 6.10
N ILE A 1142 -7.44 -23.80 6.53
CA ILE A 1142 -7.19 -24.28 7.89
C ILE A 1142 -7.59 -23.20 8.90
N GLY A 1143 -7.37 -21.93 8.57
CA GLY A 1143 -7.87 -20.77 9.29
C GLY A 1143 -9.40 -20.67 9.36
N LYS A 1144 -10.18 -21.38 8.54
CA LYS A 1144 -11.65 -21.44 8.57
C LYS A 1144 -12.21 -22.79 9.07
N GLY A 1145 -11.36 -23.81 9.27
CA GLY A 1145 -11.77 -25.15 9.72
C GLY A 1145 -12.40 -25.16 11.11
N LYS A 1146 -13.49 -25.93 11.30
CA LYS A 1146 -14.21 -26.02 12.59
C LYS A 1146 -13.41 -26.72 13.69
N ALA A 1147 -12.53 -27.64 13.32
CA ALA A 1147 -11.60 -28.34 14.20
C ALA A 1147 -10.24 -28.50 13.48
N VAL A 1148 -9.16 -28.12 14.16
CA VAL A 1148 -7.79 -28.11 13.62
C VAL A 1148 -6.82 -28.71 14.63
N ILE A 1149 -6.15 -29.80 14.28
CA ILE A 1149 -5.06 -30.36 15.08
C ILE A 1149 -3.77 -29.59 14.76
N VAL A 1150 -3.02 -29.16 15.77
CA VAL A 1150 -1.77 -28.42 15.55
C VAL A 1150 -0.63 -29.13 16.26
N ILE A 1151 0.38 -29.61 15.52
CA ILE A 1151 1.56 -30.26 16.08
C ILE A 1151 2.71 -29.26 16.17
N ILE A 1152 3.04 -28.85 17.39
CA ILE A 1152 3.95 -27.74 17.67
C ILE A 1152 5.32 -28.28 18.08
N SER A 1153 6.34 -28.05 17.23
CA SER A 1153 7.77 -28.41 17.44
C SER A 1153 8.69 -27.19 17.32
N ASP A 1154 9.99 -27.32 17.60
CA ASP A 1154 10.96 -26.21 17.41
C ASP A 1154 11.04 -25.78 15.93
N LYS A 1155 10.94 -26.76 15.03
CA LYS A 1155 10.93 -26.53 13.59
C LYS A 1155 9.65 -25.85 13.13
N TYR A 1156 8.50 -26.22 13.71
CA TYR A 1156 7.21 -25.57 13.43
C TYR A 1156 7.26 -24.07 13.74
N LEU A 1157 7.78 -23.70 14.91
CA LEU A 1157 7.79 -22.32 15.40
C LEU A 1157 8.80 -21.39 14.71
N LYS A 1158 9.71 -21.95 13.90
CA LYS A 1158 10.67 -21.21 13.06
C LYS A 1158 10.35 -21.28 11.57
N SER A 1159 9.27 -21.97 11.20
CA SER A 1159 8.82 -22.10 9.82
C SER A 1159 7.84 -20.98 9.49
N GLU A 1160 8.14 -20.18 8.46
CA GLU A 1160 7.29 -19.06 8.02
C GLU A 1160 5.88 -19.55 7.66
N ASN A 1161 5.81 -20.67 6.95
CA ASN A 1161 4.56 -21.30 6.54
C ASN A 1161 3.74 -21.80 7.73
N CYS A 1162 4.33 -22.63 8.59
CA CYS A 1162 3.60 -23.18 9.75
C CYS A 1162 3.11 -22.08 10.69
N MET A 1163 3.93 -21.04 10.89
CA MET A 1163 3.53 -19.91 11.70
C MET A 1163 2.49 -19.01 11.03
N PHE A 1164 2.50 -18.90 9.71
CA PHE A 1164 1.42 -18.27 8.95
C PHE A 1164 0.09 -19.02 9.15
N GLU A 1165 0.07 -20.35 9.05
CA GLU A 1165 -1.12 -21.17 9.35
C GLU A 1165 -1.66 -20.85 10.73
N LEU A 1166 -0.78 -20.86 11.73
CA LEU A 1166 -1.16 -20.64 13.12
C LEU A 1166 -1.69 -19.22 13.37
N VAL A 1167 -1.12 -18.22 12.70
CA VAL A 1167 -1.58 -16.82 12.68
C VAL A 1167 -2.95 -16.68 12.01
N GLU A 1168 -3.20 -17.37 10.90
CA GLU A 1168 -4.49 -17.31 10.20
C GLU A 1168 -5.59 -18.02 11.00
N ILE A 1169 -5.29 -19.16 11.62
CA ILE A 1169 -6.20 -19.83 12.56
C ILE A 1169 -6.51 -18.89 13.73
N ALA A 1170 -5.52 -18.18 14.28
CA ALA A 1170 -5.74 -17.20 15.35
C ALA A 1170 -6.55 -15.97 14.91
N ALA A 1171 -6.26 -15.41 13.73
CA ALA A 1171 -6.89 -14.19 13.21
C ALA A 1171 -8.38 -14.36 12.85
N SER A 1172 -8.81 -15.58 12.56
CA SER A 1172 -10.19 -15.90 12.19
C SER A 1172 -11.21 -15.90 13.35
N GLY A 1173 -10.75 -15.74 14.60
CA GLY A 1173 -11.58 -15.73 15.81
C GLY A 1173 -11.93 -17.13 16.35
N ASN A 1174 -12.20 -17.22 17.66
CA ASN A 1174 -12.51 -18.46 18.40
C ASN A 1174 -11.41 -19.55 18.34
N PHE A 1175 -10.13 -19.15 18.35
CA PHE A 1175 -8.95 -20.03 18.27
C PHE A 1175 -8.99 -21.21 19.26
N ASP A 1176 -9.26 -20.93 20.54
CA ASP A 1176 -9.31 -21.92 21.64
C ASP A 1176 -10.41 -22.97 21.47
N ASN A 1177 -11.45 -22.61 20.71
CA ASN A 1177 -12.59 -23.46 20.44
C ASN A 1177 -12.40 -24.35 19.22
N ARG A 1178 -11.33 -24.14 18.45
CA ARG A 1178 -11.13 -24.77 17.15
C ARG A 1178 -9.85 -25.58 17.10
N ILE A 1179 -8.84 -25.29 17.92
CA ILE A 1179 -7.58 -26.01 17.86
C ILE A 1179 -7.50 -27.16 18.86
N PHE A 1180 -6.76 -28.21 18.48
CA PHE A 1180 -6.37 -29.35 19.31
C PHE A 1180 -4.85 -29.49 19.25
N PRO A 1181 -4.10 -28.87 20.19
CA PRO A 1181 -2.66 -28.80 20.08
C PRO A 1181 -1.99 -30.06 20.65
N ILE A 1182 -0.98 -30.57 19.94
CA ILE A 1182 -0.05 -31.60 20.42
C ILE A 1182 1.36 -31.02 20.38
N VAL A 1183 1.99 -30.91 21.53
CA VAL A 1183 3.25 -30.17 21.67
C VAL A 1183 4.41 -31.13 21.89
N LEU A 1184 5.43 -31.05 21.03
CA LEU A 1184 6.61 -31.89 21.13
C LEU A 1184 7.63 -31.33 22.14
N ASP A 1185 8.42 -32.22 22.73
CA ASP A 1185 9.42 -31.90 23.76
C ASP A 1185 10.49 -30.91 23.27
N ASP A 1186 10.84 -30.97 21.98
CA ASP A 1186 11.87 -30.13 21.36
C ASP A 1186 11.43 -28.66 21.23
N ALA A 1187 10.11 -28.44 21.08
CA ALA A 1187 9.49 -27.12 21.02
C ALA A 1187 9.79 -26.32 22.28
N GLN A 1188 9.87 -27.00 23.43
CA GLN A 1188 10.10 -26.40 24.75
C GLN A 1188 9.23 -25.17 25.03
N ILE A 1189 8.05 -25.09 24.40
CA ILE A 1189 7.17 -23.92 24.47
C ILE A 1189 6.54 -23.74 25.85
N TYR A 1190 6.64 -24.72 26.74
CA TYR A 1190 6.19 -24.52 28.12
C TYR A 1190 7.26 -23.82 28.98
N LYS A 1191 8.54 -23.79 28.57
CA LYS A 1191 9.63 -23.12 29.30
C LYS A 1191 9.81 -21.68 28.79
N PRO A 1192 9.47 -20.63 29.58
CA PRO A 1192 9.47 -19.22 29.13
C PRO A 1192 10.76 -18.78 28.42
N ILE A 1193 11.92 -19.11 29.00
CA ILE A 1193 13.24 -18.76 28.44
C ILE A 1193 13.49 -19.40 27.07
N LYS A 1194 12.96 -20.60 26.81
CA LYS A 1194 13.15 -21.31 25.55
C LYS A 1194 12.21 -20.83 24.44
N ARG A 1195 11.17 -20.08 24.78
CA ARG A 1195 10.23 -19.45 23.83
C ARG A 1195 10.74 -18.13 23.27
N ILE A 1196 11.44 -17.37 24.12
CA ILE A 1196 12.10 -16.12 23.74
C ILE A 1196 13.00 -16.36 22.51
N ARG A 1197 13.59 -17.56 22.35
CA ARG A 1197 14.40 -17.90 21.17
C ARG A 1197 13.64 -17.85 19.84
N TYR A 1198 12.33 -18.10 19.82
CA TYR A 1198 11.51 -18.03 18.60
C TYR A 1198 11.07 -16.59 18.31
N ILE A 1199 10.70 -15.84 19.34
CA ILE A 1199 10.41 -14.40 19.23
C ILE A 1199 11.66 -13.66 18.72
N GLN A 1200 12.83 -13.93 19.31
CA GLN A 1200 14.11 -13.39 18.86
C GLN A 1200 14.48 -13.82 17.44
N HIS A 1201 14.14 -15.04 17.03
CA HIS A 1201 14.36 -15.52 15.66
C HIS A 1201 13.57 -14.68 14.66
N TRP A 1202 12.26 -14.51 14.87
CA TRP A 1202 11.41 -13.70 13.96
C TRP A 1202 11.67 -12.19 14.06
N GLU A 1203 12.09 -11.68 15.23
CA GLU A 1203 12.56 -10.30 15.39
C GLU A 1203 13.86 -10.06 14.60
N LYS A 1204 14.74 -11.07 14.56
CA LYS A 1204 15.97 -11.04 13.77
C LYS A 1204 15.67 -11.11 12.26
N GLU A 1205 14.85 -12.06 11.80
CA GLU A 1205 14.43 -12.17 10.39
C GLU A 1205 13.74 -10.88 9.92
N LYS A 1206 12.86 -10.29 10.75
CA LYS A 1206 12.24 -9.00 10.48
C LYS A 1206 13.26 -7.87 10.39
N ARG A 1207 14.20 -7.76 11.34
CA ARG A 1207 15.19 -6.68 11.36
C ARG A 1207 16.16 -6.77 10.18
N GLU A 1208 16.59 -7.97 9.82
CA GLU A 1208 17.40 -8.21 8.62
C GLU A 1208 16.60 -7.83 7.35
N LEU A 1209 15.29 -8.07 7.32
CA LEU A 1209 14.41 -7.66 6.21
C LEU A 1209 14.13 -6.15 6.19
N ASP A 1210 13.93 -5.50 7.34
CA ASP A 1210 13.75 -4.04 7.49
C ASP A 1210 15.04 -3.29 7.11
N GLU A 1211 16.20 -3.77 7.56
CA GLU A 1211 17.50 -3.24 7.15
C GLU A 1211 17.74 -3.46 5.66
N ALA A 1212 17.41 -4.64 5.11
CA ALA A 1212 17.45 -4.89 3.67
C ALA A 1212 16.49 -3.96 2.91
N MET A 1213 15.28 -3.70 3.41
CA MET A 1213 14.30 -2.79 2.79
C MET A 1213 14.76 -1.34 2.77
N ASN A 1214 15.39 -0.86 3.85
CA ASN A 1214 15.93 0.51 3.94
C ASN A 1214 17.07 0.76 2.92
N THR A 1215 17.55 -0.29 2.24
CA THR A 1215 18.54 -0.20 1.16
C THR A 1215 17.96 -0.20 -0.27
N VAL A 1216 16.65 -0.42 -0.46
CA VAL A 1216 15.99 -0.51 -1.78
C VAL A 1216 14.99 0.64 -1.99
N GLY A 1217 15.07 1.35 -3.13
CA GLY A 1217 14.17 2.48 -3.45
C GLY A 1217 12.69 2.10 -3.59
N ASN A 1218 11.79 3.07 -3.34
CA ASN A 1218 10.33 2.94 -3.12
C ASN A 1218 9.48 2.18 -4.18
N GLU A 1219 10.04 1.77 -5.32
CA GLU A 1219 9.27 1.18 -6.43
C GLU A 1219 8.99 -0.34 -6.30
N HIS A 1220 9.59 -1.06 -5.33
CA HIS A 1220 9.33 -2.51 -5.11
C HIS A 1220 9.29 -2.98 -3.64
N LEU A 1221 8.75 -2.16 -2.72
CA LEU A 1221 8.73 -2.50 -1.28
C LEU A 1221 7.50 -3.30 -0.81
N GLN A 1222 6.51 -3.56 -1.67
CA GLN A 1222 5.21 -4.09 -1.22
C GLN A 1222 5.29 -5.54 -0.68
N GLY A 1223 6.00 -6.45 -1.38
CA GLY A 1223 6.15 -7.84 -0.92
C GLY A 1223 7.01 -7.98 0.35
N PHE A 1224 8.00 -7.09 0.53
CA PHE A 1224 8.82 -7.06 1.74
C PHE A 1224 8.03 -6.47 2.93
N ARG A 1225 7.21 -5.44 2.71
CA ARG A 1225 6.27 -4.92 3.72
C ARG A 1225 5.28 -5.99 4.16
N GLU A 1226 4.74 -6.80 3.24
CA GLU A 1226 3.88 -7.93 3.58
C GLU A 1226 4.59 -9.03 4.40
N SER A 1227 5.85 -9.37 4.07
CA SER A 1227 6.65 -10.30 4.89
C SER A 1227 7.01 -9.71 6.25
N ILE A 1228 7.24 -8.40 6.35
CA ILE A 1228 7.46 -7.71 7.63
C ILE A 1228 6.19 -7.68 8.48
N ASP A 1229 5.04 -7.40 7.86
CA ASP A 1229 3.73 -7.46 8.52
C ASP A 1229 3.42 -8.89 8.96
N LEU A 1230 3.73 -9.88 8.13
CA LEU A 1230 3.62 -11.29 8.47
C LEU A 1230 4.55 -11.69 9.62
N TYR A 1231 5.84 -11.34 9.59
CA TYR A 1231 6.78 -11.64 10.69
C TYR A 1231 6.37 -10.92 11.97
N THR A 1232 5.76 -9.73 11.83
CA THR A 1232 5.15 -9.01 12.96
C THR A 1232 3.94 -9.74 13.52
N ARG A 1233 3.06 -10.27 12.65
CA ARG A 1233 1.91 -11.11 13.04
C ARG A 1233 2.37 -12.44 13.66
N ILE A 1234 3.31 -13.16 13.03
CA ILE A 1234 3.93 -14.40 13.53
C ILE A 1234 4.55 -14.17 14.91
N ARG A 1235 5.33 -13.11 15.09
CA ARG A 1235 5.92 -12.76 16.39
C ARG A 1235 4.84 -12.50 17.44
N THR A 1236 3.79 -11.75 17.07
CA THR A 1236 2.67 -11.42 17.96
C THR A 1236 1.89 -12.70 18.33
N THR A 1237 1.63 -13.58 17.37
CA THR A 1237 0.96 -14.86 17.57
C THR A 1237 1.80 -15.85 18.38
N ILE A 1238 3.14 -15.92 18.25
CA ILE A 1238 4.01 -16.74 19.14
C ILE A 1238 3.95 -16.26 20.59
N ALA A 1239 3.81 -14.95 20.81
CA ALA A 1239 3.65 -14.39 22.15
C ALA A 1239 2.25 -14.70 22.75
N GLU A 1240 1.20 -14.67 21.93
CA GLU A 1240 -0.19 -14.98 22.33
C GLU A 1240 -0.43 -16.49 22.52
N LEU A 1241 0.07 -17.35 21.62
CA LEU A 1241 -0.03 -18.81 21.63
C LEU A 1241 0.30 -19.46 22.96
N THR A 1242 1.16 -18.82 23.75
CA THR A 1242 1.65 -19.36 25.01
C THR A 1242 0.74 -19.23 26.22
N GLU A 1243 -0.22 -18.32 26.19
CA GLU A 1243 -1.33 -18.33 27.15
C GLU A 1243 -2.38 -19.34 26.71
N THR A 1244 -2.67 -19.33 25.42
CA THR A 1244 -3.70 -20.15 24.80
C THR A 1244 -3.44 -21.66 24.91
N LEU A 1245 -2.20 -22.11 24.66
CA LEU A 1245 -1.80 -23.52 24.76
C LEU A 1245 -1.62 -24.00 26.22
N LYS A 1246 -1.52 -23.07 27.18
CA LYS A 1246 -1.36 -23.36 28.61
C LYS A 1246 -2.70 -23.69 29.27
N ASP A 1247 -3.79 -23.09 28.79
CA ASP A 1247 -5.17 -23.30 29.27
C ASP A 1247 -5.91 -24.41 28.51
N MET A 1248 -5.49 -24.74 27.29
CA MET A 1248 -5.84 -26.01 26.65
C MET A 1248 -5.04 -27.11 27.34
N ASN A 1249 -5.69 -28.12 27.92
CA ASN A 1249 -5.06 -29.33 28.47
C ASN A 1249 -4.26 -30.07 27.38
N THR A 1250 -3.11 -29.54 26.99
CA THR A 1250 -2.27 -30.01 25.90
C THR A 1250 -1.47 -31.19 26.44
N LEU A 1251 -1.94 -32.40 26.14
CA LEU A 1251 -1.29 -33.63 26.56
C LEU A 1251 -0.01 -33.83 25.75
N THR A 1252 1.02 -34.41 26.37
CA THR A 1252 2.24 -34.76 25.64
C THR A 1252 1.95 -35.87 24.63
N PRO A 1253 2.78 -36.02 23.59
CA PRO A 1253 2.65 -37.10 22.62
C PRO A 1253 2.61 -38.47 23.29
N GLU A 1254 3.35 -38.71 24.38
CA GLU A 1254 3.31 -40.00 25.09
C GLU A 1254 1.92 -40.31 25.65
N ILE A 1255 1.25 -39.32 26.27
CA ILE A 1255 -0.08 -39.52 26.87
C ILE A 1255 -1.13 -39.81 25.79
N HIS A 1256 -1.10 -39.09 24.67
CA HIS A 1256 -1.99 -39.35 23.54
C HIS A 1256 -1.72 -40.71 22.88
N THR A 1257 -0.45 -41.14 22.82
CA THR A 1257 -0.10 -42.44 22.21
C THR A 1257 -0.47 -43.62 23.12
N GLU A 1258 -0.35 -43.47 24.45
CA GLU A 1258 -0.74 -44.50 25.44
C GLU A 1258 -2.25 -44.75 25.48
N SER A 1259 -3.08 -43.73 25.21
CA SER A 1259 -4.55 -43.86 25.10
C SER A 1259 -5.06 -44.16 23.69
N GLY A 1260 -4.15 -44.33 22.71
CA GLY A 1260 -4.51 -44.53 21.30
C GLY A 1260 -5.24 -43.35 20.65
N PHE A 1261 -4.98 -42.13 21.12
CA PHE A 1261 -5.64 -40.87 20.72
C PHE A 1261 -7.15 -40.80 21.00
N THR A 1262 -7.71 -41.74 21.76
CA THR A 1262 -9.17 -41.85 22.01
C THR A 1262 -9.76 -40.57 22.62
N ASP A 1263 -9.06 -39.93 23.56
CA ASP A 1263 -9.52 -38.68 24.19
C ASP A 1263 -9.53 -37.49 23.23
N LEU A 1264 -8.55 -37.43 22.31
CA LEU A 1264 -8.48 -36.42 21.25
C LEU A 1264 -9.65 -36.58 20.27
N ILE A 1265 -9.92 -37.81 19.85
CA ILE A 1265 -11.00 -38.14 18.91
C ILE A 1265 -12.37 -37.79 19.50
N ASN A 1266 -12.66 -38.17 20.74
CA ASN A 1266 -13.93 -37.84 21.40
C ASN A 1266 -14.14 -36.33 21.54
N ALA A 1267 -13.08 -35.57 21.81
CA ALA A 1267 -13.15 -34.12 21.93
C ALA A 1267 -13.42 -33.44 20.58
N ILE A 1268 -12.81 -33.95 19.50
CA ILE A 1268 -13.06 -33.51 18.13
C ILE A 1268 -14.50 -33.84 17.70
N GLU A 1269 -14.99 -35.06 17.94
CA GLU A 1269 -16.37 -35.45 17.58
C GLU A 1269 -17.42 -34.58 18.26
N LYS A 1270 -17.26 -34.36 19.57
CA LYS A 1270 -18.16 -33.49 20.35
C LYS A 1270 -18.15 -32.05 19.82
N ARG A 1271 -16.99 -31.56 19.34
CA ARG A 1271 -16.85 -30.21 18.77
C ARG A 1271 -17.50 -30.09 17.38
N LEU A 1272 -17.44 -31.14 16.58
CA LEU A 1272 -18.04 -31.14 15.24
C LEU A 1272 -19.56 -31.34 15.27
N GLU A 1273 -20.11 -31.81 16.40
CA GLU A 1273 -21.56 -31.96 16.64
C GLU A 1273 -22.22 -30.75 17.31
N SER A 1274 -21.44 -29.89 17.98
CA SER A 1274 -21.88 -28.60 18.55
C SER A 1274 -21.86 -27.48 17.53
#